data_AF-A0A820L5A1-F1
#
_entry.id   AF-A0A820L5A1-F1
#
_cell.length_a   1.000
_cell.length_b   1.000
_cell.length_c   1.000
_cell.angle_alpha   90.00
_cell.angle_beta   90.00
_cell.angle_gamma   90.00
#
_symmetry.space_group_name_H-M   'P 1'
#
loop_
_entity.id
_entity.type
_entity.pdbx_description
1 polymer ?
#
loop_
_entity_poly.entity_id
_entity_poly.type
_entity_poly.pdbx_seq_one_letter_code
_entity_poly.pdbx_strand_id
1 'polypeptide(L)'
;MLNKNPEIVKHITNNSEWLCVVVALYGGYKNYNTPSSIREYLEIGQFLSLSDNERTPFTFYYQEVWGREDPAYSMAVHLDTAVSKERWTEKPIFDTNQIYKESYLTTKISEFLAEEKSVTELLEDLRKQINSQLLSAGEKIDVLIALMALGDFDYINTFIKEIEQKLIESFGNRVDQLICSLKDPIARCSSQVPNYLLTAYKTMKAKQLKYNLSFPEYCKIYLSLVADCGGLPIDTTKLAVAMDNLEHKYTLYSEYFAFKFTSAEGDGDSRYNVEKTLESMEIYKTSEIINSFVKMNDSVQIYRPIRSYSWPTDIFIFKSNNDDDLSIAFFNCLENIHTNLSFSIYQISRCLLEKGYFEKNPELTTLMVLLNFGTMSNHGDYREICDRLLPELTDKTNIKEFLHERITTISNSYYRSRALSQLAQFYDGKSYELLQESFELTKSIQESVLRFQVLEKIFSTTHYKEVKQKSFIKKILDELVLSYDTITDQYDRVIASIRLSFYGSGDFRKKYLTNAIEALSKMDENEEQMKLIIKLKPLISIYDELQIDLNGIIENVKNKIYKHYVNSYYGRILFSEKLDIDNVSNSALVIDRKVENISQEEQNNDLLDRSGNGEKPTEDLIKPDDNGDKPTESIIKCNNNNSDDDSDDDNAFLERKNKNVAQIIDDSDYSNIQALFMLFAQLNDVQLALVKTNSLNQLWINLFKDTSNQSNVEHLLKVAFDSELLLTPQVAIIIDELVRNGKEDKISFLFPYIIKPSNEVLPIVHRWFTDLHNSQIQKLAALLLTEAKHVFEAAIDTLIDLLKSDNDQIRYRAQRVFQHPERDVNEPSKRISVIGEKTLMKILQNKLLKEHLSRVQVYLHTFFFDLLWDDSLVFQSLYECVAKLKERQSAGGKKMRFFDCIFFINESTWNSILNTLQSPSHSSYVEEIFHSTMALMNRDQISEQCWNDFSKILSVTDTSQFKEKLYFQENEITASRFILQTVCSSTCANDEAYFQLLESMVINELTVRIESLSQASFQNIKGICNCTFYVSTNDLNGEILSMLDDFPITINIMEVLIKWLLQRMNSFKGIDDTMFSVISCQNLLSLVAACAQQEDYLYRKIIDSPDFNKAQIIKLLEKVLNNHRSFISRGSAFILLSAMNNSDQNVIINALSALFDENEVKKYAAIGIPLIHLSPNEFIDDLLKSLKNESAIKAYEILKILTQYTLDEKIDAHTKSKIISYLAKEIGELKSKKPINYYYTDIKIPFTTTLENELYKTWVKIQGLSGKAQYQTDTET
;
A
#
# COMPACT_ATOMS: atom_id res chain seq x y z
N MET A 1 0.08 -47.64 -14.24
CA MET A 1 -0.05 -47.96 -15.68
C MET A 1 1.07 -47.34 -16.51
N LEU A 2 1.13 -46.01 -16.57
CA LEU A 2 2.00 -45.22 -17.45
C LEU A 2 3.46 -45.71 -17.58
N ASN A 3 4.16 -45.98 -16.48
CA ASN A 3 5.55 -46.49 -16.48
C ASN A 3 5.78 -47.83 -17.24
N LYS A 4 4.73 -48.53 -17.67
CA LYS A 4 4.81 -49.74 -18.50
C LYS A 4 4.47 -49.52 -19.98
N ASN A 5 3.80 -48.42 -20.32
CA ASN A 5 3.21 -48.17 -21.64
C ASN A 5 3.66 -46.79 -22.16
N PRO A 6 4.89 -46.66 -22.72
CA PRO A 6 5.44 -45.35 -23.11
C PRO A 6 4.65 -44.65 -24.22
N GLU A 7 4.04 -45.38 -25.16
CA GLU A 7 3.18 -44.77 -26.19
C GLU A 7 1.93 -44.08 -25.59
N ILE A 8 1.43 -44.53 -24.44
CA ILE A 8 0.31 -43.85 -23.75
C ILE A 8 0.80 -42.57 -23.08
N VAL A 9 2.00 -42.57 -22.50
CA VAL A 9 2.62 -41.33 -21.97
C VAL A 9 2.79 -40.32 -23.11
N LYS A 10 3.28 -40.76 -24.26
CA LYS A 10 3.45 -39.94 -25.47
C LYS A 10 2.11 -39.44 -26.04
N HIS A 11 1.05 -40.26 -26.04
CA HIS A 11 -0.29 -39.82 -26.41
C HIS A 11 -0.78 -38.69 -25.48
N ILE A 12 -0.60 -38.85 -24.16
CA ILE A 12 -0.95 -37.82 -23.17
C ILE A 12 -0.11 -36.55 -23.39
N THR A 13 1.22 -36.63 -23.49
CA THR A 13 2.07 -35.43 -23.65
C THR A 13 1.83 -34.68 -24.96
N ASN A 14 1.37 -35.38 -26.01
CA ASN A 14 1.09 -34.76 -27.31
C ASN A 14 -0.33 -34.15 -27.38
N ASN A 15 -1.26 -34.55 -26.51
CA ASN A 15 -2.63 -34.03 -26.45
C ASN A 15 -2.82 -33.16 -25.19
N SER A 16 -2.91 -31.83 -25.38
CA SER A 16 -3.01 -30.87 -24.28
C SER A 16 -4.25 -31.06 -23.41
N GLU A 17 -5.40 -31.50 -23.95
CA GLU A 17 -6.61 -31.78 -23.15
C GLU A 17 -6.43 -33.00 -22.24
N TRP A 18 -5.85 -34.10 -22.77
CA TRP A 18 -5.51 -35.28 -21.97
C TRP A 18 -4.47 -34.93 -20.88
N LEU A 19 -3.46 -34.13 -21.22
CA LEU A 19 -2.46 -33.69 -20.27
C LEU A 19 -3.06 -32.81 -19.16
N CYS A 20 -3.99 -31.89 -19.47
CA CYS A 20 -4.72 -31.12 -18.47
C CYS A 20 -5.43 -32.02 -17.44
N VAL A 21 -6.20 -33.02 -17.90
CA VAL A 21 -6.91 -33.97 -17.00
C VAL A 21 -5.93 -34.74 -16.14
N VAL A 22 -4.88 -35.30 -16.75
CA VAL A 22 -3.88 -36.10 -16.04
C VAL A 22 -3.16 -35.24 -14.98
N VAL A 23 -2.78 -34.01 -15.31
CA VAL A 23 -2.08 -33.12 -14.38
C VAL A 23 -2.98 -32.68 -13.21
N ALA A 24 -4.24 -32.32 -13.49
CA ALA A 24 -5.20 -31.91 -12.46
C ALA A 24 -5.54 -33.02 -11.45
N LEU A 25 -5.61 -34.27 -11.93
CA LEU A 25 -5.94 -35.44 -11.11
C LEU A 25 -4.71 -36.07 -10.42
N TYR A 26 -3.52 -36.03 -11.02
CA TYR A 26 -2.39 -36.86 -10.60
C TYR A 26 -1.09 -36.10 -10.29
N GLY A 27 -0.92 -34.88 -10.77
CA GLY A 27 0.36 -34.16 -10.73
C GLY A 27 1.24 -34.47 -11.94
N GLY A 28 2.50 -34.86 -11.72
CA GLY A 28 3.44 -35.17 -12.81
C GLY A 28 4.45 -34.08 -13.16
N TYR A 29 4.44 -32.93 -12.48
CA TYR A 29 5.50 -31.92 -12.58
C TYR A 29 6.27 -31.81 -11.25
N LYS A 30 7.59 -31.68 -11.34
CA LYS A 30 8.43 -31.29 -10.19
C LYS A 30 8.11 -29.87 -9.76
N ASN A 31 8.16 -29.61 -8.46
CA ASN A 31 8.10 -28.28 -7.87
C ASN A 31 9.47 -27.96 -7.24
N TYR A 32 10.17 -26.95 -7.77
CA TYR A 32 11.45 -26.48 -7.24
C TYR A 32 11.32 -25.22 -6.36
N ASN A 33 10.10 -24.79 -6.03
CA ASN A 33 9.78 -23.54 -5.35
C ASN A 33 10.31 -22.28 -6.07
N THR A 34 10.40 -22.35 -7.40
CA THR A 34 10.91 -21.29 -8.29
C THR A 34 10.30 -19.90 -8.02
N PRO A 35 8.97 -19.74 -7.83
CA PRO A 35 8.37 -18.43 -7.60
C PRO A 35 8.89 -17.73 -6.33
N SER A 36 9.08 -18.51 -5.26
CA SER A 36 9.59 -18.01 -3.99
C SER A 36 11.07 -17.65 -4.10
N SER A 37 11.87 -18.48 -4.77
CA SER A 37 13.29 -18.24 -5.01
C SER A 37 13.55 -17.03 -5.91
N ILE A 38 12.74 -16.81 -6.95
CA ILE A 38 12.79 -15.60 -7.79
C ILE A 38 12.42 -14.37 -6.94
N ARG A 39 11.35 -14.44 -6.15
CA ARG A 39 10.92 -13.32 -5.29
C ARG A 39 11.98 -12.95 -4.26
N GLU A 40 12.51 -13.94 -3.55
CA GLU A 40 13.57 -13.79 -2.54
C GLU A 40 14.80 -13.13 -3.15
N TYR A 41 15.30 -13.65 -4.28
CA TYR A 41 16.43 -13.07 -5.00
C TYR A 41 16.17 -11.61 -5.41
N LEU A 42 14.98 -11.31 -5.94
CA LEU A 42 14.64 -9.96 -6.41
C LEU A 42 14.46 -8.97 -5.25
N GLU A 43 13.86 -9.38 -4.13
CA GLU A 43 13.75 -8.55 -2.93
C GLU A 43 15.14 -8.20 -2.36
N ILE A 44 16.04 -9.20 -2.31
CA ILE A 44 17.43 -9.00 -1.89
C ILE A 44 18.17 -8.06 -2.85
N GLY A 45 18.14 -8.33 -4.16
CA GLY A 45 18.79 -7.49 -5.18
C GLY A 45 18.28 -6.04 -5.14
N GLN A 46 16.99 -5.85 -4.84
CA GLN A 46 16.39 -4.53 -4.66
C GLN A 46 16.90 -3.82 -3.40
N PHE A 47 16.99 -4.50 -2.26
CA PHE A 47 17.59 -3.92 -1.06
C PHE A 47 19.05 -3.51 -1.29
N LEU A 48 19.85 -4.35 -1.97
CA LEU A 48 21.25 -4.05 -2.29
C LEU A 48 21.41 -2.88 -3.28
N SER A 49 20.44 -2.67 -4.19
CA SER A 49 20.46 -1.55 -5.16
C SER A 49 20.20 -0.16 -4.55
N LEU A 50 19.72 -0.09 -3.30
CA LEU A 50 19.47 1.16 -2.58
C LEU A 50 20.78 1.76 -2.05
N SER A 51 20.86 3.09 -1.97
CA SER A 51 21.96 3.76 -1.25
C SER A 51 21.90 3.47 0.25
N ASP A 52 23.02 3.62 0.98
CA ASP A 52 23.08 3.30 2.41
C ASP A 52 22.06 4.10 3.24
N ASN A 53 21.80 5.36 2.85
CA ASN A 53 20.77 6.22 3.44
C ASN A 53 19.35 5.68 3.20
N GLU A 54 19.07 5.13 2.02
CA GLU A 54 17.78 4.51 1.68
C GLU A 54 17.62 3.11 2.30
N ARG A 55 18.71 2.37 2.54
CA ARG A 55 18.70 1.08 3.26
C ARG A 55 18.46 1.25 4.76
N THR A 56 19.00 2.30 5.36
CA THR A 56 19.03 2.51 6.83
C THR A 56 17.69 2.26 7.54
N PRO A 57 16.51 2.75 7.06
CA PRO A 57 15.23 2.45 7.70
C PRO A 57 14.82 0.97 7.71
N PHE A 58 15.35 0.17 6.79
CA PHE A 58 15.05 -1.26 6.65
C PHE A 58 16.11 -2.16 7.29
N THR A 59 17.29 -1.63 7.64
CA THR A 59 18.41 -2.40 8.21
C THR A 59 17.99 -3.19 9.45
N PHE A 60 17.19 -2.60 10.35
CA PHE A 60 16.69 -3.31 11.55
C PHE A 60 15.82 -4.53 11.20
N TYR A 61 14.92 -4.40 10.23
CA TYR A 61 14.07 -5.50 9.77
C TYR A 61 14.90 -6.65 9.20
N TYR A 62 15.84 -6.34 8.31
CA TYR A 62 16.68 -7.37 7.70
C TYR A 62 17.77 -7.91 8.66
N GLN A 63 18.17 -7.18 9.71
CA GLN A 63 19.05 -7.71 10.78
C GLN A 63 18.42 -8.86 11.56
N GLU A 64 17.10 -8.90 11.75
CA GLU A 64 16.42 -10.03 12.39
C GLU A 64 16.37 -11.28 11.50
N VAL A 65 16.43 -11.12 10.17
CA VAL A 65 16.30 -12.20 9.18
C VAL A 65 17.66 -12.71 8.67
N TRP A 66 18.61 -11.81 8.42
CA TRP A 66 19.90 -12.07 7.75
C TRP A 66 21.13 -11.94 8.65
N GLY A 67 20.93 -11.58 9.92
CA GLY A 67 22.00 -11.48 10.92
C GLY A 67 22.34 -10.03 11.31
N ARG A 68 22.86 -9.86 12.52
CA ARG A 68 22.98 -8.55 13.18
C ARG A 68 24.08 -7.62 12.67
N GLU A 69 25.17 -8.17 12.14
CA GLU A 69 26.38 -7.38 11.87
C GLU A 69 26.27 -6.58 10.57
N ASP A 70 26.01 -7.24 9.44
CA ASP A 70 25.68 -6.58 8.18
C ASP A 70 24.70 -7.45 7.36
N PRO A 71 23.40 -7.10 7.30
CA PRO A 71 22.43 -7.86 6.51
C PRO A 71 22.66 -7.69 5.01
N ALA A 72 23.26 -6.59 4.54
CA ALA A 72 23.55 -6.35 3.13
C ALA A 72 24.71 -7.25 2.67
N TYR A 73 25.76 -7.41 3.48
CA TYR A 73 26.82 -8.37 3.20
C TYR A 73 26.30 -9.82 3.21
N SER A 74 25.52 -10.23 4.23
CA SER A 74 24.86 -11.54 4.27
C SER A 74 24.03 -11.81 3.01
N MET A 75 23.27 -10.81 2.58
CA MET A 75 22.45 -10.85 1.36
C MET A 75 23.27 -10.97 0.08
N ALA A 76 24.34 -10.19 -0.07
CA ALA A 76 25.22 -10.26 -1.25
C ALA A 76 25.88 -11.64 -1.37
N VAL A 77 26.41 -12.15 -0.25
CA VAL A 77 26.96 -13.53 -0.17
C VAL A 77 25.87 -14.57 -0.47
N HIS A 78 24.62 -14.35 -0.08
CA HIS A 78 23.51 -15.23 -0.49
C HIS A 78 23.29 -15.19 -2.01
N LEU A 79 23.27 -14.02 -2.66
CA LEU A 79 23.11 -13.95 -4.12
C LEU A 79 24.25 -14.68 -4.87
N ASP A 80 25.47 -14.62 -4.35
CA ASP A 80 26.66 -15.30 -4.90
C ASP A 80 26.68 -16.82 -4.65
N THR A 81 25.98 -17.33 -3.61
CA THR A 81 26.07 -18.73 -3.16
C THR A 81 24.76 -19.53 -3.23
N ALA A 82 23.64 -18.88 -3.55
CA ALA A 82 22.34 -19.53 -3.66
C ALA A 82 22.28 -20.60 -4.75
N VAL A 83 21.31 -21.51 -4.62
CA VAL A 83 21.07 -22.61 -5.58
C VAL A 83 20.86 -22.03 -6.99
N SER A 84 21.54 -22.61 -7.98
CA SER A 84 21.74 -22.01 -9.29
C SER A 84 20.46 -21.56 -10.01
N LYS A 85 20.50 -20.33 -10.54
CA LYS A 85 19.46 -19.72 -11.39
C LYS A 85 19.06 -20.60 -12.59
N GLU A 86 19.92 -21.54 -12.97
CA GLU A 86 19.67 -22.63 -13.92
C GLU A 86 18.28 -23.27 -13.72
N ARG A 87 17.90 -23.55 -12.47
CA ARG A 87 16.60 -24.18 -12.15
C ARG A 87 15.39 -23.33 -12.52
N TRP A 88 15.50 -22.00 -12.47
CA TRP A 88 14.44 -21.09 -12.92
C TRP A 88 14.20 -21.19 -14.43
N THR A 89 15.18 -21.69 -15.18
CA THR A 89 15.09 -21.94 -16.62
C THR A 89 14.93 -23.41 -16.99
N GLU A 90 14.96 -24.33 -16.00
CA GLU A 90 14.75 -25.76 -16.24
C GLU A 90 13.33 -26.01 -16.74
N LYS A 91 13.20 -26.35 -18.02
CA LYS A 91 11.92 -26.63 -18.70
C LYS A 91 11.06 -27.60 -17.87
N PRO A 92 9.77 -27.30 -17.62
CA PRO A 92 8.86 -28.26 -17.01
C PRO A 92 8.61 -29.42 -17.98
N ILE A 93 8.91 -30.63 -17.52
CA ILE A 93 8.69 -31.88 -18.25
C ILE A 93 7.74 -32.72 -17.40
N PHE A 94 6.71 -33.29 -18.03
CA PHE A 94 5.83 -34.25 -17.39
C PHE A 94 6.60 -35.56 -17.11
N ASP A 95 6.79 -35.87 -15.83
CA ASP A 95 7.50 -37.05 -15.32
C ASP A 95 6.52 -37.89 -14.50
N THR A 96 6.27 -39.11 -14.96
CA THR A 96 5.32 -40.04 -14.32
C THR A 96 5.74 -40.48 -12.92
N ASN A 97 7.00 -40.24 -12.52
CA ASN A 97 7.49 -40.45 -11.16
C ASN A 97 7.14 -39.29 -10.21
N GLN A 98 6.60 -38.18 -10.73
CA GLN A 98 6.04 -37.05 -9.95
C GLN A 98 4.51 -37.13 -9.81
N ILE A 99 3.90 -38.27 -10.18
CA ILE A 99 2.51 -38.58 -9.84
C ILE A 99 2.46 -38.95 -8.37
N TYR A 100 1.80 -38.11 -7.57
CA TYR A 100 1.87 -38.17 -6.10
C TYR A 100 0.57 -38.63 -5.43
N LYS A 101 -0.49 -38.89 -6.20
CA LYS A 101 -1.75 -39.48 -5.72
C LYS A 101 -2.44 -40.30 -6.81
N GLU A 102 -3.39 -41.13 -6.40
CA GLU A 102 -4.38 -41.72 -7.31
C GLU A 102 -5.68 -40.90 -7.34
N SER A 103 -6.63 -41.34 -8.16
CA SER A 103 -7.96 -40.74 -8.32
C SER A 103 -9.00 -41.85 -8.53
N TYR A 104 -10.26 -41.59 -8.18
CA TYR A 104 -11.40 -42.46 -8.53
C TYR A 104 -11.44 -42.78 -10.03
N LEU A 105 -11.10 -41.80 -10.87
CA LEU A 105 -11.19 -41.93 -12.33
C LEU A 105 -10.07 -42.76 -12.96
N THR A 106 -9.14 -43.31 -12.19
CA THR A 106 -7.93 -43.97 -12.72
C THR A 106 -8.23 -45.16 -13.63
N THR A 107 -9.14 -46.06 -13.24
CA THR A 107 -9.55 -47.18 -14.08
C THR A 107 -10.24 -46.69 -15.36
N LYS A 108 -11.14 -45.71 -15.25
CA LYS A 108 -11.91 -45.14 -16.36
C LYS A 108 -11.05 -44.41 -17.39
N ILE A 109 -10.08 -43.62 -16.93
CA ILE A 109 -9.10 -42.94 -17.78
C ILE A 109 -8.16 -43.98 -18.42
N SER A 110 -7.79 -45.03 -17.69
CA SER A 110 -7.00 -46.15 -18.23
C SER A 110 -7.73 -46.89 -19.35
N GLU A 111 -9.03 -47.14 -19.20
CA GLU A 111 -9.90 -47.71 -20.25
C GLU A 111 -9.95 -46.81 -21.47
N PHE A 112 -10.25 -45.52 -21.31
CA PHE A 112 -10.40 -44.59 -22.43
C PHE A 112 -9.08 -44.41 -23.22
N LEU A 113 -7.94 -44.32 -22.53
CA LEU A 113 -6.62 -44.26 -23.16
C LEU A 113 -6.20 -45.59 -23.82
N ALA A 114 -6.72 -46.73 -23.38
CA ALA A 114 -6.45 -48.03 -24.00
C ALA A 114 -7.38 -48.34 -25.19
N GLU A 115 -8.55 -47.71 -25.24
CA GLU A 115 -9.54 -47.81 -26.32
C GLU A 115 -9.43 -46.66 -27.35
N GLU A 116 -8.39 -45.81 -27.24
CA GLU A 116 -8.14 -44.60 -28.06
C GLU A 116 -9.34 -43.63 -28.13
N LYS A 117 -10.15 -43.59 -27.06
CA LYS A 117 -11.35 -42.75 -26.98
C LYS A 117 -11.03 -41.27 -26.86
N SER A 118 -11.95 -40.46 -27.38
CA SER A 118 -11.83 -39.01 -27.34
C SER A 118 -12.09 -38.44 -25.95
N VAL A 119 -11.48 -37.28 -25.69
CA VAL A 119 -11.74 -36.47 -24.51
C VAL A 119 -13.20 -35.99 -24.45
N THR A 120 -13.86 -35.81 -25.59
CA THR A 120 -15.28 -35.42 -25.67
C THR A 120 -16.20 -36.53 -25.12
N GLU A 121 -15.90 -37.81 -25.42
CA GLU A 121 -16.61 -38.93 -24.81
C GLU A 121 -16.40 -39.00 -23.29
N LEU A 122 -15.18 -38.70 -22.81
CA LEU A 122 -14.90 -38.65 -21.37
C LEU A 122 -15.72 -37.55 -20.68
N LEU A 123 -15.76 -36.35 -21.26
CA LEU A 123 -16.56 -35.23 -20.75
C LEU A 123 -18.05 -35.57 -20.66
N GLU A 124 -18.59 -36.26 -21.67
CA GLU A 124 -19.97 -36.76 -21.63
C GLU A 124 -20.21 -37.80 -20.53
N ASP A 125 -19.26 -38.70 -20.29
CA ASP A 125 -19.35 -39.73 -19.24
C ASP A 125 -19.26 -39.11 -17.84
N LEU A 126 -18.34 -38.16 -17.63
CA LEU A 126 -18.19 -37.39 -16.39
C LEU A 126 -19.46 -36.61 -16.02
N ARG A 127 -20.11 -35.96 -17.00
CA ARG A 127 -21.43 -35.30 -16.83
C ARG A 127 -22.53 -36.28 -16.39
N LYS A 128 -22.46 -37.54 -16.82
CA LYS A 128 -23.41 -38.60 -16.40
C LYS A 128 -23.07 -39.10 -14.99
N GLN A 129 -21.78 -39.28 -14.67
CA GLN A 129 -21.32 -39.74 -13.37
C GLN A 129 -21.61 -38.77 -12.23
N ILE A 130 -21.37 -37.47 -12.39
CA ILE A 130 -21.44 -36.49 -11.28
C ILE A 130 -22.84 -36.39 -10.63
N ASN A 131 -23.88 -36.63 -11.44
CA ASN A 131 -25.28 -36.65 -11.02
C ASN A 131 -25.67 -37.93 -10.26
N SER A 132 -24.78 -38.92 -10.18
CA SER A 132 -25.01 -40.14 -9.41
C SER A 132 -25.07 -39.85 -7.90
N GLN A 133 -26.08 -40.40 -7.24
CA GLN A 133 -26.18 -40.40 -5.78
C GLN A 133 -25.19 -41.39 -5.12
N LEU A 134 -24.56 -42.27 -5.90
CA LEU A 134 -23.64 -43.29 -5.39
C LEU A 134 -22.20 -42.79 -5.16
N LEU A 135 -21.82 -41.64 -5.74
CA LEU A 135 -20.49 -41.06 -5.54
C LEU A 135 -20.38 -40.34 -4.20
N SER A 136 -19.33 -40.65 -3.45
CA SER A 136 -18.92 -39.91 -2.25
C SER A 136 -18.39 -38.51 -2.60
N ALA A 137 -18.24 -37.66 -1.58
CA ALA A 137 -17.75 -36.29 -1.75
C ALA A 137 -16.37 -36.22 -2.45
N GLY A 138 -15.44 -37.13 -2.12
CA GLY A 138 -14.11 -37.17 -2.74
C GLY A 138 -14.16 -37.53 -4.23
N GLU A 139 -14.99 -38.52 -4.59
CA GLU A 139 -15.17 -38.96 -5.97
C GLU A 139 -15.87 -37.88 -6.81
N LYS A 140 -16.84 -37.14 -6.23
CA LYS A 140 -17.44 -35.96 -6.87
C LYS A 140 -16.45 -34.81 -7.07
N ILE A 141 -15.50 -34.61 -6.15
CA ILE A 141 -14.43 -33.61 -6.33
C ILE A 141 -13.49 -34.02 -7.46
N ASP A 142 -13.08 -35.28 -7.55
CA ASP A 142 -12.26 -35.75 -8.69
C ASP A 142 -13.01 -35.57 -10.04
N VAL A 143 -14.31 -35.86 -10.11
CA VAL A 143 -15.12 -35.62 -11.31
C VAL A 143 -15.25 -34.12 -11.64
N LEU A 144 -15.43 -33.25 -10.64
CA LEU A 144 -15.42 -31.79 -10.83
C LEU A 144 -14.09 -31.27 -11.36
N ILE A 145 -12.97 -31.77 -10.81
CA ILE A 145 -11.62 -31.40 -11.25
C ILE A 145 -11.35 -31.88 -12.68
N ALA A 146 -11.86 -33.04 -13.08
CA ALA A 146 -11.78 -33.53 -14.46
C ALA A 146 -12.63 -32.69 -15.43
N LEU A 147 -13.88 -32.37 -15.07
CA LEU A 147 -14.75 -31.48 -15.88
C LEU A 147 -14.15 -30.06 -16.01
N MET A 148 -13.52 -29.56 -14.96
CA MET A 148 -12.81 -28.27 -14.95
C MET A 148 -11.60 -28.29 -15.88
N ALA A 149 -10.76 -29.33 -15.80
CA ALA A 149 -9.59 -29.52 -16.66
C ALA A 149 -9.96 -29.60 -18.16
N LEU A 150 -11.21 -29.96 -18.46
CA LEU A 150 -11.80 -29.99 -19.81
C LEU A 150 -12.64 -28.74 -20.15
N GLY A 151 -12.59 -27.70 -19.32
CA GLY A 151 -13.20 -26.40 -19.60
C GLY A 151 -14.73 -26.36 -19.52
N ASP A 152 -15.39 -27.31 -18.84
CA ASP A 152 -16.86 -27.40 -18.77
C ASP A 152 -17.49 -26.40 -17.76
N PHE A 153 -17.08 -25.13 -17.85
CA PHE A 153 -17.43 -24.09 -16.88
C PHE A 153 -18.92 -23.81 -16.78
N ASP A 154 -19.68 -23.89 -17.87
CA ASP A 154 -21.12 -23.57 -17.83
C ASP A 154 -21.91 -24.67 -17.11
N TYR A 155 -21.46 -25.93 -17.21
CA TYR A 155 -21.94 -27.01 -16.38
C TYR A 155 -21.55 -26.79 -14.91
N ILE A 156 -20.28 -26.54 -14.63
CA ILE A 156 -19.75 -26.35 -13.26
C ILE A 156 -20.41 -25.16 -12.56
N ASN A 157 -20.57 -24.01 -13.22
CA ASN A 157 -21.23 -22.82 -12.68
C ASN A 157 -22.74 -22.99 -12.48
N THR A 158 -23.36 -23.97 -13.14
CA THR A 158 -24.75 -24.37 -12.87
C THR A 158 -24.77 -25.29 -11.65
N PHE A 159 -23.98 -26.36 -11.68
CA PHE A 159 -23.88 -27.36 -10.62
C PHE A 159 -23.49 -26.74 -9.26
N ILE A 160 -22.51 -25.83 -9.20
CA ILE A 160 -22.09 -25.14 -7.95
C ILE A 160 -23.25 -24.46 -7.22
N LYS A 161 -24.30 -24.01 -7.92
CA LYS A 161 -25.47 -23.35 -7.32
C LYS A 161 -26.45 -24.32 -6.65
N GLU A 162 -26.29 -25.62 -6.87
CA GLU A 162 -27.26 -26.67 -6.52
C GLU A 162 -26.75 -27.67 -5.46
N ILE A 163 -25.48 -27.58 -5.03
CA ILE A 163 -24.87 -28.53 -4.07
C ILE A 163 -24.71 -27.92 -2.67
N GLU A 164 -24.50 -28.80 -1.68
CA GLU A 164 -24.07 -28.48 -0.33
C GLU A 164 -22.76 -27.65 -0.29
N GLN A 165 -22.77 -26.55 0.48
CA GLN A 165 -21.62 -25.67 0.72
C GLN A 165 -20.32 -26.42 1.06
N LYS A 166 -20.40 -27.52 1.82
CA LYS A 166 -19.22 -28.30 2.22
C LYS A 166 -18.48 -28.93 1.03
N LEU A 167 -19.20 -29.30 -0.04
CA LEU A 167 -18.55 -29.77 -1.27
C LEU A 167 -17.91 -28.59 -2.03
N ILE A 168 -18.54 -27.43 -2.02
CA ILE A 168 -18.04 -26.18 -2.64
C ILE A 168 -16.73 -25.74 -1.95
N GLU A 169 -16.68 -25.72 -0.62
CA GLU A 169 -15.47 -25.47 0.17
C GLU A 169 -14.37 -26.50 -0.12
N SER A 170 -14.72 -27.80 -0.17
CA SER A 170 -13.76 -28.88 -0.43
C SER A 170 -13.19 -28.84 -1.85
N PHE A 171 -14.01 -28.45 -2.83
CA PHE A 171 -13.61 -28.24 -4.22
C PHE A 171 -12.73 -26.99 -4.36
N GLY A 172 -13.08 -25.88 -3.71
CA GLY A 172 -12.25 -24.66 -3.68
C GLY A 172 -10.86 -24.91 -3.07
N ASN A 173 -10.80 -25.58 -1.92
CA ASN A 173 -9.52 -26.00 -1.33
C ASN A 173 -8.69 -26.89 -2.29
N ARG A 174 -9.34 -27.70 -3.13
CA ARG A 174 -8.66 -28.54 -4.13
C ARG A 174 -8.18 -27.75 -5.35
N VAL A 175 -8.93 -26.72 -5.77
CA VAL A 175 -8.54 -25.74 -6.80
C VAL A 175 -7.33 -24.94 -6.32
N ASP A 176 -7.36 -24.39 -5.10
CA ASP A 176 -6.27 -23.60 -4.52
C ASP A 176 -4.96 -24.42 -4.42
N GLN A 177 -5.05 -25.68 -4.00
CA GLN A 177 -3.90 -26.61 -4.00
C GLN A 177 -3.29 -26.79 -5.40
N LEU A 178 -4.12 -26.90 -6.43
CA LEU A 178 -3.66 -27.08 -7.80
C LEU A 178 -3.02 -25.80 -8.35
N ILE A 179 -3.62 -24.63 -8.12
CA ILE A 179 -3.04 -23.31 -8.43
C ILE A 179 -1.64 -23.23 -7.83
N CYS A 180 -1.50 -23.48 -6.52
CA CYS A 180 -0.21 -23.45 -5.83
C CYS A 180 0.80 -24.45 -6.40
N SER A 181 0.37 -25.67 -6.78
CA SER A 181 1.26 -26.68 -7.37
C SER A 181 1.76 -26.32 -8.78
N LEU A 182 0.98 -25.54 -9.54
CA LEU A 182 1.26 -25.18 -10.94
C LEU A 182 2.05 -23.87 -11.09
N LYS A 183 2.16 -23.04 -10.03
CA LYS A 183 2.97 -21.82 -10.08
C LYS A 183 4.44 -22.08 -10.44
N ASP A 184 5.05 -23.14 -9.93
CA ASP A 184 6.45 -23.48 -10.23
C ASP A 184 6.70 -23.85 -11.71
N PRO A 185 6.01 -24.82 -12.33
CA PRO A 185 6.24 -25.13 -13.74
C PRO A 185 5.92 -23.94 -14.65
N ILE A 186 4.89 -23.13 -14.36
CA ILE A 186 4.55 -21.95 -15.17
C ILE A 186 5.61 -20.83 -14.99
N ALA A 187 6.13 -20.63 -13.78
CA ALA A 187 7.26 -19.73 -13.55
C ALA A 187 8.50 -20.15 -14.36
N ARG A 188 8.75 -21.45 -14.53
CA ARG A 188 9.86 -21.97 -15.35
C ARG A 188 9.60 -21.93 -16.85
N CYS A 189 8.34 -21.85 -17.30
CA CYS A 189 8.00 -21.61 -18.72
C CYS A 189 8.45 -20.23 -19.23
N SER A 190 8.72 -19.25 -18.37
CA SER A 190 9.05 -17.85 -18.75
C SER A 190 10.06 -17.74 -19.90
N SER A 191 11.12 -18.56 -19.88
CA SER A 191 12.19 -18.59 -20.89
C SER A 191 11.76 -19.18 -22.25
N GLN A 192 10.69 -19.99 -22.27
CA GLN A 192 10.19 -20.67 -23.47
C GLN A 192 9.03 -19.92 -24.14
N VAL A 193 8.24 -19.15 -23.37
CA VAL A 193 7.07 -18.38 -23.86
C VAL A 193 7.36 -17.53 -25.11
N PRO A 194 8.49 -16.79 -25.25
CA PRO A 194 8.80 -16.04 -26.48
C PRO A 194 8.85 -16.92 -27.74
N ASN A 195 9.44 -18.11 -27.64
CA ASN A 195 9.60 -19.03 -28.77
C ASN A 195 8.29 -19.76 -29.08
N TYR A 196 7.51 -20.08 -28.03
CA TYR A 196 6.16 -20.61 -28.15
C TYR A 196 5.26 -19.63 -28.94
N LEU A 197 5.13 -18.39 -28.45
CA LEU A 197 4.29 -17.35 -29.06
C LEU A 197 4.75 -17.00 -30.48
N LEU A 198 6.06 -16.96 -30.75
CA LEU A 198 6.59 -16.65 -32.08
C LEU A 198 6.23 -17.71 -33.11
N THR A 199 6.26 -18.99 -32.73
CA THR A 199 5.87 -20.11 -33.63
C THR A 199 4.36 -20.20 -33.77
N ALA A 200 3.60 -19.91 -32.70
CA ALA A 200 2.15 -19.77 -32.76
C ALA A 200 1.75 -18.69 -33.80
N TYR A 201 2.31 -17.48 -33.70
CA TYR A 201 2.08 -16.39 -34.65
C TYR A 201 2.44 -16.76 -36.10
N LYS A 202 3.62 -17.35 -36.32
CA LYS A 202 4.05 -17.82 -37.65
C LYS A 202 3.06 -18.85 -38.23
N THR A 203 2.56 -19.75 -37.40
CA THR A 203 1.59 -20.79 -37.79
C THR A 203 0.24 -20.17 -38.16
N MET A 204 -0.24 -19.17 -37.42
CA MET A 204 -1.46 -18.42 -37.72
C MET A 204 -1.34 -17.68 -39.05
N LYS A 205 -0.25 -16.93 -39.24
CA LYS A 205 0.04 -16.17 -40.45
C LYS A 205 0.14 -17.07 -41.69
N ALA A 206 0.81 -18.23 -41.56
CA ALA A 206 0.91 -19.22 -42.64
C ALA A 206 -0.44 -19.88 -42.99
N LYS A 207 -1.29 -20.14 -42.00
CA LYS A 207 -2.63 -20.73 -42.17
C LYS A 207 -3.75 -19.69 -42.39
N GLN A 208 -3.43 -18.40 -42.51
CA GLN A 208 -4.35 -17.26 -42.64
C GLN A 208 -5.43 -17.19 -41.53
N LEU A 209 -5.11 -17.68 -40.34
CA LEU A 209 -6.06 -17.79 -39.23
C LEU A 209 -6.30 -16.43 -38.58
N LYS A 210 -7.58 -16.08 -38.42
CA LYS A 210 -8.01 -14.92 -37.64
C LYS A 210 -8.41 -15.37 -36.23
N TYR A 211 -7.88 -14.68 -35.23
CA TYR A 211 -8.40 -14.75 -33.87
C TYR A 211 -9.52 -13.73 -33.65
N ASN A 212 -10.34 -14.01 -32.64
CA ASN A 212 -11.37 -13.09 -32.12
C ASN A 212 -10.80 -12.02 -31.16
N LEU A 213 -9.49 -12.02 -30.94
CA LEU A 213 -8.70 -11.02 -30.21
C LEU A 213 -7.47 -10.65 -31.05
N SER A 214 -6.88 -9.48 -30.80
CA SER A 214 -5.58 -9.12 -31.36
C SER A 214 -4.45 -9.95 -30.74
N PHE A 215 -3.43 -10.28 -31.53
CA PHE A 215 -2.32 -11.13 -31.08
C PHE A 215 -1.51 -10.57 -29.88
N PRO A 216 -1.34 -9.24 -29.70
CA PRO A 216 -0.76 -8.70 -28.47
C PRO A 216 -1.58 -9.02 -27.21
N GLU A 217 -2.91 -8.96 -27.27
CA GLU A 217 -3.74 -9.29 -26.10
C GLU A 217 -3.67 -10.80 -25.79
N TYR A 218 -3.57 -11.66 -26.81
CA TYR A 218 -3.20 -13.08 -26.63
C TYR A 218 -1.82 -13.24 -25.95
N CYS A 219 -0.82 -12.45 -26.33
CA CYS A 219 0.49 -12.45 -25.64
C CYS A 219 0.36 -12.00 -24.18
N LYS A 220 -0.41 -10.94 -23.90
CA LYS A 220 -0.63 -10.42 -22.54
C LYS A 220 -1.19 -11.47 -21.59
N ILE A 221 -2.07 -12.36 -22.06
CA ILE A 221 -2.58 -13.47 -21.26
C ILE A 221 -1.42 -14.36 -20.75
N TYR A 222 -0.48 -14.72 -21.60
CA TYR A 222 0.71 -15.50 -21.19
C TYR A 222 1.65 -14.67 -20.30
N LEU A 223 1.83 -13.37 -20.56
CA LEU A 223 2.63 -12.47 -19.71
C LEU A 223 2.05 -12.37 -18.29
N SER A 224 0.73 -12.25 -18.16
CA SER A 224 0.01 -12.18 -16.89
C SER A 224 0.12 -13.49 -16.14
N LEU A 225 -0.20 -14.61 -16.80
CA LEU A 225 -0.13 -15.92 -16.18
C LEU A 225 1.28 -16.26 -15.65
N VAL A 226 2.34 -15.81 -16.33
CA VAL A 226 3.71 -15.90 -15.79
C VAL A 226 3.94 -14.96 -14.60
N ALA A 227 3.44 -13.72 -14.66
CA ALA A 227 3.55 -12.75 -13.56
C ALA A 227 2.81 -13.22 -12.28
N ASP A 228 1.57 -13.70 -12.42
CA ASP A 228 0.72 -14.24 -11.36
C ASP A 228 1.33 -15.50 -10.72
N CYS A 229 2.08 -16.28 -11.50
CA CYS A 229 2.87 -17.41 -11.04
C CYS A 229 4.23 -17.03 -10.42
N GLY A 230 4.66 -15.76 -10.48
CA GLY A 230 5.97 -15.33 -9.97
C GLY A 230 7.16 -15.78 -10.84
N GLY A 231 6.95 -16.02 -12.13
CA GLY A 231 8.01 -16.31 -13.09
C GLY A 231 8.83 -15.08 -13.45
N LEU A 232 9.94 -15.31 -14.17
CA LEU A 232 10.78 -14.23 -14.70
C LEU A 232 10.00 -13.35 -15.70
N PRO A 233 10.47 -12.13 -15.97
CA PRO A 233 10.01 -11.35 -17.12
C PRO A 233 10.30 -12.05 -18.45
N ILE A 234 9.66 -11.54 -19.50
CA ILE A 234 9.65 -12.12 -20.83
C ILE A 234 10.09 -11.05 -21.83
N ASP A 235 11.18 -11.34 -22.55
CA ASP A 235 11.65 -10.49 -23.65
C ASP A 235 10.73 -10.67 -24.88
N THR A 236 9.95 -9.62 -25.15
CA THR A 236 8.99 -9.55 -26.25
C THR A 236 9.59 -9.00 -27.56
N THR A 237 10.87 -8.60 -27.61
CA THR A 237 11.49 -8.00 -28.83
C THR A 237 11.36 -8.89 -30.05
N LYS A 238 11.63 -10.21 -29.90
CA LYS A 238 11.52 -11.20 -30.99
C LYS A 238 10.08 -11.35 -31.52
N LEU A 239 9.07 -11.07 -30.70
CA LEU A 239 7.67 -11.04 -31.09
C LEU A 239 7.35 -9.73 -31.82
N ALA A 240 7.76 -8.59 -31.25
CA ALA A 240 7.57 -7.27 -31.84
C ALA A 240 8.20 -7.15 -33.24
N VAL A 241 9.43 -7.63 -33.41
CA VAL A 241 10.15 -7.65 -34.70
C VAL A 241 9.43 -8.52 -35.75
N ALA A 242 8.64 -9.51 -35.34
CA ALA A 242 7.89 -10.38 -36.24
C ALA A 242 6.51 -9.83 -36.66
N MET A 243 5.95 -8.83 -35.96
CA MET A 243 4.62 -8.28 -36.27
C MET A 243 4.62 -7.41 -37.52
N ASP A 244 3.69 -7.67 -38.46
CA ASP A 244 3.43 -6.77 -39.59
C ASP A 244 2.68 -5.49 -39.18
N ASN A 245 1.84 -5.59 -38.14
CA ASN A 245 0.98 -4.50 -37.66
C ASN A 245 1.77 -3.61 -36.68
N LEU A 246 1.92 -2.32 -37.01
CA LEU A 246 2.66 -1.34 -36.20
C LEU A 246 2.06 -1.15 -34.80
N GLU A 247 0.73 -1.08 -34.71
CA GLU A 247 0.02 -0.88 -33.45
C GLU A 247 0.19 -2.07 -32.50
N HIS A 248 0.24 -3.29 -33.06
CA HIS A 248 0.63 -4.50 -32.33
C HIS A 248 2.11 -4.49 -31.92
N LYS A 249 3.00 -4.02 -32.80
CA LYS A 249 4.43 -3.91 -32.54
C LYS A 249 4.73 -2.94 -31.40
N TYR A 250 4.06 -1.79 -31.36
CA TYR A 250 4.20 -0.80 -30.28
C TYR A 250 3.79 -1.39 -28.92
N THR A 251 2.71 -2.17 -28.87
CA THR A 251 2.26 -2.86 -27.63
C THR A 251 3.23 -3.95 -27.17
N LEU A 252 3.90 -4.65 -28.09
CA LEU A 252 4.91 -5.66 -27.71
C LEU A 252 6.25 -5.02 -27.31
N TYR A 253 6.64 -3.89 -27.90
CA TYR A 253 7.79 -3.11 -27.44
C TYR A 253 7.51 -2.38 -26.11
N SER A 254 6.26 -1.99 -25.81
CA SER A 254 5.93 -1.41 -24.50
C SER A 254 6.11 -2.44 -23.38
N GLU A 255 5.73 -3.71 -23.62
CA GLU A 255 6.03 -4.82 -22.69
C GLU A 255 7.53 -5.06 -22.49
N TYR A 256 8.37 -4.80 -23.50
CA TYR A 256 9.83 -4.89 -23.41
C TYR A 256 10.43 -3.73 -22.61
N PHE A 257 10.03 -2.49 -22.89
CA PHE A 257 10.50 -1.33 -22.13
C PHE A 257 9.97 -1.36 -20.69
N ALA A 258 8.73 -1.80 -20.45
CA ALA A 258 8.22 -2.11 -19.12
C ALA A 258 9.14 -3.09 -18.37
N PHE A 259 9.48 -4.23 -18.98
CA PHE A 259 10.41 -5.20 -18.42
C PHE A 259 11.79 -4.59 -18.08
N LYS A 260 12.40 -3.84 -19.00
CA LYS A 260 13.74 -3.28 -18.81
C LYS A 260 13.77 -2.16 -17.75
N PHE A 261 12.84 -1.22 -17.81
CA PHE A 261 12.80 -0.06 -16.91
C PHE A 261 12.28 -0.41 -15.51
N THR A 262 11.54 -1.51 -15.34
CA THR A 262 11.16 -2.04 -14.02
C THR A 262 12.28 -2.81 -13.32
N SER A 263 13.47 -2.92 -13.94
CA SER A 263 14.68 -3.54 -13.35
C SER A 263 14.56 -5.04 -13.04
N ALA A 264 13.64 -5.73 -13.71
CA ALA A 264 13.23 -7.08 -13.32
C ALA A 264 14.15 -8.22 -13.83
N GLU A 265 15.33 -7.91 -14.38
CA GLU A 265 16.29 -8.91 -14.90
C GLU A 265 17.04 -9.72 -13.81
N GLY A 266 17.00 -9.30 -12.55
CA GLY A 266 17.52 -10.11 -11.44
C GLY A 266 19.04 -10.23 -11.41
N ASP A 267 19.72 -9.14 -11.74
CA ASP A 267 21.17 -8.96 -11.75
C ASP A 267 21.63 -7.71 -10.96
N GLY A 268 20.68 -6.94 -10.41
CA GLY A 268 20.91 -5.92 -9.36
C GLY A 268 21.15 -4.50 -9.87
N ASP A 269 21.75 -4.32 -11.04
CA ASP A 269 21.99 -2.99 -11.62
C ASP A 269 20.88 -2.56 -12.58
N SER A 270 19.86 -1.93 -11.98
CA SER A 270 18.74 -1.28 -12.68
C SER A 270 19.19 -0.23 -13.70
N ARG A 271 20.23 0.52 -13.37
CA ARG A 271 20.73 1.64 -14.18
C ARG A 271 21.45 1.12 -15.42
N TYR A 272 22.38 0.18 -15.25
CA TYR A 272 23.11 -0.44 -16.35
C TYR A 272 22.18 -1.12 -17.36
N ASN A 273 21.15 -1.83 -16.92
CA ASN A 273 20.22 -2.48 -17.84
C ASN A 273 19.32 -1.49 -18.59
N VAL A 274 18.91 -0.39 -17.96
CA VAL A 274 18.21 0.71 -18.65
C VAL A 274 19.16 1.41 -19.63
N GLU A 275 20.40 1.71 -19.24
CA GLU A 275 21.43 2.33 -20.09
C GLU A 275 21.72 1.50 -21.35
N LYS A 276 22.02 0.20 -21.18
CA LYS A 276 22.22 -0.77 -22.27
C LYS A 276 20.97 -0.96 -23.14
N THR A 277 19.78 -0.82 -22.58
CA THR A 277 18.53 -0.83 -23.36
C THR A 277 18.39 0.45 -24.19
N LEU A 278 18.77 1.60 -23.64
CA LEU A 278 18.78 2.90 -24.32
C LEU A 278 19.80 2.95 -25.46
N GLU A 279 21.01 2.43 -25.26
CA GLU A 279 22.00 2.23 -26.33
C GLU A 279 21.41 1.42 -27.50
N SER A 280 20.65 0.36 -27.20
CA SER A 280 20.00 -0.45 -28.25
C SER A 280 18.88 0.29 -29.00
N MET A 281 18.38 1.44 -28.51
CA MET A 281 17.28 2.17 -29.15
C MET A 281 17.65 2.84 -30.47
N GLU A 282 18.93 2.98 -30.77
CA GLU A 282 19.40 3.46 -32.07
C GLU A 282 18.86 2.61 -33.23
N ILE A 283 18.53 1.34 -32.99
CA ILE A 283 17.98 0.38 -33.96
C ILE A 283 16.48 0.60 -34.23
N TYR A 284 15.71 1.16 -33.28
CA TYR A 284 14.26 1.35 -33.42
C TYR A 284 13.90 2.62 -34.21
N LYS A 285 12.68 2.67 -34.75
CA LYS A 285 12.13 3.90 -35.35
C LYS A 285 11.65 4.85 -34.25
N THR A 286 11.70 6.15 -34.54
CA THR A 286 11.19 7.19 -33.63
C THR A 286 9.74 6.94 -33.18
N SER A 287 8.85 6.56 -34.11
CA SER A 287 7.46 6.22 -33.79
C SER A 287 7.30 4.91 -33.00
N GLU A 288 8.27 3.99 -33.08
CA GLU A 288 8.29 2.76 -32.26
C GLU A 288 8.66 3.10 -30.82
N ILE A 289 9.62 4.01 -30.61
CA ILE A 289 9.99 4.49 -29.27
C ILE A 289 8.80 5.25 -28.64
N ILE A 290 8.33 6.32 -29.29
CA ILE A 290 7.30 7.22 -28.74
C ILE A 290 6.03 6.46 -28.33
N ASN A 291 5.46 5.68 -29.25
CA ASN A 291 4.20 4.98 -28.99
C ASN A 291 4.34 3.85 -27.96
N SER A 292 5.50 3.21 -27.85
CA SER A 292 5.73 2.21 -26.81
C SER A 292 5.91 2.81 -25.42
N PHE A 293 6.53 3.99 -25.29
CA PHE A 293 6.59 4.73 -24.02
C PHE A 293 5.24 5.28 -23.58
N VAL A 294 4.41 5.75 -24.52
CA VAL A 294 3.00 6.11 -24.25
C VAL A 294 2.22 4.88 -23.75
N LYS A 295 2.43 3.70 -24.37
CA LYS A 295 1.77 2.44 -24.00
C LYS A 295 2.36 1.71 -22.82
N MET A 296 3.46 2.19 -22.22
CA MET A 296 4.17 1.44 -21.17
C MET A 296 3.25 1.12 -19.98
N ASN A 297 2.31 2.02 -19.66
CA ASN A 297 1.28 1.78 -18.64
C ASN A 297 0.41 0.54 -18.89
N ASP A 298 0.05 0.26 -20.14
CA ASP A 298 -0.86 -0.84 -20.49
C ASP A 298 -0.12 -2.18 -20.55
N SER A 299 1.15 -2.21 -20.13
CA SER A 299 2.02 -3.37 -20.17
C SER A 299 1.97 -4.16 -18.87
N VAL A 300 1.66 -5.44 -18.98
CA VAL A 300 1.54 -6.39 -17.86
C VAL A 300 2.82 -6.40 -17.01
N GLN A 301 3.98 -6.23 -17.63
CA GLN A 301 5.27 -6.32 -16.93
C GLN A 301 5.55 -5.16 -15.96
N ILE A 302 4.77 -4.06 -15.97
CA ILE A 302 4.82 -3.02 -14.91
C ILE A 302 4.20 -3.52 -13.60
N TYR A 303 3.09 -4.25 -13.66
CA TYR A 303 2.26 -4.61 -12.51
C TYR A 303 2.72 -5.86 -11.75
N ARG A 304 3.96 -6.29 -11.97
CA ARG A 304 4.54 -7.47 -11.31
C ARG A 304 4.79 -7.20 -9.80
N PRO A 305 4.60 -8.18 -8.90
CA PRO A 305 4.72 -8.01 -7.44
C PRO A 305 6.18 -8.01 -6.96
N ILE A 306 6.96 -7.11 -7.56
CA ILE A 306 8.41 -6.89 -7.43
C ILE A 306 8.55 -5.36 -7.31
N ARG A 307 9.48 -4.82 -6.49
CA ARG A 307 9.60 -3.35 -6.30
C ARG A 307 10.23 -2.68 -7.53
N SER A 308 9.45 -2.57 -8.60
CA SER A 308 9.74 -1.70 -9.73
C SER A 308 9.88 -0.25 -9.24
N TYR A 309 10.72 0.53 -9.92
CA TYR A 309 10.54 1.98 -9.86
C TYR A 309 9.14 2.26 -10.41
N SER A 310 8.27 2.82 -9.56
CA SER A 310 6.89 3.13 -9.94
C SER A 310 6.93 4.06 -11.15
N TRP A 311 6.48 3.58 -12.30
CA TRP A 311 6.42 4.35 -13.53
C TRP A 311 5.06 5.05 -13.57
N PRO A 312 4.95 6.34 -13.19
CA PRO A 312 3.67 6.99 -12.91
C PRO A 312 3.07 7.55 -14.20
N THR A 313 2.91 6.66 -15.18
CA THR A 313 2.24 6.94 -16.44
C THR A 313 0.75 7.11 -16.26
N ASP A 314 0.18 7.83 -17.21
CA ASP A 314 -1.24 8.00 -17.33
C ASP A 314 -1.93 6.71 -17.80
N ILE A 315 -2.95 6.25 -17.08
CA ILE A 315 -3.74 5.08 -17.48
C ILE A 315 -4.81 5.48 -18.53
N PHE A 316 -5.19 6.76 -18.56
CA PHE A 316 -6.34 7.30 -19.28
C PHE A 316 -5.89 8.20 -20.43
N ILE A 317 -5.12 7.62 -21.34
CA ILE A 317 -4.53 8.32 -22.49
C ILE A 317 -5.60 8.56 -23.58
N PHE A 318 -5.62 9.78 -24.12
CA PHE A 318 -6.46 10.17 -25.27
C PHE A 318 -5.89 9.63 -26.59
N LYS A 319 -6.73 9.53 -27.63
CA LYS A 319 -6.27 9.18 -28.98
C LYS A 319 -5.30 10.25 -29.52
N SER A 320 -4.18 9.81 -30.10
CA SER A 320 -3.28 10.71 -30.84
C SER A 320 -3.68 10.74 -32.31
N ASN A 321 -4.06 11.92 -32.79
CA ASN A 321 -4.44 12.14 -34.20
C ASN A 321 -3.26 12.65 -35.06
N ASN A 322 -2.07 12.80 -34.48
CA ASN A 322 -0.89 13.38 -35.13
C ASN A 322 0.36 12.52 -34.87
N ASP A 323 0.87 11.84 -35.90
CA ASP A 323 2.11 11.05 -35.83
C ASP A 323 3.37 11.93 -35.74
N ASP A 324 3.29 13.21 -36.09
CA ASP A 324 4.40 14.16 -36.07
C ASP A 324 4.52 14.92 -34.72
N ASP A 325 3.66 14.71 -33.72
CA ASP A 325 3.77 15.34 -32.38
C ASP A 325 4.25 14.38 -31.27
N LEU A 326 4.96 14.92 -30.28
CA LEU A 326 5.21 14.29 -28.99
C LEU A 326 4.07 14.65 -28.05
N SER A 327 3.07 13.77 -27.95
CA SER A 327 1.87 13.99 -27.12
C SER A 327 2.19 14.37 -25.65
N ILE A 328 1.23 15.03 -24.99
CA ILE A 328 1.35 15.35 -23.55
C ILE A 328 1.48 14.07 -22.70
N ALA A 329 0.90 12.94 -23.15
CA ALA A 329 1.08 11.64 -22.50
C ALA A 329 2.54 11.15 -22.53
N PHE A 330 3.25 11.32 -23.66
CA PHE A 330 4.68 10.99 -23.73
C PHE A 330 5.53 11.90 -22.83
N PHE A 331 5.22 13.20 -22.76
CA PHE A 331 5.93 14.10 -21.85
C PHE A 331 5.65 13.79 -20.37
N ASN A 332 4.40 13.60 -19.98
CA ASN A 332 4.05 13.20 -18.61
C ASN A 332 4.69 11.84 -18.23
N CYS A 333 4.81 10.92 -19.19
CA CYS A 333 5.54 9.66 -19.04
C CYS A 333 7.02 9.89 -18.69
N LEU A 334 7.70 10.82 -19.37
CA LEU A 334 9.11 11.15 -19.09
C LEU A 334 9.30 12.03 -17.84
N GLU A 335 8.41 12.98 -17.57
CA GLU A 335 8.48 13.87 -16.39
C GLU A 335 8.33 13.11 -15.08
N ASN A 336 7.48 12.09 -15.06
CA ASN A 336 7.19 11.30 -13.87
C ASN A 336 8.22 10.16 -13.64
N ILE A 337 9.26 10.03 -14.47
CA ILE A 337 10.30 9.00 -14.30
C ILE A 337 10.96 9.15 -12.93
N HIS A 338 11.07 8.03 -12.21
CA HIS A 338 11.74 7.95 -10.92
C HIS A 338 13.16 8.52 -11.00
N THR A 339 13.58 9.33 -10.02
CA THR A 339 14.83 10.10 -10.03
C THR A 339 16.07 9.28 -10.42
N ASN A 340 16.20 8.06 -9.91
CA ASN A 340 17.33 7.16 -10.21
C ASN A 340 17.40 6.74 -11.70
N LEU A 341 16.29 6.83 -12.44
CA LEU A 341 16.21 6.60 -13.89
C LEU A 341 16.16 7.89 -14.72
N SER A 342 16.28 9.08 -14.12
CA SER A 342 16.23 10.37 -14.82
C SER A 342 17.21 10.47 -15.99
N PHE A 343 18.40 9.84 -15.89
CA PHE A 343 19.41 9.73 -16.96
C PHE A 343 18.84 9.19 -18.29
N SER A 344 17.77 8.39 -18.24
CA SER A 344 17.10 7.88 -19.45
C SER A 344 16.50 8.98 -20.31
N ILE A 345 16.06 10.10 -19.72
CA ILE A 345 15.49 11.25 -20.43
C ILE A 345 16.53 11.87 -21.37
N TYR A 346 17.79 11.96 -20.93
CA TYR A 346 18.91 12.39 -21.78
C TYR A 346 19.06 11.46 -22.98
N GLN A 347 19.14 10.14 -22.76
CA GLN A 347 19.40 9.18 -23.85
C GLN A 347 18.23 9.11 -24.84
N ILE A 348 16.97 9.19 -24.36
CA ILE A 348 15.78 9.29 -25.20
C ILE A 348 15.82 10.60 -26.02
N SER A 349 16.15 11.73 -25.39
CA SER A 349 16.29 13.03 -26.07
C SER A 349 17.39 13.00 -27.15
N ARG A 350 18.52 12.35 -26.86
CA ARG A 350 19.64 12.15 -27.79
C ARG A 350 19.21 11.32 -29.01
N CYS A 351 18.56 10.19 -28.77
CA CYS A 351 18.06 9.29 -29.80
C CYS A 351 17.00 9.96 -30.71
N LEU A 352 16.13 10.82 -30.15
CA LEU A 352 15.18 11.64 -30.93
C LEU A 352 15.89 12.70 -31.79
N LEU A 353 16.95 13.33 -31.27
CA LEU A 353 17.76 14.32 -31.99
C LEU A 353 18.56 13.67 -33.13
N GLU A 354 19.25 12.57 -32.87
CA GLU A 354 20.09 11.85 -33.84
C GLU A 354 19.26 11.24 -34.99
N LYS A 355 17.95 11.07 -34.80
CA LYS A 355 16.98 10.66 -35.83
C LYS A 355 16.31 11.84 -36.56
N GLY A 356 16.78 13.07 -36.36
CA GLY A 356 16.31 14.27 -37.07
C GLY A 356 14.87 14.70 -36.76
N TYR A 357 14.33 14.30 -35.60
CA TYR A 357 12.92 14.54 -35.29
C TYR A 357 12.61 16.01 -34.96
N PHE A 358 13.50 16.68 -34.20
CA PHE A 358 13.34 18.10 -33.86
C PHE A 358 13.57 19.06 -35.04
N GLU A 359 14.28 18.62 -36.09
CA GLU A 359 14.44 19.40 -37.33
C GLU A 359 13.10 19.61 -38.06
N LYS A 360 12.17 18.66 -37.91
CA LYS A 360 10.82 18.72 -38.48
C LYS A 360 9.82 19.45 -37.59
N ASN A 361 10.06 19.44 -36.28
CA ASN A 361 9.18 19.98 -35.25
C ASN A 361 9.93 20.93 -34.31
N PRO A 362 10.40 22.09 -34.79
CA PRO A 362 11.27 22.99 -34.04
C PRO A 362 10.64 23.52 -32.75
N GLU A 363 9.30 23.64 -32.69
CA GLU A 363 8.55 24.02 -31.49
C GLU A 363 8.75 23.03 -30.32
N LEU A 364 8.94 21.74 -30.60
CA LEU A 364 9.16 20.70 -29.60
C LEU A 364 10.55 20.78 -28.95
N THR A 365 11.53 21.43 -29.60
CA THR A 365 12.89 21.62 -29.07
C THR A 365 12.86 22.34 -27.72
N THR A 366 12.05 23.41 -27.61
CA THR A 366 11.95 24.20 -26.37
C THR A 366 11.28 23.39 -25.25
N LEU A 367 10.28 22.57 -25.60
CA LEU A 367 9.64 21.64 -24.65
C LEU A 367 10.62 20.57 -24.16
N MET A 368 11.41 19.97 -25.05
CA MET A 368 12.39 18.95 -24.69
C MET A 368 13.53 19.50 -23.82
N VAL A 369 13.96 20.74 -24.08
CA VAL A 369 14.90 21.46 -23.21
C VAL A 369 14.31 21.73 -21.82
N LEU A 370 13.05 22.15 -21.73
CA LEU A 370 12.36 22.34 -20.43
C LEU A 370 12.23 21.02 -19.64
N LEU A 371 11.97 19.91 -20.33
CA LEU A 371 11.91 18.58 -19.72
C LEU A 371 13.26 18.17 -19.11
N ASN A 372 14.34 18.26 -19.89
CA ASN A 372 15.69 17.92 -19.41
C ASN A 372 16.14 18.87 -18.28
N PHE A 373 15.89 20.18 -18.41
CA PHE A 373 16.22 21.16 -17.36
C PHE A 373 15.46 20.88 -16.06
N GLY A 374 14.18 20.51 -16.16
CA GLY A 374 13.35 20.19 -15.00
C GLY A 374 13.84 18.96 -14.24
N THR A 375 14.11 17.86 -14.95
CA THR A 375 14.41 16.55 -14.35
C THR A 375 15.88 16.34 -13.99
N MET A 376 16.82 17.05 -14.64
CA MET A 376 18.26 16.87 -14.45
C MET A 376 18.97 18.02 -13.72
N SER A 377 18.24 19.05 -13.26
CA SER A 377 18.81 20.17 -12.50
C SER A 377 19.60 19.75 -11.25
N ASN A 378 19.32 18.55 -10.71
CA ASN A 378 20.03 17.95 -9.57
C ASN A 378 21.27 17.10 -9.94
N HIS A 379 21.51 16.80 -11.22
CA HIS A 379 22.44 15.74 -11.66
C HIS A 379 23.43 16.16 -12.78
N GLY A 380 23.90 17.41 -12.76
CA GLY A 380 25.16 17.83 -13.38
C GLY A 380 25.18 18.00 -14.91
N ASP A 381 24.94 16.93 -15.68
CA ASP A 381 25.34 16.83 -17.10
C ASP A 381 24.30 17.35 -18.12
N TYR A 382 23.18 17.93 -17.67
CA TYR A 382 22.11 18.44 -18.56
C TYR A 382 22.59 19.47 -19.60
N ARG A 383 23.76 20.08 -19.38
CA ARG A 383 24.35 21.06 -20.28
C ARG A 383 24.58 20.50 -21.67
N GLU A 384 25.11 19.28 -21.82
CA GLU A 384 25.47 18.78 -23.16
C GLU A 384 24.25 18.71 -24.10
N ILE A 385 23.08 18.30 -23.60
CA ILE A 385 21.85 18.28 -24.40
C ILE A 385 21.24 19.68 -24.57
N CYS A 386 21.39 20.59 -23.59
CA CYS A 386 21.02 21.99 -23.79
C CYS A 386 21.88 22.65 -24.89
N ASP A 387 23.19 22.40 -24.87
CA ASP A 387 24.17 22.94 -25.81
C ASP A 387 24.03 22.31 -27.21
N ARG A 388 23.54 21.06 -27.32
CA ARG A 388 23.22 20.39 -28.59
C ARG A 388 21.84 20.80 -29.16
N LEU A 389 20.78 20.85 -28.34
CA LEU A 389 19.41 21.18 -28.79
C LEU A 389 19.19 22.69 -28.99
N LEU A 390 19.80 23.52 -28.16
CA LEU A 390 19.65 24.96 -28.18
C LEU A 390 20.98 25.64 -27.79
N PRO A 391 22.02 25.59 -28.67
CA PRO A 391 23.35 26.13 -28.39
C PRO A 391 23.37 27.60 -27.93
N GLU A 392 22.31 28.34 -28.28
CA GLU A 392 21.99 29.70 -27.82
C GLU A 392 21.96 29.84 -26.29
N LEU A 393 21.82 28.74 -25.53
CA LEU A 393 21.80 28.69 -24.05
C LEU A 393 23.18 28.80 -23.39
N THR A 394 24.24 28.32 -24.03
CA THR A 394 25.56 28.07 -23.40
C THR A 394 26.11 29.32 -22.68
N ASP A 395 25.90 30.50 -23.28
CA ASP A 395 26.37 31.81 -22.77
C ASP A 395 25.33 32.56 -21.91
N LYS A 396 24.17 31.96 -21.58
CA LYS A 396 23.04 32.66 -20.92
C LYS A 396 23.11 32.56 -19.40
N THR A 397 23.37 33.68 -18.74
CA THR A 397 23.34 33.81 -17.27
C THR A 397 21.93 33.70 -16.66
N ASN A 398 20.87 33.95 -17.44
CA ASN A 398 19.47 33.83 -17.00
C ASN A 398 18.69 32.93 -17.98
N ILE A 399 18.92 31.62 -17.86
CA ILE A 399 18.30 30.57 -18.68
C ILE A 399 16.76 30.66 -18.67
N LYS A 400 16.15 30.89 -17.49
CA LYS A 400 14.68 30.89 -17.35
C LYS A 400 14.01 32.04 -18.12
N GLU A 401 14.65 33.20 -18.18
CA GLU A 401 14.16 34.37 -18.92
C GLU A 401 14.39 34.23 -20.42
N PHE A 402 15.54 33.70 -20.85
CA PHE A 402 15.78 33.38 -22.27
C PHE A 402 14.83 32.30 -22.80
N LEU A 403 14.55 31.25 -22.01
CA LEU A 403 13.54 30.25 -22.36
C LEU A 403 12.15 30.88 -22.44
N HIS A 404 11.79 31.79 -21.53
CA HIS A 404 10.53 32.54 -21.62
C HIS A 404 10.45 33.35 -22.94
N GLU A 405 11.47 34.15 -23.26
CA GLU A 405 11.54 34.88 -24.54
C GLU A 405 11.34 33.92 -25.73
N ARG A 406 12.04 32.78 -25.75
CA ARG A 406 11.94 31.78 -26.82
C ARG A 406 10.53 31.20 -26.94
N ILE A 407 9.88 30.88 -25.82
CA ILE A 407 8.49 30.40 -25.79
C ILE A 407 7.54 31.45 -26.37
N THR A 408 7.74 32.75 -26.08
CA THR A 408 6.89 33.80 -26.67
C THR A 408 7.03 33.95 -28.20
N THR A 409 8.06 33.35 -28.82
CA THR A 409 8.20 33.27 -30.29
C THR A 409 7.44 32.10 -30.92
N ILE A 410 6.94 31.14 -30.12
CA ILE A 410 6.15 30.00 -30.63
C ILE A 410 4.79 30.51 -31.12
N SER A 411 4.50 30.27 -32.40
CA SER A 411 3.29 30.74 -33.09
C SER A 411 2.05 29.91 -32.78
N ASN A 412 2.22 28.60 -32.55
CA ASN A 412 1.13 27.68 -32.23
C ASN A 412 0.77 27.77 -30.73
N SER A 413 -0.46 28.21 -30.44
CA SER A 413 -0.98 28.35 -29.09
C SER A 413 -0.91 27.07 -28.24
N TYR A 414 -1.03 25.88 -28.84
CA TYR A 414 -0.90 24.61 -28.12
C TYR A 414 0.50 24.44 -27.54
N TYR A 415 1.53 24.48 -28.40
CA TYR A 415 2.93 24.35 -27.98
C TYR A 415 3.37 25.50 -27.06
N ARG A 416 2.95 26.75 -27.33
CA ARG A 416 3.24 27.91 -26.47
C ARG A 416 2.61 27.75 -25.07
N SER A 417 1.32 27.48 -25.00
CA SER A 417 0.59 27.33 -23.72
C SER A 417 1.17 26.18 -22.89
N ARG A 418 1.43 25.04 -23.54
CA ARG A 418 2.11 23.86 -22.94
C ARG A 418 3.50 24.23 -22.40
N ALA A 419 4.33 24.93 -23.18
CA ALA A 419 5.69 25.30 -22.76
C ALA A 419 5.69 26.34 -21.62
N LEU A 420 4.76 27.29 -21.60
CA LEU A 420 4.57 28.22 -20.48
C LEU A 420 4.18 27.48 -19.18
N SER A 421 3.25 26.53 -19.26
CA SER A 421 2.85 25.72 -18.10
C SER A 421 4.00 24.86 -17.56
N GLN A 422 4.87 24.36 -18.45
CA GLN A 422 6.07 23.62 -18.06
C GLN A 422 7.14 24.52 -17.45
N LEU A 423 7.42 25.70 -18.02
CA LEU A 423 8.35 26.67 -17.45
C LEU A 423 7.88 27.17 -16.06
N ALA A 424 6.58 27.29 -15.84
CA ALA A 424 6.01 27.68 -14.55
C ALA A 424 6.32 26.70 -13.40
N GLN A 425 6.61 25.42 -13.69
CA GLN A 425 7.07 24.46 -12.68
C GLN A 425 8.45 24.80 -12.12
N PHE A 426 9.30 25.48 -12.92
CA PHE A 426 10.71 25.74 -12.60
C PHE A 426 11.02 27.23 -12.43
N TYR A 427 10.08 28.13 -12.68
CA TYR A 427 10.26 29.59 -12.58
C TYR A 427 9.36 30.20 -11.50
N ASP A 428 9.63 29.86 -10.24
CA ASP A 428 8.80 30.19 -9.07
C ASP A 428 8.40 31.67 -9.01
N GLY A 429 9.36 32.58 -9.22
CA GLY A 429 9.17 34.03 -9.20
C GLY A 429 8.35 34.63 -10.36
N LYS A 430 7.85 33.81 -11.30
CA LYS A 430 6.86 34.19 -12.33
C LYS A 430 5.81 33.10 -12.59
N SER A 431 5.70 32.11 -11.68
CA SER A 431 4.95 30.88 -11.93
C SER A 431 3.46 31.16 -12.19
N TYR A 432 2.86 32.07 -11.42
CA TYR A 432 1.47 32.47 -11.57
C TYR A 432 1.21 33.20 -12.90
N GLU A 433 2.08 34.14 -13.28
CA GLU A 433 1.97 34.92 -14.51
C GLU A 433 2.07 34.01 -15.75
N LEU A 434 3.00 33.06 -15.74
CA LEU A 434 3.17 32.07 -16.79
C LEU A 434 1.95 31.13 -16.92
N LEU A 435 1.38 30.69 -15.79
CA LEU A 435 0.15 29.89 -15.77
C LEU A 435 -1.07 30.71 -16.25
N GLN A 436 -1.12 32.01 -15.95
CA GLN A 436 -2.19 32.89 -16.41
C GLN A 436 -2.09 33.16 -17.92
N GLU A 437 -0.90 33.42 -18.48
CA GLU A 437 -0.72 33.53 -19.93
C GLU A 437 -1.05 32.21 -20.63
N SER A 438 -0.56 31.08 -20.07
CA SER A 438 -0.87 29.74 -20.54
C SER A 438 -2.39 29.49 -20.61
N PHE A 439 -3.14 29.85 -19.56
CA PHE A 439 -4.60 29.71 -19.50
C PHE A 439 -5.36 30.63 -20.48
N GLU A 440 -4.91 31.86 -20.71
CA GLU A 440 -5.54 32.71 -21.72
C GLU A 440 -5.28 32.18 -23.15
N LEU A 441 -4.11 31.58 -23.40
CA LEU A 441 -3.80 30.94 -24.68
C LEU A 441 -4.61 29.67 -24.96
N THR A 442 -4.98 28.86 -23.95
CA THR A 442 -5.76 27.62 -24.17
C THR A 442 -7.10 27.89 -24.85
N LYS A 443 -7.69 29.06 -24.64
CA LYS A 443 -8.97 29.49 -25.26
C LYS A 443 -8.89 29.67 -26.79
N SER A 444 -7.68 29.73 -27.34
CA SER A 444 -7.44 29.78 -28.79
C SER A 444 -7.17 28.40 -29.42
N ILE A 445 -6.95 27.35 -28.61
CA ILE A 445 -6.75 25.98 -29.08
C ILE A 445 -8.10 25.43 -29.56
N GLN A 446 -8.20 25.12 -30.86
CA GLN A 446 -9.47 24.70 -31.48
C GLN A 446 -9.83 23.23 -31.18
N GLU A 447 -8.84 22.36 -30.99
CA GLU A 447 -9.07 20.93 -30.72
C GLU A 447 -9.36 20.72 -29.22
N SER A 448 -10.58 20.26 -28.91
CA SER A 448 -11.08 20.17 -27.53
C SER A 448 -10.29 19.20 -26.65
N VAL A 449 -9.70 18.15 -27.24
CA VAL A 449 -8.83 17.20 -26.54
C VAL A 449 -7.50 17.86 -26.15
N LEU A 450 -6.83 18.52 -27.10
CA LEU A 450 -5.58 19.25 -26.83
C LEU A 450 -5.80 20.41 -25.84
N ARG A 451 -6.92 21.14 -25.96
CA ARG A 451 -7.30 22.19 -25.00
C ARG A 451 -7.50 21.61 -23.59
N PHE A 452 -8.20 20.48 -23.46
CA PHE A 452 -8.41 19.80 -22.18
C PHE A 452 -7.08 19.38 -21.55
N GLN A 453 -6.20 18.70 -22.29
CA GLN A 453 -4.90 18.24 -21.80
C GLN A 453 -4.02 19.40 -21.28
N VAL A 454 -3.99 20.55 -21.97
CA VAL A 454 -3.19 21.70 -21.52
C VAL A 454 -3.82 22.38 -20.30
N LEU A 455 -5.14 22.57 -20.27
CA LEU A 455 -5.85 23.07 -19.08
C LEU A 455 -5.59 22.21 -17.85
N GLU A 456 -5.53 20.89 -18.03
CA GLU A 456 -5.26 19.94 -16.96
C GLU A 456 -3.81 20.02 -16.46
N LYS A 457 -2.84 20.18 -17.37
CA LYS A 457 -1.43 20.46 -17.02
C LYS A 457 -1.28 21.76 -16.22
N ILE A 458 -2.02 22.81 -16.59
CA ILE A 458 -2.11 24.07 -15.83
C ILE A 458 -2.73 23.81 -14.46
N PHE A 459 -3.83 23.06 -14.36
CA PHE A 459 -4.50 22.73 -13.09
C PHE A 459 -3.54 22.01 -12.13
N SER A 460 -2.91 20.91 -12.57
CA SER A 460 -1.98 20.13 -11.76
C SER A 460 -0.77 20.95 -11.31
N THR A 461 -0.21 21.80 -12.19
CA THR A 461 0.91 22.69 -11.85
C THR A 461 0.50 23.77 -10.84
N THR A 462 -0.70 24.35 -11.00
CA THR A 462 -1.28 25.34 -10.08
C THR A 462 -1.52 24.75 -8.68
N HIS A 463 -1.94 23.48 -8.62
CA HIS A 463 -2.17 22.76 -7.37
C HIS A 463 -0.84 22.40 -6.67
N TYR A 464 0.14 21.87 -7.40
CA TYR A 464 1.46 21.50 -6.88
C TYR A 464 2.25 22.69 -6.31
N LYS A 465 2.11 23.89 -6.89
CA LYS A 465 2.79 25.12 -6.41
C LYS A 465 2.02 25.87 -5.29
N GLU A 466 1.04 25.22 -4.64
CA GLU A 466 0.17 25.82 -3.61
C GLU A 466 -0.38 27.21 -3.97
N VAL A 467 -0.74 27.45 -5.24
CA VAL A 467 -1.18 28.79 -5.68
C VAL A 467 -2.51 29.13 -4.98
N LYS A 468 -2.44 29.89 -3.88
CA LYS A 468 -3.56 30.12 -2.92
C LYS A 468 -4.79 30.83 -3.52
N GLN A 469 -4.77 31.16 -4.80
CA GLN A 469 -5.87 31.73 -5.57
C GLN A 469 -6.92 30.67 -5.95
N LYS A 470 -7.78 30.30 -4.98
CA LYS A 470 -8.94 29.40 -5.20
C LYS A 470 -9.86 29.85 -6.36
N SER A 471 -9.89 31.15 -6.66
CA SER A 471 -10.62 31.74 -7.80
C SER A 471 -10.01 31.41 -9.18
N PHE A 472 -8.68 31.24 -9.29
CA PHE A 472 -8.02 30.84 -10.53
C PHE A 472 -8.15 29.33 -10.77
N ILE A 473 -7.94 28.53 -9.73
CA ILE A 473 -8.19 27.06 -9.75
C ILE A 473 -9.62 26.77 -10.22
N LYS A 474 -10.62 27.53 -9.72
CA LYS A 474 -12.00 27.41 -10.19
C LYS A 474 -12.16 27.75 -11.68
N LYS A 475 -11.57 28.84 -12.19
CA LYS A 475 -11.65 29.19 -13.63
C LYS A 475 -11.09 28.07 -14.52
N ILE A 476 -9.99 27.43 -14.12
CA ILE A 476 -9.40 26.31 -14.86
C ILE A 476 -10.36 25.12 -14.85
N LEU A 477 -10.98 24.80 -13.70
CA LEU A 477 -11.97 23.71 -13.60
C LEU A 477 -13.25 23.98 -14.40
N ASP A 478 -13.75 25.22 -14.38
CA ASP A 478 -14.92 25.64 -15.17
C ASP A 478 -14.62 25.51 -16.69
N GLU A 479 -13.43 25.92 -17.16
CA GLU A 479 -13.00 25.77 -18.56
C GLU A 479 -12.68 24.30 -18.93
N LEU A 480 -12.16 23.48 -18.01
CA LEU A 480 -11.99 22.02 -18.21
C LEU A 480 -13.33 21.33 -18.49
N VAL A 481 -14.38 21.70 -17.75
CA VAL A 481 -15.75 21.20 -17.98
C VAL A 481 -16.27 21.67 -19.35
N LEU A 482 -16.08 22.95 -19.70
CA LEU A 482 -16.43 23.47 -21.02
C LEU A 482 -15.69 22.76 -22.17
N SER A 483 -14.43 22.37 -21.96
CA SER A 483 -13.66 21.62 -22.97
C SER A 483 -14.07 20.16 -23.05
N TYR A 484 -14.46 19.53 -21.93
CA TYR A 484 -15.05 18.19 -21.91
C TYR A 484 -16.39 18.15 -22.66
N ASP A 485 -17.28 19.12 -22.43
CA ASP A 485 -18.61 19.13 -23.05
C ASP A 485 -18.54 19.23 -24.59
N THR A 486 -17.47 19.82 -25.13
CA THR A 486 -17.20 19.91 -26.58
C THR A 486 -16.43 18.73 -27.18
N ILE A 487 -16.05 17.69 -26.42
CA ILE A 487 -15.46 16.46 -26.98
C ILE A 487 -16.55 15.57 -27.61
N THR A 488 -16.39 15.27 -28.89
CA THR A 488 -17.37 14.53 -29.72
C THR A 488 -17.09 13.04 -29.84
N ASP A 489 -15.82 12.63 -29.92
CA ASP A 489 -15.44 11.21 -29.92
C ASP A 489 -15.79 10.58 -28.57
N GLN A 490 -16.39 9.39 -28.59
CA GLN A 490 -16.90 8.76 -27.35
C GLN A 490 -15.77 8.17 -26.49
N TYR A 491 -14.68 7.69 -27.08
CA TYR A 491 -13.51 7.20 -26.32
C TYR A 491 -12.86 8.36 -25.57
N ASP A 492 -12.51 9.44 -26.26
CA ASP A 492 -11.90 10.62 -25.66
C ASP A 492 -12.84 11.30 -24.64
N ARG A 493 -14.16 11.21 -24.85
CA ARG A 493 -15.16 11.70 -23.89
C ARG A 493 -15.22 10.82 -22.62
N VAL A 494 -15.14 9.50 -22.73
CA VAL A 494 -14.99 8.61 -21.56
C VAL A 494 -13.71 8.95 -20.79
N ILE A 495 -12.59 9.09 -21.50
CA ILE A 495 -11.29 9.44 -20.94
C ILE A 495 -11.35 10.78 -20.19
N ALA A 496 -11.81 11.87 -20.83
CA ALA A 496 -11.94 13.18 -20.18
C ALA A 496 -12.90 13.15 -18.97
N SER A 497 -13.99 12.38 -19.04
CA SER A 497 -14.93 12.23 -17.92
C SER A 497 -14.30 11.48 -16.74
N ILE A 498 -13.52 10.43 -16.99
CA ILE A 498 -12.76 9.75 -15.93
C ILE A 498 -11.75 10.70 -15.28
N ARG A 499 -10.99 11.45 -16.09
CA ARG A 499 -10.00 12.43 -15.61
C ARG A 499 -10.65 13.53 -14.77
N LEU A 500 -11.78 14.11 -15.23
CA LEU A 500 -12.57 15.05 -14.44
C LEU A 500 -13.02 14.49 -13.08
N SER A 501 -13.32 13.19 -13.00
CA SER A 501 -13.74 12.56 -11.75
C SER A 501 -12.67 12.57 -10.64
N PHE A 502 -11.40 12.82 -10.98
CA PHE A 502 -10.30 12.97 -10.01
C PHE A 502 -10.18 14.39 -9.43
N TYR A 503 -10.71 15.43 -10.10
CA TYR A 503 -10.61 16.83 -9.65
C TYR A 503 -11.73 17.28 -8.71
N GLY A 504 -12.50 16.32 -8.16
CA GLY A 504 -13.52 16.57 -7.15
C GLY A 504 -13.91 15.31 -6.38
N SER A 505 -14.76 15.48 -5.37
CA SER A 505 -15.22 14.39 -4.50
C SER A 505 -16.76 14.31 -4.46
N GLY A 506 -17.29 13.27 -3.80
CA GLY A 506 -18.75 13.08 -3.64
C GLY A 506 -19.50 13.09 -4.96
N ASP A 507 -20.53 13.94 -5.04
CA ASP A 507 -21.42 14.06 -6.21
C ASP A 507 -20.71 14.50 -7.48
N PHE A 508 -19.61 15.28 -7.39
CA PHE A 508 -18.84 15.70 -8.56
C PHE A 508 -18.15 14.50 -9.22
N ARG A 509 -17.49 13.67 -8.41
CA ARG A 509 -16.87 12.41 -8.87
C ARG A 509 -17.93 11.44 -9.38
N LYS A 510 -19.05 11.26 -8.65
CA LYS A 510 -20.15 10.39 -9.08
C LYS A 510 -20.71 10.84 -10.44
N LYS A 511 -21.03 12.13 -10.62
CA LYS A 511 -21.51 12.71 -11.90
C LYS A 511 -20.60 12.35 -13.07
N TYR A 512 -19.30 12.58 -12.96
CA TYR A 512 -18.39 12.33 -14.09
C TYR A 512 -18.08 10.85 -14.32
N LEU A 513 -18.27 9.97 -13.33
CA LEU A 513 -18.28 8.52 -13.55
C LEU A 513 -19.59 8.03 -14.19
N THR A 514 -20.76 8.60 -13.84
CA THR A 514 -22.01 8.37 -14.57
C THR A 514 -21.89 8.80 -16.03
N ASN A 515 -21.38 10.01 -16.29
CA ASN A 515 -21.10 10.50 -17.65
C ASN A 515 -20.15 9.57 -18.43
N ALA A 516 -19.15 8.96 -17.76
CA ALA A 516 -18.24 8.01 -18.38
C ALA A 516 -18.97 6.73 -18.80
N ILE A 517 -19.80 6.14 -17.93
CA ILE A 517 -20.66 4.99 -18.24
C ILE A 517 -21.65 5.32 -19.37
N GLU A 518 -22.20 6.54 -19.35
CA GLU A 518 -23.11 7.04 -20.37
C GLU A 518 -22.47 7.24 -21.76
N ALA A 519 -21.19 7.60 -21.84
CA ALA A 519 -20.47 7.69 -23.11
C ALA A 519 -20.02 6.28 -23.58
N LEU A 520 -19.58 5.45 -22.63
CA LEU A 520 -19.15 4.06 -22.86
C LEU A 520 -20.27 3.18 -23.41
N SER A 521 -21.52 3.38 -22.96
CA SER A 521 -22.71 2.67 -23.49
C SER A 521 -23.14 3.12 -24.89
N LYS A 522 -22.60 4.24 -25.39
CA LYS A 522 -22.83 4.79 -26.73
C LYS A 522 -21.71 4.43 -27.72
N MET A 523 -20.65 3.77 -27.27
CA MET A 523 -19.58 3.25 -28.14
C MET A 523 -20.01 1.98 -28.87
N ASP A 524 -19.52 1.81 -30.10
CA ASP A 524 -19.59 0.54 -30.81
C ASP A 524 -18.78 -0.55 -30.09
N GLU A 525 -19.21 -1.80 -30.26
CA GLU A 525 -18.65 -2.95 -29.54
C GLU A 525 -17.29 -3.38 -30.12
N ASN A 526 -16.21 -2.78 -29.59
CA ASN A 526 -14.85 -2.95 -30.09
C ASN A 526 -13.82 -3.16 -28.97
N GLU A 527 -12.54 -3.36 -29.34
CA GLU A 527 -11.44 -3.56 -28.40
C GLU A 527 -11.22 -2.34 -27.47
N GLU A 528 -11.47 -1.12 -27.97
CA GLU A 528 -11.33 0.13 -27.21
C GLU A 528 -12.36 0.21 -26.07
N GLN A 529 -13.63 -0.12 -26.35
CA GLN A 529 -14.71 -0.16 -25.37
C GLN A 529 -14.39 -1.17 -24.26
N MET A 530 -13.85 -2.36 -24.61
CA MET A 530 -13.47 -3.36 -23.61
C MET A 530 -12.29 -2.90 -22.73
N LYS A 531 -11.30 -2.23 -23.32
CA LYS A 531 -10.18 -1.62 -22.57
C LYS A 531 -10.67 -0.53 -21.60
N LEU A 532 -11.62 0.31 -22.02
CA LEU A 532 -12.25 1.30 -21.15
C LEU A 532 -13.10 0.67 -20.04
N ILE A 533 -13.89 -0.37 -20.33
CA ILE A 533 -14.65 -1.13 -19.31
C ILE A 533 -13.71 -1.64 -18.21
N ILE A 534 -12.58 -2.26 -18.59
CA ILE A 534 -11.59 -2.80 -17.64
C ILE A 534 -10.94 -1.69 -16.81
N LYS A 535 -10.52 -0.58 -17.44
CA LYS A 535 -9.91 0.57 -16.75
C LYS A 535 -10.88 1.34 -15.85
N LEU A 536 -12.18 1.35 -16.17
CA LEU A 536 -13.23 2.04 -15.40
C LEU A 536 -13.72 1.22 -14.18
N LYS A 537 -13.76 -0.11 -14.29
CA LYS A 537 -14.31 -1.04 -13.29
C LYS A 537 -13.79 -0.81 -11.85
N PRO A 538 -12.50 -0.55 -11.58
CA PRO A 538 -12.00 -0.27 -10.22
C PRO A 538 -12.37 1.12 -9.69
N LEU A 539 -12.67 2.09 -10.56
CA LEU A 539 -13.02 3.46 -10.17
C LEU A 539 -14.48 3.60 -9.71
N ILE A 540 -15.35 2.70 -10.21
CA ILE A 540 -16.79 2.70 -9.95
C ILE A 540 -17.23 1.69 -8.90
N SER A 541 -16.40 0.71 -8.53
CA SER A 541 -16.72 -0.32 -7.51
C SER A 541 -16.84 0.23 -6.07
N ILE A 542 -16.87 1.54 -5.92
CA ILE A 542 -17.21 2.28 -4.69
C ILE A 542 -18.63 2.89 -4.75
N TYR A 543 -19.37 2.64 -5.84
CA TYR A 543 -20.73 3.12 -6.10
C TYR A 543 -21.58 1.99 -6.68
N ASP A 544 -22.34 1.27 -5.83
CA ASP A 544 -23.13 0.09 -6.20
C ASP A 544 -24.03 0.31 -7.44
N GLU A 545 -24.69 1.48 -7.53
CA GLU A 545 -25.52 1.88 -8.68
C GLU A 545 -24.73 1.88 -10.00
N LEU A 546 -23.55 2.50 -10.02
CA LEU A 546 -22.71 2.59 -11.22
C LEU A 546 -22.15 1.22 -11.59
N GLN A 547 -21.89 0.36 -10.60
CA GLN A 547 -21.50 -1.02 -10.84
C GLN A 547 -22.64 -1.84 -11.47
N ILE A 548 -23.90 -1.58 -11.12
CA ILE A 548 -25.08 -2.17 -11.80
C ILE A 548 -25.14 -1.68 -13.26
N ASP A 549 -24.97 -0.37 -13.50
CA ASP A 549 -25.00 0.17 -14.87
C ASP A 549 -23.88 -0.40 -15.76
N LEU A 550 -22.64 -0.47 -15.26
CA LEU A 550 -21.54 -1.10 -16.01
C LEU A 550 -21.78 -2.59 -16.23
N ASN A 551 -22.29 -3.32 -15.24
CA ASN A 551 -22.69 -4.71 -15.43
C ASN A 551 -23.77 -4.84 -16.52
N GLY A 552 -24.71 -3.90 -16.61
CA GLY A 552 -25.69 -3.81 -17.70
C GLY A 552 -25.04 -3.63 -19.07
N ILE A 553 -24.00 -2.78 -19.21
CA ILE A 553 -23.22 -2.68 -20.46
C ILE A 553 -22.55 -4.02 -20.77
N ILE A 554 -21.85 -4.61 -19.79
CA ILE A 554 -21.13 -5.89 -19.92
C ILE A 554 -22.09 -7.04 -20.28
N GLU A 555 -23.33 -7.02 -19.81
CA GLU A 555 -24.34 -8.00 -20.17
C GLU A 555 -24.87 -7.85 -21.60
N ASN A 556 -24.85 -6.65 -22.15
CA ASN A 556 -25.29 -6.37 -23.52
C ASN A 556 -24.20 -6.59 -24.60
N VAL A 557 -22.94 -6.81 -24.22
CA VAL A 557 -21.84 -7.21 -25.13
C VAL A 557 -22.19 -8.52 -25.85
N LYS A 558 -22.29 -8.47 -27.19
CA LYS A 558 -22.76 -9.58 -28.05
C LYS A 558 -21.66 -10.59 -28.34
N ASN A 559 -20.43 -10.12 -28.52
CA ASN A 559 -19.24 -10.94 -28.65
C ASN A 559 -18.98 -11.64 -27.32
N LYS A 560 -19.31 -12.93 -27.28
CA LYS A 560 -19.11 -13.80 -26.10
C LYS A 560 -17.67 -13.78 -25.61
N ILE A 561 -16.67 -13.60 -26.48
CA ILE A 561 -15.26 -13.60 -26.11
C ILE A 561 -14.89 -12.29 -25.42
N TYR A 562 -15.37 -11.14 -25.86
CA TYR A 562 -15.25 -9.87 -25.12
C TYR A 562 -16.01 -9.91 -23.78
N LYS A 563 -17.25 -10.42 -23.79
CA LYS A 563 -18.05 -10.61 -22.57
C LYS A 563 -17.39 -11.59 -21.59
N HIS A 564 -16.60 -12.55 -22.06
CA HIS A 564 -15.75 -13.38 -21.22
C HIS A 564 -14.48 -12.65 -20.77
N TYR A 565 -13.73 -11.97 -21.65
CA TYR A 565 -12.52 -11.18 -21.34
C TYR A 565 -12.71 -10.21 -20.17
N VAL A 566 -13.91 -9.64 -19.99
CA VAL A 566 -14.26 -8.75 -18.87
C VAL A 566 -14.65 -9.48 -17.56
N ASN A 567 -14.93 -10.79 -17.61
CA ASN A 567 -15.58 -11.57 -16.54
C ASN A 567 -14.87 -12.85 -16.07
N SER A 568 -14.09 -13.51 -16.94
CA SER A 568 -13.14 -14.58 -16.61
C SER A 568 -11.78 -13.99 -16.27
N TYR A 569 -10.88 -14.77 -15.66
CA TYR A 569 -9.49 -14.37 -15.51
C TYR A 569 -8.80 -14.52 -16.88
N TYR A 570 -8.67 -15.76 -17.39
CA TYR A 570 -7.99 -16.04 -18.66
C TYR A 570 -8.49 -17.31 -19.39
N GLY A 571 -9.19 -18.23 -18.72
CA GLY A 571 -9.35 -19.62 -19.17
C GLY A 571 -10.10 -19.82 -20.49
N ARG A 572 -11.28 -19.21 -20.64
CA ARG A 572 -12.10 -19.37 -21.85
C ARG A 572 -11.47 -18.82 -23.13
N ILE A 573 -10.52 -17.88 -23.02
CA ILE A 573 -9.89 -17.25 -24.17
C ILE A 573 -8.91 -18.21 -24.84
N LEU A 574 -8.07 -18.89 -24.04
CA LEU A 574 -7.15 -19.93 -24.53
C LEU A 574 -7.89 -21.10 -25.19
N PHE A 575 -9.14 -21.37 -24.81
CA PHE A 575 -10.00 -22.38 -25.45
C PHE A 575 -10.72 -21.89 -26.73
N SER A 576 -10.72 -20.57 -27.01
CA SER A 576 -11.28 -20.04 -28.26
C SER A 576 -10.42 -20.32 -29.50
N GLU A 577 -9.33 -21.07 -29.34
CA GLU A 577 -8.51 -21.66 -30.40
C GLU A 577 -9.22 -22.76 -31.20
N LYS A 578 -10.51 -23.03 -30.95
CA LYS A 578 -11.40 -23.60 -31.98
C LYS A 578 -11.61 -22.57 -33.09
N LEU A 579 -10.65 -22.55 -34.00
CA LEU A 579 -10.62 -21.81 -35.25
C LEU A 579 -11.93 -21.98 -36.02
N ASP A 580 -12.41 -20.91 -36.68
CA ASP A 580 -13.52 -20.94 -37.64
C ASP A 580 -13.09 -21.69 -38.93
N ILE A 581 -12.99 -23.01 -38.84
CA ILE A 581 -12.72 -23.93 -39.97
C ILE A 581 -13.91 -23.99 -40.92
N ASP A 582 -15.11 -23.68 -40.42
CA ASP A 582 -16.42 -23.81 -41.11
C ASP A 582 -16.56 -22.93 -42.37
N ASN A 583 -15.63 -21.99 -42.61
CA ASN A 583 -15.59 -21.18 -43.84
C ASN A 583 -14.54 -21.63 -44.88
N VAL A 584 -13.74 -22.68 -44.61
CA VAL A 584 -12.71 -23.19 -45.55
C VAL A 584 -13.07 -24.57 -46.13
N SER A 585 -13.98 -25.30 -45.48
CA SER A 585 -14.39 -26.68 -45.77
C SER A 585 -15.13 -26.93 -47.11
N ASN A 586 -15.15 -25.96 -48.04
CA ASN A 586 -15.87 -26.03 -49.31
C ASN A 586 -15.01 -25.79 -50.59
N SER A 587 -13.68 -25.84 -50.50
CA SER A 587 -12.80 -25.64 -51.68
C SER A 587 -11.55 -26.55 -51.77
N ALA A 588 -11.55 -27.68 -51.04
CA ALA A 588 -10.40 -28.59 -50.95
C ALA A 588 -10.73 -30.08 -51.24
N LEU A 589 -11.53 -30.33 -52.29
CA LEU A 589 -11.70 -31.66 -52.91
C LEU A 589 -11.59 -31.51 -54.43
N VAL A 590 -11.12 -32.57 -55.13
CA VAL A 590 -10.66 -32.60 -56.54
C VAL A 590 -9.24 -32.00 -56.69
N ILE A 591 -8.22 -32.67 -57.25
CA ILE A 591 -8.01 -34.06 -57.70
C ILE A 591 -6.49 -34.34 -57.62
N ASP A 592 -6.03 -35.54 -57.22
CA ASP A 592 -5.27 -36.43 -58.12
C ASP A 592 -5.14 -37.87 -57.57
N ARG A 593 -5.11 -38.85 -58.48
CA ARG A 593 -4.90 -40.27 -58.16
C ARG A 593 -4.42 -41.04 -59.41
N LYS A 594 -3.11 -41.29 -59.50
CA LYS A 594 -2.45 -42.17 -60.48
C LYS A 594 -1.18 -42.76 -59.87
N VAL A 595 -0.78 -44.01 -60.11
CA VAL A 595 -1.44 -45.21 -60.68
C VAL A 595 -0.75 -46.41 -60.03
N GLU A 596 -1.48 -47.48 -59.69
CA GLU A 596 -1.06 -48.86 -60.00
C GLU A 596 -2.27 -49.81 -60.01
N ASN A 597 -2.10 -51.02 -60.55
CA ASN A 597 -3.16 -51.83 -61.16
C ASN A 597 -3.45 -53.16 -60.41
N ILE A 598 -4.40 -53.95 -60.97
CA ILE A 598 -4.70 -55.37 -60.68
C ILE A 598 -5.60 -55.56 -59.43
N SER A 599 -6.75 -56.25 -59.46
CA SER A 599 -7.54 -56.83 -60.57
C SER A 599 -8.91 -57.32 -60.06
N GLN A 600 -9.95 -57.30 -60.92
CA GLN A 600 -11.15 -58.18 -60.89
C GLN A 600 -12.06 -58.06 -59.62
N GLU A 601 -13.36 -58.38 -59.62
CA GLU A 601 -14.28 -58.78 -60.69
C GLU A 601 -15.75 -58.45 -60.34
N GLU A 602 -16.59 -58.41 -61.39
CA GLU A 602 -18.04 -58.72 -61.39
C GLU A 602 -19.11 -57.89 -60.62
N GLN A 603 -20.14 -57.48 -61.39
CA GLN A 603 -21.59 -57.60 -61.11
C GLN A 603 -22.23 -56.95 -59.85
N ASN A 604 -23.47 -56.47 -59.84
CA ASN A 604 -24.46 -56.14 -60.88
C ASN A 604 -25.60 -55.34 -60.21
N ASN A 605 -26.23 -54.39 -60.94
CA ASN A 605 -27.66 -54.04 -60.81
C ASN A 605 -28.17 -53.44 -59.45
N ASP A 606 -29.28 -52.70 -59.35
CA ASP A 606 -30.19 -52.16 -60.38
C ASP A 606 -31.04 -50.96 -59.89
N LEU A 607 -31.65 -50.27 -60.87
CA LEU A 607 -33.00 -49.65 -60.85
C LEU A 607 -33.43 -48.61 -59.77
N LEU A 608 -33.76 -47.41 -60.29
CA LEU A 608 -35.02 -46.64 -60.08
C LEU A 608 -35.26 -45.93 -58.71
N ASP A 609 -36.05 -44.84 -58.64
CA ASP A 609 -36.78 -44.10 -59.70
C ASP A 609 -36.92 -42.58 -59.43
N ARG A 610 -37.37 -41.84 -60.46
CA ARG A 610 -38.30 -40.67 -60.45
C ARG A 610 -38.51 -39.94 -59.10
N SER A 611 -38.34 -38.62 -58.95
CA SER A 611 -38.77 -37.44 -59.73
C SER A 611 -39.35 -36.42 -58.71
N GLY A 612 -39.49 -35.12 -58.94
CA GLY A 612 -39.15 -34.29 -60.11
C GLY A 612 -40.07 -33.05 -60.19
N ASN A 613 -39.63 -32.00 -60.89
CA ASN A 613 -40.32 -30.70 -61.07
C ASN A 613 -40.49 -29.87 -59.77
N GLY A 614 -40.53 -28.53 -59.77
CA GLY A 614 -40.31 -27.48 -60.78
C GLY A 614 -39.85 -26.20 -60.05
N GLU A 615 -39.72 -25.01 -60.64
CA GLU A 615 -39.97 -24.52 -62.00
C GLU A 615 -39.08 -23.28 -62.28
N LYS A 616 -38.88 -22.91 -63.55
CA LYS A 616 -38.27 -21.64 -64.00
C LYS A 616 -39.39 -20.59 -64.22
N PRO A 617 -39.12 -19.27 -64.15
CA PRO A 617 -38.72 -18.52 -65.36
C PRO A 617 -37.79 -17.28 -65.11
N THR A 618 -36.73 -17.05 -65.91
CA THR A 618 -36.59 -16.07 -67.05
C THR A 618 -36.16 -14.64 -66.63
N GLU A 619 -34.98 -14.14 -67.03
CA GLU A 619 -34.70 -13.26 -68.22
C GLU A 619 -34.74 -11.74 -67.86
N ASP A 620 -34.01 -10.80 -68.49
CA ASP A 620 -33.10 -10.90 -69.64
C ASP A 620 -32.04 -9.77 -69.76
N LEU A 621 -30.96 -10.03 -70.54
CA LEU A 621 -30.06 -9.08 -71.28
C LEU A 621 -29.33 -7.96 -70.47
N ILE A 622 -28.21 -7.34 -70.90
CA ILE A 622 -27.62 -7.00 -72.21
C ILE A 622 -26.06 -7.18 -72.19
N LYS A 623 -25.43 -7.37 -73.37
CA LYS A 623 -23.95 -7.37 -73.65
C LYS A 623 -23.54 -6.13 -74.50
N PRO A 624 -22.29 -5.87 -74.95
CA PRO A 624 -20.99 -6.58 -74.83
C PRO A 624 -19.86 -5.59 -74.35
N ASP A 625 -18.53 -5.74 -74.50
CA ASP A 625 -17.59 -6.65 -75.22
C ASP A 625 -16.52 -7.20 -74.20
N ASP A 626 -15.25 -7.57 -74.42
CA ASP A 626 -14.32 -7.58 -75.58
C ASP A 626 -13.22 -8.68 -75.44
N ASN A 627 -12.02 -8.45 -75.97
CA ASN A 627 -10.83 -9.32 -76.04
C ASN A 627 -9.90 -9.15 -74.81
N GLY A 628 -8.86 -9.95 -74.55
CA GLY A 628 -8.36 -11.18 -75.20
C GLY A 628 -6.93 -11.54 -74.72
N ASP A 629 -6.60 -12.84 -74.77
CA ASP A 629 -5.28 -13.52 -74.61
C ASP A 629 -4.14 -13.01 -73.68
N LYS A 630 -3.73 -13.92 -72.77
CA LYS A 630 -2.36 -14.36 -72.36
C LYS A 630 -1.14 -13.41 -72.43
N PRO A 631 -0.33 -13.34 -71.35
CA PRO A 631 1.09 -12.94 -71.41
C PRO A 631 2.05 -14.14 -71.60
N THR A 632 3.16 -13.92 -72.31
CA THR A 632 4.36 -14.81 -72.32
C THR A 632 5.58 -14.01 -72.76
N GLU A 633 6.79 -14.41 -72.32
CA GLU A 633 8.10 -13.77 -72.57
C GLU A 633 8.29 -12.39 -71.89
N SER A 634 9.42 -11.97 -71.28
CA SER A 634 10.86 -12.33 -71.27
C SER A 634 11.77 -11.57 -72.26
N ILE A 635 13.09 -11.57 -72.02
CA ILE A 635 14.18 -10.78 -72.67
C ILE A 635 14.27 -9.34 -72.11
N ILE A 636 15.30 -8.86 -71.39
CA ILE A 636 16.79 -8.97 -71.36
C ILE A 636 17.52 -7.96 -72.29
N LYS A 637 18.31 -7.05 -71.66
CA LYS A 637 19.48 -6.23 -72.10
C LYS A 637 19.45 -4.85 -71.40
N CYS A 638 20.55 -4.15 -71.07
CA CYS A 638 22.00 -4.36 -71.21
C CYS A 638 22.70 -3.65 -70.00
N ASN A 639 23.83 -4.12 -69.47
CA ASN A 639 25.23 -3.80 -69.85
C ASN A 639 25.55 -2.28 -69.86
N ASN A 640 26.69 -1.76 -69.35
CA ASN A 640 27.87 -2.37 -68.70
C ASN A 640 28.80 -1.27 -68.09
N ASN A 641 29.83 -1.67 -67.33
CA ASN A 641 31.11 -0.96 -67.09
C ASN A 641 31.06 0.34 -66.21
N ASN A 642 32.11 0.75 -65.48
CA ASN A 642 33.40 0.10 -65.13
C ASN A 642 34.03 0.73 -63.86
N SER A 643 35.13 0.12 -63.43
CA SER A 643 36.24 0.65 -62.61
C SER A 643 36.02 0.97 -61.13
N ASP A 644 37.01 0.81 -60.25
CA ASP A 644 38.19 -0.10 -60.14
C ASP A 644 38.83 0.24 -58.77
N ASP A 645 39.25 -0.76 -57.99
CA ASP A 645 40.43 -0.78 -57.07
C ASP A 645 40.26 -1.77 -55.90
N ASP A 646 41.40 -2.33 -55.48
CA ASP A 646 41.53 -3.60 -54.73
C ASP A 646 41.18 -3.54 -53.22
N SER A 647 40.61 -4.62 -52.68
CA SER A 647 41.35 -5.56 -51.81
C SER A 647 40.50 -6.77 -51.35
N ASP A 648 41.17 -7.88 -51.02
CA ASP A 648 40.59 -9.23 -50.89
C ASP A 648 40.10 -9.63 -49.46
N ASP A 649 39.50 -10.82 -49.41
CA ASP A 649 39.27 -11.71 -48.24
C ASP A 649 38.42 -11.18 -47.06
N ASP A 650 37.10 -11.47 -47.09
CA ASP A 650 36.49 -12.46 -46.15
C ASP A 650 35.01 -12.76 -46.47
N ASN A 651 34.70 -13.65 -47.44
CA ASN A 651 33.28 -13.96 -47.79
C ASN A 651 32.98 -15.41 -48.18
N ALA A 652 33.81 -16.37 -47.79
CA ALA A 652 33.63 -17.79 -48.10
C ALA A 652 32.86 -18.60 -47.02
N PHE A 653 32.51 -17.99 -45.87
CA PHE A 653 32.10 -18.75 -44.67
C PHE A 653 30.59 -18.74 -44.33
N LEU A 654 29.79 -17.79 -44.85
CA LEU A 654 28.38 -17.66 -44.43
C LEU A 654 27.38 -18.57 -45.17
N GLU A 655 27.51 -18.77 -46.48
CA GLU A 655 26.43 -19.40 -47.28
C GLU A 655 26.16 -20.89 -46.97
N ARG A 656 27.08 -21.59 -46.29
CA ARG A 656 26.91 -23.03 -45.98
C ARG A 656 26.22 -23.34 -44.65
N LYS A 657 25.83 -22.35 -43.84
CA LYS A 657 25.15 -22.60 -42.54
C LYS A 657 23.63 -22.45 -42.56
N ASN A 658 23.06 -21.66 -43.47
CA ASN A 658 21.64 -21.25 -43.43
C ASN A 658 20.63 -22.22 -44.08
N LYS A 659 20.99 -23.50 -44.31
CA LYS A 659 20.04 -24.53 -44.82
C LYS A 659 19.62 -25.62 -43.82
N ASN A 660 20.21 -25.65 -42.62
CA ASN A 660 19.89 -26.65 -41.58
C ASN A 660 19.26 -26.06 -40.30
N VAL A 661 18.81 -24.80 -40.31
CA VAL A 661 18.21 -24.12 -39.13
C VAL A 661 16.68 -24.28 -39.06
N ALA A 662 16.09 -25.07 -39.97
CA ALA A 662 14.78 -25.68 -39.78
C ALA A 662 14.89 -26.87 -38.80
N GLN A 663 15.43 -26.60 -37.61
CA GLN A 663 15.55 -27.57 -36.53
C GLN A 663 14.14 -27.87 -36.02
N ILE A 664 13.74 -29.13 -36.06
CA ILE A 664 12.43 -29.58 -35.58
C ILE A 664 12.37 -29.27 -34.08
N ILE A 665 11.55 -28.28 -33.72
CA ILE A 665 11.05 -28.15 -32.36
C ILE A 665 10.03 -29.28 -32.22
N ASP A 666 10.21 -30.14 -31.22
CA ASP A 666 9.34 -31.30 -31.02
C ASP A 666 7.90 -30.81 -30.74
N ASP A 667 6.91 -31.28 -31.50
CA ASP A 667 5.52 -30.84 -31.35
C ASP A 667 4.98 -31.11 -29.92
N SER A 668 5.54 -32.11 -29.22
CA SER A 668 5.21 -32.38 -27.81
C SER A 668 5.57 -31.23 -26.86
N ASP A 669 6.55 -30.38 -27.19
CA ASP A 669 6.92 -29.22 -26.37
C ASP A 669 5.82 -28.15 -26.34
N TYR A 670 5.11 -27.98 -27.46
CA TYR A 670 3.98 -27.05 -27.56
C TYR A 670 2.81 -27.52 -26.70
N SER A 671 2.44 -28.80 -26.79
CA SER A 671 1.34 -29.38 -26.02
C SER A 671 1.57 -29.32 -24.51
N ASN A 672 2.81 -29.53 -24.03
CA ASN A 672 3.16 -29.41 -22.62
C ASN A 672 2.98 -27.97 -22.09
N ILE A 673 3.49 -26.97 -22.80
CA ILE A 673 3.36 -25.56 -22.41
C ILE A 673 1.90 -25.12 -22.48
N GLN A 674 1.20 -25.41 -23.59
CA GLN A 674 -0.19 -25.02 -23.78
C GLN A 674 -1.09 -25.58 -22.66
N ALA A 675 -0.95 -26.87 -22.31
CA ALA A 675 -1.71 -27.52 -21.24
C ALA A 675 -1.50 -26.89 -19.85
N LEU A 676 -0.26 -26.51 -19.51
CA LEU A 676 0.04 -25.84 -18.24
C LEU A 676 -0.72 -24.51 -18.10
N PHE A 677 -0.64 -23.66 -19.13
CA PHE A 677 -1.32 -22.36 -19.14
C PHE A 677 -2.85 -22.50 -19.19
N MET A 678 -3.37 -23.43 -20.01
CA MET A 678 -4.81 -23.76 -20.07
C MET A 678 -5.33 -24.18 -18.69
N LEU A 679 -4.70 -25.17 -18.04
CA LEU A 679 -5.17 -25.72 -16.76
C LEU A 679 -5.14 -24.67 -15.64
N PHE A 680 -4.07 -23.88 -15.55
CA PHE A 680 -3.98 -22.83 -14.54
C PHE A 680 -4.97 -21.68 -14.80
N ALA A 681 -5.16 -21.28 -16.06
CA ALA A 681 -6.19 -20.30 -16.40
C ALA A 681 -7.61 -20.80 -16.07
N GLN A 682 -7.90 -22.09 -16.28
CA GLN A 682 -9.16 -22.71 -15.87
C GLN A 682 -9.37 -22.72 -14.36
N LEU A 683 -8.34 -23.06 -13.60
CA LEU A 683 -8.39 -23.08 -12.14
C LEU A 683 -8.73 -21.70 -11.56
N ASN A 684 -8.12 -20.63 -12.07
CA ASN A 684 -8.43 -19.26 -11.63
C ASN A 684 -9.84 -18.81 -12.05
N ASP A 685 -10.31 -19.16 -13.26
CA ASP A 685 -11.70 -18.91 -13.70
C ASP A 685 -12.72 -19.55 -12.74
N VAL A 686 -12.47 -20.78 -12.26
CA VAL A 686 -13.30 -21.44 -11.24
C VAL A 686 -13.12 -20.80 -9.86
N GLN A 687 -11.90 -20.44 -9.46
CA GLN A 687 -11.64 -19.78 -8.18
C GLN A 687 -12.42 -18.45 -8.07
N LEU A 688 -12.46 -17.64 -9.12
CA LEU A 688 -13.26 -16.42 -9.18
C LEU A 688 -14.78 -16.69 -9.09
N ALA A 689 -15.27 -17.80 -9.64
CA ALA A 689 -16.68 -18.20 -9.50
C ALA A 689 -17.00 -18.60 -8.04
N LEU A 690 -16.11 -19.35 -7.39
CA LEU A 690 -16.23 -19.75 -5.99
C LEU A 690 -16.12 -18.56 -5.02
N VAL A 691 -15.27 -17.58 -5.33
CA VAL A 691 -15.15 -16.33 -4.57
C VAL A 691 -16.43 -15.48 -4.69
N LYS A 692 -17.12 -15.50 -5.84
CA LYS A 692 -18.45 -14.83 -5.97
C LYS A 692 -19.50 -15.45 -5.05
N THR A 693 -19.53 -16.78 -4.89
CA THR A 693 -20.39 -17.46 -3.91
C THR A 693 -19.96 -17.21 -2.45
N ASN A 694 -18.69 -16.90 -2.19
CA ASN A 694 -18.16 -16.52 -0.87
C ASN A 694 -18.03 -14.99 -0.70
N SER A 695 -18.77 -14.18 -1.47
CA SER A 695 -18.72 -12.71 -1.36
C SER A 695 -19.12 -12.24 0.04
N LEU A 696 -18.58 -11.10 0.49
CA LEU A 696 -18.76 -10.60 1.86
C LEU A 696 -20.24 -10.52 2.27
N ASN A 697 -21.09 -9.99 1.39
CA ASN A 697 -22.53 -9.93 1.60
C ASN A 697 -23.16 -11.33 1.73
N GLN A 698 -22.70 -12.31 0.95
CA GLN A 698 -23.20 -13.68 1.06
C GLN A 698 -22.74 -14.37 2.35
N LEU A 699 -21.52 -14.09 2.85
CA LEU A 699 -21.06 -14.55 4.16
C LEU A 699 -21.94 -13.99 5.30
N TRP A 700 -22.29 -12.70 5.24
CA TRP A 700 -23.24 -12.10 6.19
C TRP A 700 -24.65 -12.70 6.09
N ILE A 701 -25.17 -12.95 4.88
CA ILE A 701 -26.46 -13.65 4.69
C ILE A 701 -26.41 -15.08 5.24
N ASN A 702 -25.28 -15.77 5.09
CA ASN A 702 -25.11 -17.12 5.60
C ASN A 702 -24.99 -17.15 7.14
N LEU A 703 -24.29 -16.17 7.74
CA LEU A 703 -24.25 -15.97 9.19
C LEU A 703 -25.62 -15.61 9.78
N PHE A 704 -26.45 -14.86 9.04
CA PHE A 704 -27.84 -14.59 9.42
C PHE A 704 -28.69 -15.87 9.45
N LYS A 705 -28.56 -16.71 8.42
CA LYS A 705 -29.28 -18.00 8.31
C LYS A 705 -28.81 -19.02 9.36
N ASP A 706 -27.51 -19.06 9.66
CA ASP A 706 -26.92 -19.94 10.67
C ASP A 706 -25.86 -19.22 11.50
N THR A 707 -26.29 -18.66 12.64
CA THR A 707 -25.45 -17.99 13.64
C THR A 707 -24.49 -18.94 14.39
N SER A 708 -24.48 -20.23 14.06
CA SER A 708 -23.55 -21.23 14.61
C SER A 708 -22.54 -21.76 13.59
N ASN A 709 -22.61 -21.33 12.32
CA ASN A 709 -21.66 -21.74 11.29
C ASN A 709 -20.28 -21.08 11.49
N GLN A 710 -19.35 -21.84 12.08
CA GLN A 710 -18.00 -21.38 12.38
C GLN A 710 -17.16 -21.08 11.12
N SER A 711 -17.41 -21.73 9.97
CA SER A 711 -16.72 -21.44 8.70
C SER A 711 -17.00 -19.99 8.24
N ASN A 712 -18.27 -19.57 8.24
CA ASN A 712 -18.63 -18.19 7.90
C ASN A 712 -18.02 -17.17 8.87
N VAL A 713 -17.94 -17.50 10.16
CA VAL A 713 -17.32 -16.66 11.20
C VAL A 713 -15.82 -16.51 10.97
N GLU A 714 -15.09 -17.60 10.71
CA GLU A 714 -13.65 -17.57 10.46
C GLU A 714 -13.31 -16.87 9.14
N HIS A 715 -14.13 -17.01 8.09
CA HIS A 715 -13.98 -16.24 6.86
C HIS A 715 -14.27 -14.73 7.05
N LEU A 716 -15.33 -14.36 7.79
CA LEU A 716 -15.63 -12.96 8.10
C LEU A 716 -14.51 -12.32 8.94
N LEU A 717 -13.94 -13.06 9.90
CA LEU A 717 -12.78 -12.61 10.66
C LEU A 717 -11.53 -12.46 9.79
N LYS A 718 -11.27 -13.40 8.87
CA LYS A 718 -10.14 -13.27 7.93
C LYS A 718 -10.25 -12.00 7.09
N VAL A 719 -11.40 -11.74 6.46
CA VAL A 719 -11.61 -10.52 5.66
C VAL A 719 -11.59 -9.26 6.54
N ALA A 720 -12.05 -9.34 7.79
CA ALA A 720 -11.95 -8.26 8.76
C ALA A 720 -10.50 -7.90 9.12
N PHE A 721 -9.61 -8.89 9.19
CA PHE A 721 -8.18 -8.66 9.38
C PHE A 721 -7.54 -8.15 8.09
N ASP A 722 -7.75 -8.81 6.95
CA ASP A 722 -7.11 -8.48 5.67
C ASP A 722 -7.49 -7.07 5.16
N SER A 723 -8.75 -6.63 5.34
CA SER A 723 -9.28 -5.42 4.69
C SER A 723 -10.26 -4.54 5.50
N GLU A 724 -10.52 -4.87 6.78
CA GLU A 724 -11.61 -4.29 7.59
C GLU A 724 -13.03 -4.57 7.02
N LEU A 725 -14.09 -4.29 7.79
CA LEU A 725 -15.47 -4.57 7.39
C LEU A 725 -16.24 -3.26 7.16
N LEU A 726 -16.73 -3.04 5.95
CA LEU A 726 -17.58 -1.89 5.62
C LEU A 726 -19.03 -2.13 6.07
N LEU A 727 -19.64 -1.16 6.75
CA LEU A 727 -21.06 -1.23 7.13
C LEU A 727 -21.98 -0.78 5.99
N THR A 728 -22.24 -1.69 5.05
CA THR A 728 -23.21 -1.49 3.96
C THR A 728 -24.66 -1.56 4.46
N PRO A 729 -25.66 -1.06 3.69
CA PRO A 729 -27.07 -1.16 4.05
C PRO A 729 -27.53 -2.59 4.38
N GLN A 730 -27.06 -3.58 3.61
CA GLN A 730 -27.41 -4.98 3.82
C GLN A 730 -26.81 -5.54 5.13
N VAL A 731 -25.55 -5.22 5.43
CA VAL A 731 -24.89 -5.63 6.67
C VAL A 731 -25.54 -4.96 7.89
N ALA A 732 -25.92 -3.69 7.77
CA ALA A 732 -26.65 -2.98 8.82
C ALA A 732 -28.02 -3.62 9.13
N ILE A 733 -28.78 -4.03 8.12
CA ILE A 733 -30.05 -4.74 8.31
C ILE A 733 -29.82 -6.10 9.01
N ILE A 734 -28.83 -6.87 8.56
CA ILE A 734 -28.49 -8.18 9.14
C ILE A 734 -28.10 -8.06 10.62
N ILE A 735 -27.27 -7.07 10.97
CA ILE A 735 -26.87 -6.82 12.37
C ILE A 735 -28.08 -6.39 13.21
N ASP A 736 -28.94 -5.51 12.69
CA ASP A 736 -30.15 -5.05 13.39
C ASP A 736 -31.12 -6.21 13.70
N GLU A 737 -31.34 -7.12 12.74
CA GLU A 737 -32.17 -8.31 12.97
C GLU A 737 -31.52 -9.34 13.90
N LEU A 738 -30.20 -9.55 13.82
CA LEU A 738 -29.49 -10.44 14.75
C LEU A 738 -29.53 -9.92 16.19
N VAL A 739 -29.37 -8.61 16.40
CA VAL A 739 -29.50 -7.97 17.71
C VAL A 739 -30.94 -8.10 18.23
N ARG A 740 -31.95 -7.80 17.41
CA ARG A 740 -33.38 -7.99 17.77
C ARG A 740 -33.73 -9.43 18.15
N ASN A 741 -33.07 -10.41 17.51
CA ASN A 741 -33.21 -11.83 17.81
C ASN A 741 -32.35 -12.32 19.00
N GLY A 742 -31.74 -11.41 19.76
CA GLY A 742 -30.92 -11.74 20.94
C GLY A 742 -29.62 -12.47 20.60
N LYS A 743 -29.04 -12.22 19.42
CA LYS A 743 -27.81 -12.88 18.92
C LYS A 743 -26.58 -11.96 18.95
N GLU A 744 -26.64 -10.85 19.69
CA GLU A 744 -25.55 -9.87 19.76
C GLU A 744 -24.19 -10.50 20.16
N ASP A 745 -24.19 -11.39 21.16
CA ASP A 745 -22.98 -12.13 21.59
C ASP A 745 -22.39 -13.07 20.52
N LYS A 746 -23.13 -13.35 19.43
CA LYS A 746 -22.67 -14.14 18.28
C LYS A 746 -22.07 -13.29 17.15
N ILE A 747 -22.07 -11.97 17.28
CA ILE A 747 -21.50 -11.04 16.29
C ILE A 747 -20.66 -9.90 16.90
N SER A 748 -20.71 -9.70 18.21
CA SER A 748 -20.03 -8.59 18.90
C SER A 748 -18.51 -8.60 18.74
N PHE A 749 -17.90 -9.76 18.50
CA PHE A 749 -16.47 -9.88 18.19
C PHE A 749 -16.08 -9.34 16.79
N LEU A 750 -17.03 -9.15 15.88
CA LEU A 750 -16.81 -8.47 14.58
C LEU A 750 -16.85 -6.94 14.72
N PHE A 751 -17.58 -6.41 15.71
CA PHE A 751 -17.80 -4.97 15.89
C PHE A 751 -16.50 -4.11 15.89
N PRO A 752 -15.36 -4.53 16.48
CA PRO A 752 -14.11 -3.76 16.40
C PRO A 752 -13.68 -3.41 14.97
N TYR A 753 -13.98 -4.27 14.00
CA TYR A 753 -13.53 -4.17 12.61
C TYR A 753 -14.56 -3.54 11.68
N ILE A 754 -15.78 -3.28 12.15
CA ILE A 754 -16.86 -2.65 11.38
C ILE A 754 -16.68 -1.13 11.37
N ILE A 755 -16.44 -0.55 10.20
CA ILE A 755 -16.08 0.85 9.97
C ILE A 755 -16.93 1.49 8.86
N LYS A 756 -16.77 2.82 8.67
CA LYS A 756 -17.23 3.60 7.50
C LYS A 756 -18.71 3.31 7.12
N PRO A 757 -19.68 3.75 7.94
CA PRO A 757 -21.10 3.59 7.61
C PRO A 757 -21.46 4.47 6.40
N SER A 758 -22.25 3.94 5.46
CA SER A 758 -22.81 4.79 4.38
C SER A 758 -23.82 5.79 4.94
N ASN A 759 -24.06 6.90 4.23
CA ASN A 759 -25.01 7.93 4.66
C ASN A 759 -26.43 7.37 4.87
N GLU A 760 -26.83 6.38 4.07
CA GLU A 760 -28.10 5.64 4.14
C GLU A 760 -28.24 4.79 5.42
N VAL A 761 -27.11 4.35 5.98
CA VAL A 761 -27.03 3.49 7.17
C VAL A 761 -27.09 4.31 8.47
N LEU A 762 -26.72 5.58 8.45
CA LEU A 762 -26.69 6.46 9.62
C LEU A 762 -28.01 6.48 10.45
N PRO A 763 -29.22 6.41 9.87
CA PRO A 763 -30.46 6.30 10.65
C PRO A 763 -30.58 5.00 11.46
N ILE A 764 -30.08 3.87 10.93
CA ILE A 764 -30.06 2.58 11.63
C ILE A 764 -29.08 2.64 12.80
N VAL A 765 -27.88 3.16 12.55
CA VAL A 765 -26.83 3.32 13.58
C VAL A 765 -27.26 4.31 14.66
N HIS A 766 -27.94 5.40 14.30
CA HIS A 766 -28.52 6.33 15.27
C HIS A 766 -29.54 5.64 16.17
N ARG A 767 -30.39 4.76 15.62
CA ARG A 767 -31.35 3.97 16.39
C ARG A 767 -30.66 2.98 17.35
N TRP A 768 -29.56 2.33 16.93
CA TRP A 768 -28.77 1.50 17.84
C TRP A 768 -28.19 2.32 19.01
N PHE A 769 -27.79 3.56 18.76
CA PHE A 769 -27.29 4.45 19.81
C PHE A 769 -28.40 4.90 20.79
N THR A 770 -29.59 5.22 20.29
CA THR A 770 -30.71 5.74 21.12
C THR A 770 -31.54 4.66 21.81
N ASP A 771 -31.76 3.50 21.20
CA ASP A 771 -32.80 2.57 21.65
C ASP A 771 -32.23 1.38 22.45
N LEU A 772 -30.95 1.06 22.28
CA LEU A 772 -30.32 -0.18 22.77
C LEU A 772 -29.33 0.06 23.91
N HIS A 773 -29.76 0.78 24.95
CA HIS A 773 -28.91 1.18 26.07
C HIS A 773 -28.16 0.02 26.75
N ASN A 774 -26.87 0.23 27.03
CA ASN A 774 -25.93 -0.71 27.69
C ASN A 774 -25.50 -1.94 26.87
N SER A 775 -25.81 -1.98 25.58
CA SER A 775 -25.36 -3.03 24.64
C SER A 775 -23.92 -2.80 24.13
N GLN A 776 -23.33 -3.80 23.47
CA GLN A 776 -22.10 -3.64 22.70
C GLN A 776 -22.39 -2.93 21.36
N ILE A 777 -23.57 -3.11 20.77
CA ILE A 777 -23.99 -2.43 19.54
C ILE A 777 -24.15 -0.91 19.76
N GLN A 778 -24.56 -0.46 20.96
CA GLN A 778 -24.57 0.96 21.31
C GLN A 778 -23.15 1.56 21.31
N LYS A 779 -22.14 0.79 21.74
CA LYS A 779 -20.73 1.22 21.72
C LYS A 779 -20.19 1.30 20.30
N LEU A 780 -20.50 0.31 19.45
CA LEU A 780 -20.18 0.38 18.02
C LEU A 780 -20.87 1.59 17.36
N ALA A 781 -22.14 1.82 17.67
CA ALA A 781 -22.89 2.95 17.15
C ALA A 781 -22.31 4.31 17.58
N ALA A 782 -21.86 4.43 18.83
CA ALA A 782 -21.16 5.63 19.31
C ALA A 782 -19.88 5.91 18.50
N LEU A 783 -19.05 4.88 18.24
CA LEU A 783 -17.88 5.00 17.36
C LEU A 783 -18.29 5.42 15.95
N LEU A 784 -19.11 4.63 15.27
CA LEU A 784 -19.51 4.86 13.87
C LEU A 784 -20.12 6.25 13.65
N LEU A 785 -20.92 6.75 14.60
CA LEU A 785 -21.51 8.10 14.51
C LEU A 785 -20.48 9.22 14.75
N THR A 786 -19.42 8.98 15.52
CA THR A 786 -18.34 9.96 15.77
C THR A 786 -17.10 9.78 14.89
N GLU A 787 -17.10 8.74 14.05
CA GLU A 787 -16.23 8.58 12.89
C GLU A 787 -16.84 9.20 11.63
N ALA A 788 -18.17 9.13 11.47
CA ALA A 788 -18.90 9.71 10.33
C ALA A 788 -19.39 11.15 10.54
N LYS A 789 -19.32 11.67 11.78
CA LYS A 789 -19.66 13.06 12.16
C LYS A 789 -18.73 13.52 13.27
N HIS A 790 -18.76 14.82 13.59
CA HIS A 790 -18.05 15.34 14.76
C HIS A 790 -18.58 14.74 16.08
N VAL A 791 -17.72 14.75 17.09
CA VAL A 791 -18.04 14.31 18.46
C VAL A 791 -19.22 15.12 19.03
N PHE A 792 -20.13 14.44 19.73
CA PHE A 792 -21.34 15.05 20.32
C PHE A 792 -21.59 14.61 21.77
N GLU A 793 -22.22 15.49 22.56
CA GLU A 793 -22.46 15.39 24.01
C GLU A 793 -22.83 13.97 24.51
N ALA A 794 -23.81 13.33 23.87
CA ALA A 794 -24.33 12.04 24.33
C ALA A 794 -23.32 10.88 24.19
N ALA A 795 -22.42 10.92 23.20
CA ALA A 795 -21.44 9.85 22.97
C ALA A 795 -20.22 9.92 23.92
N ILE A 796 -19.99 11.05 24.60
CA ILE A 796 -18.75 11.32 25.36
C ILE A 796 -18.47 10.26 26.43
N ASP A 797 -19.45 9.94 27.28
CA ASP A 797 -19.22 8.96 28.36
C ASP A 797 -18.98 7.55 27.77
N THR A 798 -19.68 7.17 26.69
CA THR A 798 -19.45 5.90 25.98
C THR A 798 -18.04 5.83 25.37
N LEU A 799 -17.58 6.87 24.68
CA LEU A 799 -16.23 6.94 24.12
C LEU A 799 -15.16 6.84 25.21
N ILE A 800 -15.38 7.50 26.35
CA ILE A 800 -14.49 7.44 27.51
C ILE A 800 -14.43 6.03 28.13
N ASP A 801 -15.52 5.27 28.10
CA ASP A 801 -15.51 3.86 28.50
C ASP A 801 -14.83 2.96 27.45
N LEU A 802 -14.90 3.30 26.15
CA LEU A 802 -14.16 2.60 25.10
C LEU A 802 -12.65 2.84 25.15
N LEU A 803 -12.20 4.02 25.58
CA LEU A 803 -10.78 4.29 25.90
C LEU A 803 -10.23 3.41 27.04
N LYS A 804 -11.11 2.82 27.87
CA LYS A 804 -10.74 1.87 28.93
C LYS A 804 -10.72 0.43 28.44
N SER A 805 -11.28 0.14 27.26
CA SER A 805 -11.48 -1.21 26.74
C SER A 805 -10.18 -1.99 26.58
N ASP A 806 -10.21 -3.27 26.93
CA ASP A 806 -9.11 -4.19 26.70
C ASP A 806 -8.93 -4.52 25.20
N ASN A 807 -10.00 -4.41 24.41
CA ASN A 807 -9.96 -4.61 22.98
C ASN A 807 -9.16 -3.49 22.26
N ASP A 808 -8.00 -3.84 21.71
CA ASP A 808 -7.03 -2.88 21.14
C ASP A 808 -7.62 -2.04 20.01
N GLN A 809 -8.35 -2.66 19.09
CA GLN A 809 -8.97 -2.01 17.93
C GLN A 809 -10.07 -1.02 18.36
N ILE A 810 -10.95 -1.40 19.30
CA ILE A 810 -11.96 -0.49 19.86
C ILE A 810 -11.30 0.68 20.60
N ARG A 811 -10.27 0.41 21.40
CA ARG A 811 -9.56 1.43 22.19
C ARG A 811 -8.84 2.44 21.28
N TYR A 812 -8.20 1.94 20.21
CA TYR A 812 -7.56 2.79 19.20
C TYR A 812 -8.57 3.62 18.40
N ARG A 813 -9.70 3.05 17.98
CA ARG A 813 -10.77 3.81 17.31
C ARG A 813 -11.34 4.91 18.22
N ALA A 814 -11.59 4.61 19.50
CA ALA A 814 -12.00 5.62 20.48
C ALA A 814 -10.90 6.70 20.67
N GLN A 815 -9.62 6.33 20.62
CA GLN A 815 -8.50 7.28 20.65
C GLN A 815 -8.51 8.19 19.40
N ARG A 816 -8.69 7.64 18.19
CA ARG A 816 -8.79 8.41 16.93
C ARG A 816 -9.87 9.49 16.95
N VAL A 817 -10.99 9.24 17.63
CA VAL A 817 -12.08 10.22 17.76
C VAL A 817 -11.66 11.43 18.61
N PHE A 818 -10.80 11.25 19.62
CA PHE A 818 -10.26 12.37 20.40
C PHE A 818 -9.01 12.99 19.75
N GLN A 819 -8.01 12.17 19.43
CA GLN A 819 -6.76 12.55 18.77
C GLN A 819 -6.85 12.19 17.28
N HIS A 820 -6.89 13.16 16.36
CA HIS A 820 -6.69 12.80 14.95
C HIS A 820 -5.26 12.26 14.79
N PRO A 821 -5.06 11.05 14.23
CA PRO A 821 -3.71 10.49 14.09
C PRO A 821 -2.97 11.18 12.94
N GLU A 822 -3.65 11.36 11.81
CA GLU A 822 -3.27 12.22 10.68
C GLU A 822 -3.44 13.71 11.09
N ARG A 823 -2.76 14.15 12.14
CA ARG A 823 -2.73 15.55 12.57
C ARG A 823 -1.55 16.23 11.92
N ASP A 824 -1.80 16.95 10.82
CA ASP A 824 -0.89 18.04 10.47
C ASP A 824 -0.76 18.94 11.70
N VAL A 825 0.48 19.16 12.14
CA VAL A 825 0.80 20.01 13.28
C VAL A 825 0.32 21.44 13.00
N ASN A 826 0.10 21.81 11.74
CA ASN A 826 -0.22 23.13 11.22
C ASN A 826 -1.69 23.32 10.76
N GLU A 827 -2.51 22.27 10.69
CA GLU A 827 -3.95 22.39 10.36
C GLU A 827 -4.88 21.73 11.41
N PRO A 828 -5.98 22.39 11.82
CA PRO A 828 -6.96 21.83 12.75
C PRO A 828 -8.00 20.94 12.05
N SER A 829 -8.12 19.68 12.47
CA SER A 829 -9.14 18.77 11.93
C SER A 829 -10.55 18.98 12.52
N LYS A 830 -10.64 19.68 13.67
CA LYS A 830 -11.89 19.85 14.44
C LYS A 830 -12.28 21.33 14.59
N ARG A 831 -13.57 21.65 14.51
CA ARG A 831 -14.11 23.02 14.61
C ARG A 831 -15.10 23.16 15.76
N ILE A 832 -14.95 24.20 16.57
CA ILE A 832 -15.79 24.43 17.77
C ILE A 832 -17.24 24.74 17.39
N SER A 833 -17.46 25.51 16.32
CA SER A 833 -18.79 25.81 15.77
C SER A 833 -19.61 24.56 15.43
N VAL A 834 -18.97 23.41 15.15
CA VAL A 834 -19.64 22.16 14.75
C VAL A 834 -19.72 21.15 15.90
N ILE A 835 -18.76 21.15 16.84
CA ILE A 835 -18.79 20.31 18.05
C ILE A 835 -19.79 20.84 19.08
N GLY A 836 -19.91 22.16 19.20
CA GLY A 836 -20.85 22.84 20.06
C GLY A 836 -20.48 22.87 21.56
N GLU A 837 -20.95 23.91 22.23
CA GLU A 837 -20.69 24.21 23.66
C GLU A 837 -20.93 23.02 24.59
N LYS A 838 -22.09 22.34 24.47
CA LYS A 838 -22.47 21.26 25.38
C LYS A 838 -21.49 20.08 25.34
N THR A 839 -21.03 19.71 24.14
CA THR A 839 -20.05 18.64 23.96
C THR A 839 -18.72 19.02 24.62
N LEU A 840 -18.24 20.25 24.41
CA LEU A 840 -17.02 20.75 25.03
C LEU A 840 -17.15 20.79 26.56
N MET A 841 -18.29 21.25 27.09
CA MET A 841 -18.58 21.20 28.53
C MET A 841 -18.65 19.77 29.08
N LYS A 842 -19.15 18.79 28.33
CA LYS A 842 -19.22 17.39 28.73
C LYS A 842 -17.84 16.70 28.74
N ILE A 843 -16.98 17.03 27.78
CA ILE A 843 -15.57 16.63 27.76
C ILE A 843 -14.83 17.27 28.95
N LEU A 844 -15.06 18.55 29.19
CA LEU A 844 -14.47 19.31 30.28
C LEU A 844 -14.88 18.79 31.67
N GLN A 845 -16.16 18.47 31.87
CA GLN A 845 -16.64 17.83 33.10
C GLN A 845 -15.94 16.48 33.34
N ASN A 846 -15.76 15.67 32.30
CA ASN A 846 -15.01 14.42 32.40
C ASN A 846 -13.52 14.64 32.72
N LYS A 847 -12.88 15.67 32.15
CA LYS A 847 -11.49 16.08 32.44
C LYS A 847 -11.29 16.57 33.89
N LEU A 848 -12.34 17.01 34.58
CA LEU A 848 -12.24 17.68 35.89
C LEU A 848 -12.87 16.92 37.08
N LEU A 849 -13.92 16.12 36.85
CA LEU A 849 -14.82 15.65 37.92
C LEU A 849 -14.81 14.12 38.14
N LYS A 850 -14.06 13.37 37.33
CA LYS A 850 -13.94 11.91 37.45
C LYS A 850 -12.46 11.52 37.56
N GLU A 851 -12.15 10.61 38.48
CA GLU A 851 -10.83 9.99 38.57
C GLU A 851 -10.70 8.95 37.44
N HIS A 852 -10.21 9.41 36.29
CA HIS A 852 -9.94 8.57 35.12
C HIS A 852 -8.51 8.03 35.13
N LEU A 853 -8.29 6.87 34.49
CA LEU A 853 -6.95 6.35 34.21
C LEU A 853 -6.11 7.40 33.44
N SER A 854 -4.80 7.48 33.72
CA SER A 854 -3.91 8.53 33.21
C SER A 854 -3.95 8.67 31.68
N ARG A 855 -3.94 7.57 30.92
CA ARG A 855 -4.15 7.55 29.46
C ARG A 855 -5.39 8.34 29.00
N VAL A 856 -6.53 8.14 29.68
CA VAL A 856 -7.79 8.82 29.36
C VAL A 856 -7.69 10.31 29.67
N GLN A 857 -7.01 10.69 30.75
CA GLN A 857 -6.76 12.11 31.05
C GLN A 857 -5.89 12.78 29.97
N VAL A 858 -4.86 12.09 29.46
CA VAL A 858 -4.01 12.60 28.37
C VAL A 858 -4.83 12.74 27.08
N TYR A 859 -5.62 11.74 26.68
CA TYR A 859 -6.47 11.81 25.49
C TYR A 859 -7.49 12.97 25.57
N LEU A 860 -8.14 13.15 26.72
CA LEU A 860 -9.04 14.28 27.00
C LEU A 860 -8.31 15.64 27.10
N HIS A 861 -7.01 15.66 27.37
CA HIS A 861 -6.20 16.87 27.34
C HIS A 861 -5.82 17.25 25.90
N THR A 862 -5.30 16.30 25.13
CA THR A 862 -4.85 16.51 23.74
C THR A 862 -5.97 16.81 22.76
N PHE A 863 -7.22 16.42 23.04
CA PHE A 863 -8.40 16.77 22.23
C PHE A 863 -8.49 18.28 21.94
N PHE A 864 -8.10 19.11 22.90
CA PHE A 864 -8.16 20.58 22.76
C PHE A 864 -7.08 21.15 21.84
N PHE A 865 -6.04 20.38 21.50
CA PHE A 865 -4.89 20.85 20.71
C PHE A 865 -5.19 20.91 19.19
N ASP A 866 -6.31 20.34 18.78
CA ASP A 866 -6.74 20.08 17.40
C ASP A 866 -8.05 20.86 17.08
N LEU A 867 -8.47 21.75 17.99
CA LEU A 867 -9.64 22.60 17.83
C LEU A 867 -9.29 23.93 17.16
N LEU A 868 -9.93 24.23 16.03
CA LEU A 868 -10.10 25.59 15.54
C LEU A 868 -11.15 26.31 16.38
N TRP A 869 -10.72 27.37 17.07
CA TRP A 869 -11.58 28.24 17.86
C TRP A 869 -12.25 29.28 16.96
N ASP A 870 -13.33 28.86 16.27
CA ASP A 870 -14.04 29.65 15.27
C ASP A 870 -15.37 30.27 15.72
N ASP A 871 -15.87 29.94 16.91
CA ASP A 871 -17.09 30.50 17.50
C ASP A 871 -16.77 31.30 18.77
N SER A 872 -16.94 32.62 18.67
CA SER A 872 -16.66 33.58 19.74
C SER A 872 -17.71 33.58 20.87
N LEU A 873 -18.95 33.14 20.60
CA LEU A 873 -19.99 33.01 21.61
C LEU A 873 -19.76 31.75 22.46
N VAL A 874 -19.40 30.64 21.81
CA VAL A 874 -19.02 29.40 22.50
C VAL A 874 -17.75 29.61 23.33
N PHE A 875 -16.73 30.32 22.81
CA PHE A 875 -15.58 30.72 23.61
C PHE A 875 -16.00 31.51 24.87
N GLN A 876 -16.85 32.51 24.73
CA GLN A 876 -17.23 33.40 25.84
C GLN A 876 -18.10 32.68 26.90
N SER A 877 -19.02 31.81 26.48
CA SER A 877 -19.80 30.99 27.43
C SER A 877 -18.91 29.97 28.16
N LEU A 878 -17.97 29.34 27.45
CA LEU A 878 -16.96 28.47 28.08
C LEU A 878 -16.09 29.25 29.07
N TYR A 879 -15.64 30.46 28.72
CA TYR A 879 -14.85 31.32 29.62
C TYR A 879 -15.62 31.61 30.92
N GLU A 880 -16.88 32.04 30.83
CA GLU A 880 -17.73 32.28 32.00
C GLU A 880 -17.98 31.00 32.82
N CYS A 881 -18.24 29.87 32.16
CA CYS A 881 -18.46 28.58 32.83
C CYS A 881 -17.21 28.10 33.56
N VAL A 882 -16.02 28.20 32.94
CA VAL A 882 -14.75 27.87 33.57
C VAL A 882 -14.46 28.83 34.73
N ALA A 883 -14.82 30.12 34.63
CA ALA A 883 -14.60 31.09 35.71
C ALA A 883 -15.43 30.74 36.95
N LYS A 884 -16.72 30.48 36.74
CA LYS A 884 -17.65 30.03 37.80
C LYS A 884 -17.27 28.66 38.37
N LEU A 885 -16.55 27.81 37.63
CA LEU A 885 -15.96 26.56 38.14
C LEU A 885 -14.68 26.82 38.96
N LYS A 886 -13.79 27.69 38.50
CA LYS A 886 -12.58 28.12 39.24
C LYS A 886 -12.94 28.75 40.58
N GLU A 887 -13.94 29.64 40.62
CA GLU A 887 -14.45 30.25 41.86
C GLU A 887 -14.97 29.21 42.87
N ARG A 888 -15.56 28.11 42.39
CA ARG A 888 -16.07 27.01 43.23
C ARG A 888 -14.96 26.05 43.69
N GLN A 889 -13.88 25.91 42.94
CA GLN A 889 -12.77 24.99 43.25
C GLN A 889 -11.55 25.67 43.89
N SER A 890 -11.42 26.99 43.82
CA SER A 890 -10.31 27.75 44.42
C SER A 890 -10.24 27.61 45.93
N ALA A 891 -11.37 27.37 46.60
CA ALA A 891 -11.47 26.99 48.00
C ALA A 891 -10.70 25.70 48.35
N GLY A 892 -10.39 24.84 47.37
CA GLY A 892 -9.56 23.65 47.48
C GLY A 892 -8.14 23.79 46.91
N GLY A 893 -7.74 24.98 46.47
CA GLY A 893 -6.37 25.28 46.03
C GLY A 893 -5.91 24.70 44.68
N LYS A 894 -6.76 23.94 43.97
CA LYS A 894 -6.43 23.41 42.63
C LYS A 894 -6.47 24.51 41.56
N LYS A 895 -5.45 24.56 40.70
CA LYS A 895 -5.31 25.52 39.58
C LYS A 895 -5.68 24.87 38.26
N MET A 896 -6.98 24.87 37.96
CA MET A 896 -7.48 24.47 36.65
C MET A 896 -6.86 25.33 35.53
N ARG A 897 -6.13 24.70 34.61
CA ARG A 897 -5.76 25.28 33.30
C ARG A 897 -6.56 24.63 32.17
N PHE A 898 -7.04 25.46 31.24
CA PHE A 898 -7.90 25.06 30.13
C PHE A 898 -7.61 25.84 28.84
N PHE A 899 -7.34 27.14 28.95
CA PHE A 899 -6.95 27.98 27.82
C PHE A 899 -5.42 28.09 27.67
N ASP A 900 -4.66 27.14 28.23
CA ASP A 900 -3.20 27.02 28.07
C ASP A 900 -2.79 26.35 26.73
N CYS A 901 -3.77 25.95 25.90
CA CYS A 901 -3.58 25.06 24.75
C CYS A 901 -4.44 25.42 23.51
N ILE A 902 -4.72 26.71 23.25
CA ILE A 902 -5.35 27.15 21.99
C ILE A 902 -4.26 27.20 20.92
N PHE A 903 -4.32 26.32 19.93
CA PHE A 903 -3.34 26.26 18.84
C PHE A 903 -3.83 26.83 17.51
N PHE A 904 -5.14 27.06 17.36
CA PHE A 904 -5.78 27.54 16.13
C PHE A 904 -7.01 28.41 16.46
N ILE A 905 -7.17 29.57 15.80
CA ILE A 905 -8.23 30.54 16.11
C ILE A 905 -8.67 31.30 14.86
N ASN A 906 -9.86 31.91 14.86
CA ASN A 906 -10.24 32.93 13.88
C ASN A 906 -10.28 34.35 14.48
N GLU A 907 -10.31 35.35 13.61
CA GLU A 907 -10.33 36.78 13.99
C GLU A 907 -11.48 37.14 14.94
N SER A 908 -12.66 36.53 14.77
CA SER A 908 -13.82 36.77 15.65
C SER A 908 -13.56 36.34 17.09
N THR A 909 -13.07 35.11 17.29
CA THR A 909 -12.75 34.58 18.62
C THR A 909 -11.53 35.28 19.23
N TRP A 910 -10.54 35.62 18.39
CA TRP A 910 -9.39 36.44 18.81
C TRP A 910 -9.82 37.81 19.36
N ASN A 911 -10.74 38.50 18.69
CA ASN A 911 -11.26 39.77 19.17
C ASN A 911 -12.05 39.62 20.50
N SER A 912 -12.79 38.52 20.70
CA SER A 912 -13.40 38.20 22.01
C SER A 912 -12.36 37.90 23.09
N ILE A 913 -11.22 37.28 22.76
CA ILE A 913 -10.08 37.14 23.68
C ILE A 913 -9.55 38.52 24.10
N LEU A 914 -9.24 39.41 23.13
CA LEU A 914 -8.73 40.76 23.42
C LEU A 914 -9.70 41.56 24.32
N ASN A 915 -11.00 41.54 24.00
CA ASN A 915 -12.03 42.22 24.80
C ASN A 915 -12.11 41.66 26.23
N THR A 916 -11.94 40.35 26.40
CA THR A 916 -11.94 39.68 27.71
C THR A 916 -10.69 40.03 28.53
N LEU A 917 -9.53 40.20 27.89
CA LEU A 917 -8.27 40.60 28.53
C LEU A 917 -8.25 42.08 28.96
N GLN A 918 -9.07 42.95 28.35
CA GLN A 918 -9.20 44.36 28.76
C GLN A 918 -9.96 44.54 30.09
N SER A 919 -10.66 43.52 30.57
CA SER A 919 -11.35 43.52 31.88
C SER A 919 -11.41 42.09 32.45
N PRO A 920 -10.25 41.49 32.78
CA PRO A 920 -10.13 40.07 33.04
C PRO A 920 -10.77 39.71 34.38
N SER A 921 -11.75 38.80 34.37
CA SER A 921 -12.49 38.42 35.57
C SER A 921 -11.63 37.74 36.65
N HIS A 922 -10.49 37.15 36.27
CA HIS A 922 -9.54 36.52 37.18
C HIS A 922 -8.14 36.46 36.54
N SER A 923 -7.09 36.87 37.26
CA SER A 923 -5.71 37.01 36.72
C SER A 923 -5.13 35.73 36.10
N SER A 924 -5.53 34.54 36.56
CA SER A 924 -5.04 33.25 36.05
C SER A 924 -5.40 32.99 34.57
N TYR A 925 -6.41 33.67 34.03
CA TYR A 925 -6.71 33.59 32.61
C TYR A 925 -5.73 34.35 31.73
N VAL A 926 -5.15 35.43 32.23
CA VAL A 926 -4.13 36.16 31.47
C VAL A 926 -2.87 35.28 31.32
N GLU A 927 -2.54 34.49 32.34
CA GLU A 927 -1.47 33.47 32.28
C GLU A 927 -1.75 32.40 31.20
N GLU A 928 -2.94 31.80 31.20
CA GLU A 928 -3.32 30.76 30.23
C GLU A 928 -3.39 31.30 28.79
N ILE A 929 -4.11 32.42 28.59
CA ILE A 929 -4.27 33.04 27.27
C ILE A 929 -2.93 33.54 26.72
N PHE A 930 -2.01 33.98 27.59
CA PHE A 930 -0.64 34.31 27.18
C PHE A 930 0.08 33.08 26.60
N HIS A 931 0.05 31.93 27.29
CA HIS A 931 0.65 30.69 26.76
C HIS A 931 0.02 30.26 25.43
N SER A 932 -1.30 30.40 25.28
CA SER A 932 -1.97 30.19 23.98
C SER A 932 -1.51 31.19 22.90
N THR A 933 -1.33 32.46 23.24
CA THR A 933 -0.88 33.47 22.27
C THR A 933 0.56 33.22 21.82
N MET A 934 1.44 32.74 22.72
CA MET A 934 2.78 32.24 22.34
C MET A 934 2.67 31.14 21.27
N ALA A 935 1.84 30.13 21.52
CA ALA A 935 1.66 28.99 20.62
C ALA A 935 1.04 29.38 19.27
N LEU A 936 0.09 30.32 19.27
CA LEU A 936 -0.50 30.89 18.05
C LEU A 936 0.51 31.71 17.23
N MET A 937 1.34 32.52 17.89
CA MET A 937 2.38 33.32 17.23
C MET A 937 3.46 32.41 16.63
N ASN A 938 3.91 31.38 17.35
CA ASN A 938 4.91 30.42 16.88
C ASN A 938 4.43 29.49 15.73
N ARG A 939 3.21 29.72 15.23
CA ARG A 939 2.54 28.95 14.16
C ARG A 939 1.90 29.86 13.10
N ASP A 940 2.24 31.15 13.10
CA ASP A 940 1.70 32.19 12.23
C ASP A 940 0.15 32.28 12.20
N GLN A 941 -0.52 31.83 13.27
CA GLN A 941 -2.00 31.78 13.37
C GLN A 941 -2.64 33.12 13.77
N ILE A 942 -1.82 34.13 14.09
CA ILE A 942 -2.24 35.49 14.38
C ILE A 942 -1.31 36.48 13.67
N SER A 943 -1.86 37.59 13.17
CA SER A 943 -1.07 38.61 12.49
C SER A 943 -0.18 39.42 13.45
N GLU A 944 0.84 40.07 12.92
CA GLU A 944 1.66 41.04 13.67
C GLU A 944 0.79 42.15 14.31
N GLN A 945 -0.29 42.58 13.64
CA GLN A 945 -1.25 43.54 14.21
C GLN A 945 -2.02 42.94 15.40
N CYS A 946 -2.50 41.70 15.28
CA CYS A 946 -3.14 40.97 16.37
C CYS A 946 -2.21 40.87 17.58
N TRP A 947 -0.94 40.50 17.36
CA TRP A 947 0.08 40.47 18.39
C TRP A 947 0.30 41.86 19.04
N ASN A 948 0.45 42.90 18.22
CA ASN A 948 0.67 44.27 18.70
C ASN A 948 -0.49 44.78 19.58
N ASP A 949 -1.74 44.40 19.30
CA ASP A 949 -2.90 44.77 20.12
C ASP A 949 -2.98 43.97 21.43
N PHE A 950 -2.63 42.68 21.42
CA PHE A 950 -2.44 41.89 22.64
C PHE A 950 -1.32 42.46 23.54
N SER A 951 -0.19 42.84 22.94
CA SER A 951 0.95 43.40 23.66
C SER A 951 0.63 44.75 24.33
N LYS A 952 -0.24 45.58 23.73
CA LYS A 952 -0.74 46.80 24.38
C LYS A 952 -1.52 46.47 25.66
N ILE A 953 -2.37 45.45 25.63
CA ILE A 953 -3.14 45.01 26.81
C ILE A 953 -2.20 44.44 27.90
N LEU A 954 -1.20 43.64 27.52
CA LEU A 954 -0.16 43.17 28.46
C LEU A 954 0.57 44.33 29.14
N SER A 955 0.91 45.39 28.40
CA SER A 955 1.68 46.53 28.93
C SER A 955 0.97 47.30 30.06
N VAL A 956 -0.35 47.16 30.19
CA VAL A 956 -1.17 47.75 31.26
C VAL A 956 -1.70 46.72 32.27
N THR A 957 -1.36 45.45 32.11
CA THR A 957 -1.77 44.35 32.99
C THR A 957 -0.67 44.02 34.01
N ASP A 958 -1.03 43.53 35.20
CA ASP A 958 -0.05 43.04 36.19
C ASP A 958 0.65 41.76 35.71
N THR A 959 1.77 41.95 35.01
CA THR A 959 2.65 40.88 34.49
C THR A 959 3.61 40.30 35.53
N SER A 960 3.61 40.80 36.78
CA SER A 960 4.53 40.33 37.83
C SER A 960 4.45 38.81 38.06
N GLN A 961 3.25 38.25 37.88
CA GLN A 961 2.94 36.84 38.09
C GLN A 961 3.50 35.93 36.97
N PHE A 962 4.01 36.46 35.87
CA PHE A 962 4.57 35.66 34.75
C PHE A 962 6.07 35.37 34.91
N LYS A 963 6.83 36.22 35.61
CA LYS A 963 8.30 36.19 35.66
C LYS A 963 8.93 34.94 36.34
N GLU A 964 8.11 34.05 36.91
CA GLU A 964 8.53 32.75 37.48
C GLU A 964 8.10 31.52 36.65
N LYS A 965 7.40 31.70 35.52
CA LYS A 965 6.67 30.59 34.84
C LYS A 965 6.96 30.40 33.35
N LEU A 966 7.71 31.31 32.73
CA LEU A 966 8.06 31.24 31.32
C LEU A 966 9.10 30.14 31.09
N TYR A 967 8.72 29.09 30.37
CA TYR A 967 9.58 28.02 29.87
C TYR A 967 9.09 27.65 28.46
N PHE A 968 10.03 27.34 27.57
CA PHE A 968 9.81 27.29 26.12
C PHE A 968 10.54 26.09 25.50
N GLN A 969 10.05 25.58 24.37
CA GLN A 969 10.79 24.66 23.50
C GLN A 969 11.70 25.45 22.54
N GLU A 970 12.72 24.80 21.94
CA GLU A 970 13.71 25.51 21.10
C GLU A 970 13.09 26.38 20.00
N ASN A 971 12.07 25.86 19.31
CA ASN A 971 11.37 26.58 18.24
C ASN A 971 10.69 27.87 18.73
N GLU A 972 10.21 27.88 19.97
CA GLU A 972 9.51 29.04 20.58
C GLU A 972 10.47 30.16 20.99
N ILE A 973 11.79 29.91 21.06
CA ILE A 973 12.80 30.89 21.52
C ILE A 973 12.75 32.19 20.70
N THR A 974 12.44 32.14 19.41
CA THR A 974 12.40 33.33 18.54
C THR A 974 11.24 34.25 18.91
N ALA A 975 10.03 33.71 19.09
CA ALA A 975 8.88 34.46 19.58
C ALA A 975 9.15 34.98 21.01
N SER A 976 9.67 34.12 21.89
CA SER A 976 9.98 34.48 23.28
C SER A 976 11.02 35.61 23.40
N ARG A 977 12.02 35.66 22.52
CA ARG A 977 13.02 36.74 22.47
C ARG A 977 12.38 38.07 22.06
N PHE A 978 11.50 38.07 21.06
CA PHE A 978 10.73 39.25 20.65
C PHE A 978 9.77 39.74 21.75
N ILE A 979 9.18 38.80 22.49
CA ILE A 979 8.19 39.08 23.54
C ILE A 979 8.86 39.56 24.83
N LEU A 980 10.03 39.03 25.19
CA LEU A 980 10.88 39.60 26.25
C LEU A 980 11.31 41.03 25.88
N GLN A 981 11.76 41.29 24.65
CA GLN A 981 12.04 42.68 24.21
C GLN A 981 10.81 43.60 24.33
N THR A 982 9.61 43.12 23.97
CA THR A 982 8.39 43.94 23.96
C THR A 982 7.80 44.17 25.37
N VAL A 983 7.97 43.21 26.29
CA VAL A 983 7.49 43.34 27.69
C VAL A 983 8.55 43.97 28.61
N CYS A 984 9.81 43.54 28.53
CA CYS A 984 10.91 43.98 29.39
C CYS A 984 11.52 45.33 28.98
N SER A 985 11.25 45.86 27.79
CA SER A 985 11.53 47.27 27.47
C SER A 985 10.83 48.28 28.41
N SER A 986 9.83 47.82 29.18
CA SER A 986 9.27 48.56 30.32
C SER A 986 10.05 48.42 31.64
N THR A 987 10.76 47.30 31.88
CA THR A 987 11.44 46.98 33.14
C THR A 987 12.71 46.11 32.98
N CYS A 988 13.86 46.78 32.86
CA CYS A 988 15.24 46.26 32.91
C CYS A 988 15.73 45.39 31.73
N ALA A 989 17.06 45.30 31.60
CA ALA A 989 17.76 44.91 30.37
C ALA A 989 18.41 43.51 30.40
N ASN A 990 18.83 43.07 29.21
CA ASN A 990 19.60 41.87 28.85
C ASN A 990 18.82 40.54 28.86
N ASP A 991 18.23 40.20 27.71
CA ASP A 991 17.52 38.93 27.47
C ASP A 991 18.43 37.70 27.63
N GLU A 992 19.68 37.80 27.18
CA GLU A 992 20.69 36.75 27.32
C GLU A 992 21.02 36.47 28.79
N ALA A 993 20.99 37.51 29.63
CA ALA A 993 21.22 37.36 31.07
C ALA A 993 20.06 36.64 31.78
N TYR A 994 18.84 36.60 31.22
CA TYR A 994 17.72 35.83 31.81
C TYR A 994 17.78 34.34 31.45
N PHE A 995 18.18 34.00 30.22
CA PHE A 995 18.48 32.60 29.89
C PHE A 995 19.72 32.11 30.63
N GLN A 996 20.79 32.90 30.70
CA GLN A 996 21.93 32.60 31.57
C GLN A 996 21.54 32.63 33.07
N LEU A 997 20.50 33.34 33.50
CA LEU A 997 19.97 33.25 34.87
C LEU A 997 19.21 31.94 35.10
N LEU A 998 18.42 31.44 34.15
CA LEU A 998 17.74 30.15 34.29
C LEU A 998 18.72 28.98 34.17
N GLU A 999 19.61 29.01 33.18
CA GLU A 999 20.69 28.04 33.05
C GLU A 999 21.60 28.09 34.27
N SER A 1000 21.97 29.27 34.79
CA SER A 1000 22.72 29.38 36.04
C SER A 1000 21.88 29.17 37.31
N MET A 1001 20.55 29.22 37.30
CA MET A 1001 19.75 28.77 38.46
C MET A 1001 19.77 27.25 38.54
N VAL A 1002 19.63 26.55 37.40
CA VAL A 1002 19.77 25.10 37.33
C VAL A 1002 21.22 24.67 37.55
N ILE A 1003 22.21 25.34 36.94
CA ILE A 1003 23.63 25.07 37.13
C ILE A 1003 24.11 25.47 38.52
N ASN A 1004 23.65 26.55 39.14
CA ASN A 1004 24.00 26.84 40.55
C ASN A 1004 23.32 25.85 41.49
N GLU A 1005 22.08 25.43 41.23
CA GLU A 1005 21.44 24.37 42.03
C GLU A 1005 22.18 23.02 41.86
N LEU A 1006 22.60 22.67 40.64
CA LEU A 1006 23.49 21.54 40.37
C LEU A 1006 24.82 21.72 41.11
N THR A 1007 25.50 22.85 40.95
CA THR A 1007 26.84 23.12 41.51
C THR A 1007 26.81 23.07 43.03
N VAL A 1008 25.90 23.79 43.70
CA VAL A 1008 25.76 23.78 45.17
C VAL A 1008 25.40 22.39 45.74
N ARG A 1009 24.83 21.48 44.93
CA ARG A 1009 24.57 20.08 45.31
C ARG A 1009 25.71 19.12 44.95
N ILE A 1010 26.43 19.38 43.86
CA ILE A 1010 27.43 18.51 43.22
C ILE A 1010 28.87 18.95 43.54
N GLU A 1011 29.08 20.08 44.23
CA GLU A 1011 30.35 20.53 44.84
C GLU A 1011 31.03 19.47 45.74
N SER A 1012 30.28 18.42 46.13
CA SER A 1012 30.77 17.25 46.86
C SER A 1012 31.36 16.13 45.99
N LEU A 1013 31.26 16.23 44.65
CA LEU A 1013 31.75 15.22 43.69
C LEU A 1013 33.06 15.67 43.01
N SER A 1014 33.71 14.75 42.28
CA SER A 1014 34.93 15.09 41.55
C SER A 1014 34.65 16.08 40.42
N GLN A 1015 35.62 16.96 40.12
CA GLN A 1015 35.48 17.96 39.06
C GLN A 1015 35.19 17.36 37.68
N ALA A 1016 35.70 16.14 37.39
CA ALA A 1016 35.37 15.40 36.17
C ALA A 1016 33.93 14.88 36.18
N SER A 1017 33.50 14.25 37.30
CA SER A 1017 32.11 13.78 37.47
C SER A 1017 31.10 14.92 37.32
N PHE A 1018 31.41 16.11 37.85
CA PHE A 1018 30.59 17.30 37.72
C PHE A 1018 30.44 17.75 36.26
N GLN A 1019 31.53 17.85 35.49
CA GLN A 1019 31.44 18.28 34.09
C GLN A 1019 30.69 17.27 33.21
N ASN A 1020 30.85 15.97 33.45
CA ASN A 1020 30.13 14.94 32.68
C ASN A 1020 28.62 14.96 32.99
N ILE A 1021 28.23 14.99 34.27
CA ILE A 1021 26.81 15.10 34.67
C ILE A 1021 26.22 16.42 34.17
N LYS A 1022 26.97 17.53 34.23
CA LYS A 1022 26.56 18.81 33.65
C LYS A 1022 26.36 18.70 32.13
N GLY A 1023 27.26 18.01 31.42
CA GLY A 1023 27.15 17.76 29.97
C GLY A 1023 25.86 17.02 29.63
N ILE A 1024 25.58 15.91 30.30
CA ILE A 1024 24.34 15.12 30.12
C ILE A 1024 23.12 15.97 30.46
N CYS A 1025 23.10 16.63 31.62
CA CYS A 1025 21.99 17.53 32.00
C CYS A 1025 21.75 18.62 30.95
N ASN A 1026 22.80 19.33 30.50
CA ASN A 1026 22.67 20.35 29.46
C ASN A 1026 22.08 19.74 28.18
N CYS A 1027 22.58 18.60 27.69
CA CYS A 1027 22.02 17.94 26.50
C CYS A 1027 20.52 17.62 26.68
N THR A 1028 20.11 17.04 27.81
CA THR A 1028 18.70 16.71 28.07
C THR A 1028 17.75 17.90 28.11
N PHE A 1029 18.24 19.14 28.25
CA PHE A 1029 17.41 20.35 28.17
C PHE A 1029 17.21 20.87 26.73
N TYR A 1030 18.05 20.47 25.77
CA TYR A 1030 17.89 20.79 24.35
C TYR A 1030 17.26 19.62 23.57
N VAL A 1031 17.49 18.37 23.99
CA VAL A 1031 16.90 17.16 23.41
C VAL A 1031 15.38 17.14 23.61
N SER A 1032 14.63 17.40 22.52
CA SER A 1032 13.17 17.33 22.48
C SER A 1032 12.63 16.01 21.89
N THR A 1033 13.38 14.91 22.01
CA THR A 1033 13.11 13.65 21.31
C THR A 1033 12.21 12.70 22.10
N ASN A 1034 11.64 11.72 21.38
CA ASN A 1034 10.75 10.73 21.98
C ASN A 1034 11.48 9.65 22.81
N ASP A 1035 12.80 9.49 22.64
CA ASP A 1035 13.63 8.48 23.35
C ASP A 1035 14.75 9.13 24.19
N LEU A 1036 14.36 10.11 25.00
CA LEU A 1036 15.24 10.81 25.94
C LEU A 1036 16.04 9.85 26.85
N ASN A 1037 15.50 8.67 27.19
CA ASN A 1037 16.19 7.70 28.05
C ASN A 1037 17.22 6.86 27.27
N GLY A 1038 16.94 6.47 26.02
CA GLY A 1038 17.92 5.84 25.14
C GLY A 1038 19.12 6.75 24.86
N GLU A 1039 18.86 8.04 24.62
CA GLU A 1039 19.93 9.03 24.47
C GLU A 1039 20.75 9.21 25.75
N ILE A 1040 20.12 9.35 26.92
CA ILE A 1040 20.83 9.42 28.20
C ILE A 1040 21.69 8.16 28.44
N LEU A 1041 21.17 6.96 28.14
CA LEU A 1041 21.93 5.71 28.27
C LEU A 1041 23.18 5.71 27.38
N SER A 1042 23.06 6.11 26.11
CA SER A 1042 24.21 6.20 25.20
C SER A 1042 25.27 7.24 25.63
N MET A 1043 24.86 8.28 26.38
CA MET A 1043 25.78 9.24 27.01
C MET A 1043 26.37 8.73 28.34
N LEU A 1044 25.84 7.63 28.89
CA LEU A 1044 26.28 6.99 30.13
C LEU A 1044 27.15 5.75 29.91
N ASP A 1045 27.17 5.14 28.71
CA ASP A 1045 27.94 3.92 28.43
C ASP A 1045 29.44 4.05 28.76
N ASP A 1046 30.04 5.21 28.51
CA ASP A 1046 31.44 5.55 28.85
C ASP A 1046 31.63 6.10 30.30
N PHE A 1047 30.57 6.18 31.12
CA PHE A 1047 30.59 6.90 32.39
C PHE A 1047 30.31 6.02 33.64
N PRO A 1048 31.32 5.75 34.49
CA PRO A 1048 31.13 4.94 35.68
C PRO A 1048 30.35 5.69 36.78
N ILE A 1049 29.10 5.29 37.01
CA ILE A 1049 28.27 5.86 38.09
C ILE A 1049 28.78 5.37 39.44
N THR A 1050 29.03 6.30 40.36
CA THR A 1050 29.51 6.00 41.73
C THR A 1050 28.40 6.20 42.76
N ILE A 1051 28.56 5.61 43.95
CA ILE A 1051 27.61 5.75 45.08
C ILE A 1051 27.23 7.22 45.29
N ASN A 1052 28.24 8.11 45.37
CA ASN A 1052 28.04 9.53 45.64
C ASN A 1052 27.25 10.24 44.51
N ILE A 1053 27.48 9.87 43.24
CA ILE A 1053 26.71 10.40 42.09
C ILE A 1053 25.24 10.03 42.24
N MET A 1054 24.96 8.73 42.39
CA MET A 1054 23.61 8.20 42.49
C MET A 1054 22.87 8.77 43.71
N GLU A 1055 23.53 8.87 44.87
CA GLU A 1055 22.97 9.49 46.07
C GLU A 1055 22.54 10.95 45.86
N VAL A 1056 23.39 11.78 45.25
CA VAL A 1056 23.10 13.20 45.02
C VAL A 1056 21.92 13.36 44.05
N LEU A 1057 21.88 12.56 42.98
CA LEU A 1057 20.77 12.59 42.02
C LEU A 1057 19.44 12.13 42.64
N ILE A 1058 19.43 11.06 43.46
CA ILE A 1058 18.23 10.61 44.18
C ILE A 1058 17.78 11.68 45.20
N LYS A 1059 18.70 12.27 45.99
CA LYS A 1059 18.37 13.33 46.96
C LYS A 1059 17.75 14.56 46.26
N TRP A 1060 18.26 14.93 45.09
CA TRP A 1060 17.69 16.01 44.26
C TRP A 1060 16.32 15.65 43.68
N LEU A 1061 16.17 14.45 43.12
CA LEU A 1061 14.90 13.93 42.58
C LEU A 1061 13.81 13.90 43.65
N LEU A 1062 14.12 13.45 44.86
CA LEU A 1062 13.17 13.43 45.98
C LEU A 1062 12.71 14.84 46.36
N GLN A 1063 13.60 15.83 46.38
CA GLN A 1063 13.18 17.21 46.64
C GLN A 1063 12.24 17.73 45.54
N ARG A 1064 12.56 17.45 44.26
CA ARG A 1064 11.72 17.84 43.12
C ARG A 1064 10.36 17.15 43.14
N MET A 1065 10.28 15.84 43.36
CA MET A 1065 9.01 15.11 43.50
C MET A 1065 8.19 15.53 44.72
N ASN A 1066 8.81 15.89 45.85
CA ASN A 1066 8.08 16.45 47.00
C ASN A 1066 7.50 17.86 46.69
N SER A 1067 8.16 18.65 45.84
CA SER A 1067 7.64 19.94 45.38
C SER A 1067 6.55 19.82 44.29
N PHE A 1068 6.54 18.71 43.55
CA PHE A 1068 5.60 18.41 42.47
C PHE A 1068 4.18 18.21 43.00
N LYS A 1069 3.28 19.14 42.68
CA LYS A 1069 1.85 19.09 42.99
C LYS A 1069 1.06 18.28 41.96
N GLY A 1070 1.48 18.25 40.69
CA GLY A 1070 0.89 17.46 39.62
C GLY A 1070 0.54 18.28 38.38
N ILE A 1071 -0.69 18.13 37.90
CA ILE A 1071 -1.25 18.83 36.72
C ILE A 1071 -1.19 20.37 36.85
N ASP A 1072 -1.09 20.88 38.07
CA ASP A 1072 -1.20 22.30 38.46
C ASP A 1072 0.17 23.03 38.57
N ASP A 1073 1.29 22.36 38.30
CA ASP A 1073 2.65 22.91 38.44
C ASP A 1073 3.07 23.85 37.29
N THR A 1074 4.21 24.54 37.46
CA THR A 1074 4.86 25.28 36.36
C THR A 1074 5.47 24.31 35.35
N MET A 1075 5.51 24.69 34.06
CA MET A 1075 6.11 23.86 33.01
C MET A 1075 7.59 23.56 33.31
N PHE A 1076 8.32 24.52 33.90
CA PHE A 1076 9.65 24.29 34.44
C PHE A 1076 9.73 23.14 35.46
N SER A 1077 8.81 23.09 36.43
CA SER A 1077 8.77 22.02 37.42
C SER A 1077 8.47 20.66 36.78
N VAL A 1078 7.60 20.62 35.77
CA VAL A 1078 7.28 19.42 34.98
C VAL A 1078 8.50 18.93 34.20
N ILE A 1079 9.18 19.81 33.44
CA ILE A 1079 10.37 19.45 32.64
C ILE A 1079 11.57 19.10 33.53
N SER A 1080 11.84 19.88 34.57
CA SER A 1080 12.92 19.60 35.54
C SER A 1080 12.69 18.27 36.27
N CYS A 1081 11.44 17.92 36.58
CA CYS A 1081 11.09 16.61 37.14
C CYS A 1081 11.25 15.50 36.09
N GLN A 1082 10.81 15.70 34.83
CA GLN A 1082 10.98 14.75 33.73
C GLN A 1082 12.45 14.40 33.51
N ASN A 1083 13.31 15.38 33.22
CA ASN A 1083 14.70 15.13 32.85
C ASN A 1083 15.47 14.45 33.99
N LEU A 1084 15.17 14.83 35.24
CA LEU A 1084 15.78 14.20 36.42
C LEU A 1084 15.22 12.80 36.71
N LEU A 1085 13.94 12.54 36.43
CA LEU A 1085 13.39 11.18 36.48
C LEU A 1085 14.07 10.27 35.44
N SER A 1086 14.21 10.73 34.20
CA SER A 1086 14.85 9.96 33.13
C SER A 1086 16.34 9.74 33.38
N LEU A 1087 17.06 10.76 33.88
CA LEU A 1087 18.46 10.61 34.26
C LEU A 1087 18.65 9.57 35.38
N VAL A 1088 17.84 9.63 36.45
CA VAL A 1088 17.94 8.64 37.54
C VAL A 1088 17.47 7.26 37.09
N ALA A 1089 16.49 7.16 36.18
CA ALA A 1089 16.03 5.89 35.61
C ALA A 1089 17.10 5.21 34.73
N ALA A 1090 17.74 5.96 33.83
CA ALA A 1090 18.86 5.47 33.04
C ALA A 1090 20.02 5.00 33.94
N CYS A 1091 20.40 5.82 34.93
CA CYS A 1091 21.40 5.44 35.93
C CYS A 1091 21.02 4.16 36.71
N ALA A 1092 19.76 4.00 37.10
CA ALA A 1092 19.26 2.81 37.82
C ALA A 1092 19.09 1.58 36.93
N GLN A 1093 19.02 1.75 35.61
CA GLN A 1093 19.02 0.67 34.62
C GLN A 1093 20.45 0.16 34.33
N GLN A 1094 21.45 1.06 34.36
CA GLN A 1094 22.86 0.71 34.20
C GLN A 1094 23.46 0.10 35.50
N GLU A 1095 23.12 0.66 36.66
CA GLU A 1095 23.69 0.32 37.98
C GLU A 1095 22.57 0.02 39.00
N ASP A 1096 21.81 -1.04 38.75
CA ASP A 1096 20.63 -1.45 39.52
C ASP A 1096 20.95 -1.79 41.00
N TYR A 1097 22.07 -2.48 41.23
CA TYR A 1097 22.57 -2.82 42.56
C TYR A 1097 22.94 -1.57 43.36
N LEU A 1098 23.51 -0.56 42.68
CA LEU A 1098 23.91 0.71 43.27
C LEU A 1098 22.67 1.50 43.73
N TYR A 1099 21.67 1.62 42.85
CA TYR A 1099 20.39 2.26 43.15
C TYR A 1099 19.73 1.63 44.38
N ARG A 1100 19.63 0.29 44.40
CA ARG A 1100 19.05 -0.48 45.51
C ARG A 1100 19.77 -0.26 46.83
N LYS A 1101 21.09 -0.40 46.84
CA LYS A 1101 21.93 -0.23 48.03
C LYS A 1101 21.77 1.15 48.67
N ILE A 1102 21.48 2.18 47.86
CA ILE A 1102 21.25 3.55 48.30
C ILE A 1102 19.81 3.73 48.82
N ILE A 1103 18.80 3.26 48.07
CA ILE A 1103 17.38 3.36 48.45
C ILE A 1103 17.05 2.56 49.73
N ASP A 1104 17.81 1.49 50.00
CA ASP A 1104 17.73 0.69 51.24
C ASP A 1104 18.63 1.22 52.38
N SER A 1105 19.36 2.34 52.19
CA SER A 1105 20.07 3.01 53.28
C SER A 1105 19.10 3.69 54.26
N PRO A 1106 19.37 3.69 55.58
CA PRO A 1106 18.57 4.45 56.55
C PRO A 1106 18.51 5.97 56.29
N ASP A 1107 19.36 6.52 55.42
CA ASP A 1107 19.30 7.92 54.97
C ASP A 1107 18.07 8.23 54.07
N PHE A 1108 17.38 7.19 53.56
CA PHE A 1108 16.30 7.32 52.60
C PHE A 1108 14.99 6.70 53.10
N ASN A 1109 13.91 7.50 53.12
CA ASN A 1109 12.58 7.02 53.49
C ASN A 1109 11.91 6.29 52.30
N LYS A 1110 12.29 5.03 52.06
CA LYS A 1110 11.81 4.18 50.95
C LYS A 1110 10.29 4.24 50.73
N ALA A 1111 9.48 4.23 51.80
CA ALA A 1111 8.02 4.32 51.72
C ALA A 1111 7.51 5.67 51.17
N GLN A 1112 8.21 6.77 51.44
CA GLN A 1112 7.94 8.07 50.82
C GLN A 1112 8.35 8.08 49.35
N ILE A 1113 9.45 7.41 48.98
CA ILE A 1113 9.91 7.33 47.57
C ILE A 1113 8.88 6.61 46.71
N ILE A 1114 8.42 5.43 47.14
CA ILE A 1114 7.39 4.64 46.46
C ILE A 1114 6.14 5.51 46.22
N LYS A 1115 5.61 6.14 47.28
CA LYS A 1115 4.42 7.01 47.19
C LYS A 1115 4.59 8.20 46.25
N LEU A 1116 5.81 8.74 46.11
CA LEU A 1116 6.10 9.83 45.17
C LEU A 1116 6.18 9.32 43.72
N LEU A 1117 6.84 8.19 43.47
CA LEU A 1117 6.92 7.59 42.14
C LEU A 1117 5.55 7.09 41.66
N GLU A 1118 4.74 6.47 42.53
CA GLU A 1118 3.34 6.14 42.24
C GLU A 1118 2.51 7.37 41.91
N LYS A 1119 2.72 8.49 42.60
CA LYS A 1119 2.06 9.76 42.29
C LYS A 1119 2.45 10.25 40.89
N VAL A 1120 3.72 10.16 40.49
CA VAL A 1120 4.19 10.50 39.14
C VAL A 1120 3.59 9.56 38.10
N LEU A 1121 3.74 8.25 38.28
CA LEU A 1121 3.24 7.20 37.36
C LEU A 1121 1.74 7.35 37.06
N ASN A 1122 0.94 7.77 38.04
CA ASN A 1122 -0.50 7.93 37.90
C ASN A 1122 -0.97 9.35 37.47
N ASN A 1123 -0.18 10.42 37.69
CA ASN A 1123 -0.67 11.81 37.53
C ASN A 1123 0.22 12.73 36.67
N HIS A 1124 1.37 12.28 36.17
CA HIS A 1124 2.25 13.10 35.35
C HIS A 1124 1.72 13.20 33.90
N ARG A 1125 1.80 14.40 33.27
CA ARG A 1125 1.28 14.61 31.90
C ARG A 1125 2.14 13.93 30.82
N SER A 1126 3.46 13.96 30.97
CA SER A 1126 4.42 13.33 30.03
C SER A 1126 4.49 11.81 30.19
N PHE A 1127 4.46 11.10 29.07
CA PHE A 1127 4.64 9.65 29.00
C PHE A 1127 6.03 9.20 29.44
N ILE A 1128 7.08 9.92 29.05
CA ILE A 1128 8.48 9.62 29.39
C ILE A 1128 8.65 9.56 30.92
N SER A 1129 8.20 10.60 31.65
CA SER A 1129 8.31 10.63 33.12
C SER A 1129 7.56 9.50 33.82
N ARG A 1130 6.45 9.01 33.24
CA ARG A 1130 5.70 7.87 33.75
C ARG A 1130 6.48 6.56 33.55
N GLY A 1131 7.10 6.41 32.38
CA GLY A 1131 8.01 5.30 32.08
C GLY A 1131 9.26 5.29 32.98
N SER A 1132 9.93 6.44 33.13
CA SER A 1132 11.08 6.57 34.03
C SER A 1132 10.70 6.32 35.50
N ALA A 1133 9.56 6.83 35.97
CA ALA A 1133 9.07 6.52 37.31
C ALA A 1133 8.72 5.03 37.50
N PHE A 1134 8.31 4.34 36.43
CA PHE A 1134 8.09 2.89 36.47
C PHE A 1134 9.40 2.10 36.61
N ILE A 1135 10.44 2.40 35.82
CA ILE A 1135 11.77 1.77 35.96
C ILE A 1135 12.29 1.91 37.40
N LEU A 1136 12.15 3.10 38.00
CA LEU A 1136 12.59 3.38 39.36
C LEU A 1136 11.80 2.62 40.43
N LEU A 1137 10.50 2.36 40.22
CA LEU A 1137 9.70 1.49 41.11
C LEU A 1137 10.10 0.03 40.98
N SER A 1138 10.34 -0.45 39.76
CA SER A 1138 10.72 -1.83 39.49
C SER A 1138 12.06 -2.21 40.11
N ALA A 1139 13.06 -1.32 40.02
CA ALA A 1139 14.40 -1.54 40.57
C ALA A 1139 14.47 -1.59 42.11
N MET A 1140 13.34 -1.64 42.85
CA MET A 1140 13.33 -1.69 44.32
C MET A 1140 13.09 -3.10 44.89
N ASN A 1141 13.88 -3.47 45.91
CA ASN A 1141 13.77 -4.76 46.64
C ASN A 1141 12.44 -5.00 47.40
N ASN A 1142 11.49 -4.06 47.42
CA ASN A 1142 10.17 -4.23 48.05
C ASN A 1142 9.06 -3.85 47.06
N SER A 1143 8.93 -4.61 45.98
CA SER A 1143 7.85 -4.47 44.99
C SER A 1143 6.57 -5.10 45.54
N ASP A 1144 5.68 -4.27 46.08
CA ASP A 1144 4.33 -4.69 46.50
C ASP A 1144 3.50 -5.17 45.28
N GLN A 1145 2.47 -5.99 45.50
CA GLN A 1145 1.59 -6.49 44.43
C GLN A 1145 0.92 -5.32 43.66
N ASN A 1146 0.74 -4.18 44.32
CA ASN A 1146 0.30 -2.93 43.69
C ASN A 1146 1.27 -2.41 42.61
N VAL A 1147 2.59 -2.60 42.76
CA VAL A 1147 3.59 -2.22 41.74
C VAL A 1147 3.43 -3.10 40.49
N ILE A 1148 3.20 -4.40 40.67
CA ILE A 1148 2.87 -5.33 39.57
C ILE A 1148 1.57 -4.92 38.84
N ILE A 1149 0.52 -4.57 39.58
CA ILE A 1149 -0.76 -4.15 38.99
C ILE A 1149 -0.56 -2.86 38.18
N ASN A 1150 0.23 -1.91 38.69
CA ASN A 1150 0.60 -0.69 37.99
C ASN A 1150 1.44 -0.98 36.72
N ALA A 1151 2.38 -1.94 36.77
CA ALA A 1151 3.15 -2.41 35.60
C ALA A 1151 2.23 -2.94 34.48
N LEU A 1152 1.31 -3.83 34.85
CA LEU A 1152 0.36 -4.44 33.92
C LEU A 1152 -0.70 -3.45 33.42
N SER A 1153 -0.91 -2.32 34.10
CA SER A 1153 -1.70 -1.20 33.63
C SER A 1153 -0.92 -0.37 32.59
N ALA A 1154 0.35 -0.08 32.86
CA ALA A 1154 1.25 0.69 31.99
C ALA A 1154 1.47 0.05 30.60
N LEU A 1155 1.40 -1.29 30.49
CA LEU A 1155 1.40 -1.98 29.19
C LEU A 1155 0.21 -1.63 28.27
N PHE A 1156 -0.82 -0.93 28.76
CA PHE A 1156 -1.93 -0.41 27.95
C PHE A 1156 -1.90 1.11 27.68
N ASP A 1157 -0.80 1.80 28.02
CA ASP A 1157 -0.57 3.22 27.70
C ASP A 1157 -0.07 3.42 26.26
N GLU A 1158 0.37 4.63 25.92
CA GLU A 1158 1.13 4.96 24.70
C GLU A 1158 2.39 4.05 24.57
N ASN A 1159 2.82 3.77 23.34
CA ASN A 1159 3.92 2.87 23.00
C ASN A 1159 5.23 3.17 23.75
N GLU A 1160 5.60 4.43 23.99
CA GLU A 1160 6.78 4.75 24.80
C GLU A 1160 6.65 4.17 26.21
N VAL A 1161 5.52 4.42 26.90
CA VAL A 1161 5.28 3.84 28.24
C VAL A 1161 5.34 2.30 28.20
N LYS A 1162 4.89 1.66 27.11
CA LYS A 1162 5.03 0.20 26.94
C LYS A 1162 6.50 -0.22 26.86
N LYS A 1163 7.37 0.51 26.15
CA LYS A 1163 8.83 0.24 26.12
C LYS A 1163 9.41 0.31 27.54
N TYR A 1164 9.17 1.41 28.25
CA TYR A 1164 9.65 1.57 29.64
C TYR A 1164 9.11 0.48 30.57
N ALA A 1165 7.87 0.01 30.37
CA ALA A 1165 7.29 -1.10 31.12
C ALA A 1165 7.96 -2.44 30.78
N ALA A 1166 8.24 -2.72 29.50
CA ALA A 1166 8.96 -3.92 29.07
C ALA A 1166 10.43 -3.94 29.54
N ILE A 1167 11.08 -2.77 29.65
CA ILE A 1167 12.43 -2.60 30.22
C ILE A 1167 12.40 -2.76 31.75
N GLY A 1168 11.43 -2.14 32.43
CA GLY A 1168 11.36 -2.13 33.89
C GLY A 1168 10.92 -3.44 34.51
N ILE A 1169 10.03 -4.22 33.88
CA ILE A 1169 9.54 -5.49 34.45
C ILE A 1169 10.67 -6.50 34.76
N PRO A 1170 11.66 -6.72 33.88
CA PRO A 1170 12.86 -7.52 34.19
C PRO A 1170 13.67 -7.04 35.41
N LEU A 1171 13.59 -5.76 35.79
CA LEU A 1171 14.28 -5.21 36.98
C LEU A 1171 13.54 -5.49 38.30
N ILE A 1172 12.33 -6.07 38.26
CA ILE A 1172 11.55 -6.42 39.45
C ILE A 1172 12.21 -7.60 40.18
N HIS A 1173 12.92 -7.32 41.28
CA HIS A 1173 13.63 -8.32 42.10
C HIS A 1173 12.73 -9.13 43.04
N LEU A 1174 11.57 -9.58 42.55
CA LEU A 1174 10.80 -10.66 43.18
C LEU A 1174 11.37 -12.01 42.74
N SER A 1175 10.97 -13.09 43.41
CA SER A 1175 11.15 -14.43 42.84
C SER A 1175 10.28 -14.51 41.57
N PRO A 1176 10.82 -14.73 40.35
CA PRO A 1176 10.02 -14.66 39.14
C PRO A 1176 8.79 -15.59 39.17
N ASN A 1177 8.95 -16.74 39.84
CA ASN A 1177 7.93 -17.74 40.13
C ASN A 1177 6.66 -17.17 40.79
N GLU A 1178 6.77 -16.11 41.60
CA GLU A 1178 5.64 -15.45 42.28
C GLU A 1178 4.80 -14.62 41.31
N PHE A 1179 5.37 -14.20 40.17
CA PHE A 1179 4.73 -13.32 39.19
C PHE A 1179 4.21 -14.06 37.94
N ILE A 1180 4.75 -15.23 37.60
CA ILE A 1180 4.35 -15.99 36.40
C ILE A 1180 2.84 -16.22 36.33
N ASP A 1181 2.15 -16.49 37.44
CA ASP A 1181 0.72 -16.81 37.40
C ASP A 1181 -0.17 -15.59 37.09
N ASP A 1182 0.22 -14.39 37.50
CA ASP A 1182 -0.48 -13.15 37.09
C ASP A 1182 -0.12 -12.74 35.65
N LEU A 1183 1.07 -13.08 35.14
CA LEU A 1183 1.43 -12.95 33.71
C LEU A 1183 0.61 -13.90 32.83
N LEU A 1184 0.59 -15.20 33.14
CA LEU A 1184 -0.16 -16.22 32.39
C LEU A 1184 -1.69 -15.99 32.47
N LYS A 1185 -2.17 -15.44 33.58
CA LYS A 1185 -3.55 -14.94 33.72
C LYS A 1185 -3.80 -13.70 32.84
N SER A 1186 -2.82 -12.80 32.75
CA SER A 1186 -2.90 -11.59 31.90
C SER A 1186 -2.81 -11.88 30.39
N LEU A 1187 -2.22 -13.01 29.97
CA LEU A 1187 -2.29 -13.49 28.57
C LEU A 1187 -3.72 -13.81 28.10
N LYS A 1188 -4.69 -13.97 29.01
CA LYS A 1188 -6.11 -14.23 28.68
C LYS A 1188 -6.91 -12.96 28.37
N ASN A 1189 -6.25 -11.80 28.38
CA ASN A 1189 -6.87 -10.51 28.11
C ASN A 1189 -7.33 -10.40 26.64
N GLU A 1190 -8.23 -9.46 26.33
CA GLU A 1190 -8.61 -9.25 24.92
C GLU A 1190 -7.52 -8.59 24.08
N SER A 1191 -6.60 -7.85 24.70
CA SER A 1191 -5.50 -7.15 24.05
C SER A 1191 -4.44 -8.10 23.51
N ALA A 1192 -4.27 -8.11 22.18
CA ALA A 1192 -3.19 -8.81 21.50
C ALA A 1192 -1.84 -8.11 21.71
N ILE A 1193 -1.83 -6.77 21.75
CA ILE A 1193 -0.62 -5.96 21.96
C ILE A 1193 -0.05 -6.23 23.37
N LYS A 1194 -0.89 -6.16 24.41
CA LYS A 1194 -0.44 -6.46 25.79
C LYS A 1194 -0.02 -7.92 25.94
N ALA A 1195 -0.73 -8.86 25.32
CA ALA A 1195 -0.32 -10.25 25.32
C ALA A 1195 1.06 -10.43 24.69
N TYR A 1196 1.35 -9.74 23.57
CA TYR A 1196 2.66 -9.77 22.93
C TYR A 1196 3.80 -9.21 23.80
N GLU A 1197 3.62 -8.05 24.46
CA GLU A 1197 4.63 -7.53 25.38
C GLU A 1197 4.86 -8.49 26.57
N ILE A 1198 3.79 -9.12 27.08
CA ILE A 1198 3.90 -10.18 28.10
C ILE A 1198 4.66 -11.40 27.58
N LEU A 1199 4.56 -11.76 26.29
CA LEU A 1199 5.36 -12.85 25.70
C LEU A 1199 6.85 -12.50 25.59
N LYS A 1200 7.21 -11.24 25.31
CA LYS A 1200 8.62 -10.80 25.38
C LYS A 1200 9.16 -10.96 26.82
N ILE A 1201 8.39 -10.53 27.80
CA ILE A 1201 8.72 -10.65 29.24
C ILE A 1201 8.86 -12.12 29.66
N LEU A 1202 7.90 -12.98 29.31
CA LEU A 1202 7.94 -14.42 29.61
C LEU A 1202 9.09 -15.12 28.88
N THR A 1203 9.43 -14.69 27.66
CA THR A 1203 10.64 -15.14 26.96
C THR A 1203 11.88 -14.78 27.78
N GLN A 1204 12.07 -13.51 28.14
CA GLN A 1204 13.24 -13.04 28.87
C GLN A 1204 13.39 -13.73 30.24
N TYR A 1205 12.30 -13.88 30.98
CA TYR A 1205 12.28 -14.63 32.24
C TYR A 1205 12.67 -16.10 32.05
N THR A 1206 12.19 -16.79 31.01
CA THR A 1206 12.57 -18.19 30.75
C THR A 1206 14.00 -18.36 30.24
N LEU A 1207 14.66 -17.28 29.78
CA LEU A 1207 16.11 -17.27 29.55
C LEU A 1207 16.93 -17.21 30.85
N ASP A 1208 16.42 -16.62 31.93
CA ASP A 1208 17.15 -16.53 33.21
C ASP A 1208 17.33 -17.93 33.84
N GLU A 1209 18.55 -18.23 34.27
CA GLU A 1209 18.92 -19.47 34.95
C GLU A 1209 18.25 -19.61 36.33
N LYS A 1210 17.83 -18.49 36.94
CA LYS A 1210 17.19 -18.45 38.27
C LYS A 1210 15.76 -19.02 38.30
N ILE A 1211 15.10 -19.18 37.15
CA ILE A 1211 13.75 -19.78 37.11
C ILE A 1211 13.84 -21.30 37.09
N ASP A 1212 13.11 -21.95 37.99
CA ASP A 1212 13.12 -23.40 38.12
C ASP A 1212 12.42 -24.13 36.96
N ALA A 1213 12.76 -25.41 36.78
CA ALA A 1213 12.27 -26.23 35.68
C ALA A 1213 10.74 -26.49 35.70
N HIS A 1214 10.09 -26.52 36.87
CA HIS A 1214 8.64 -26.64 36.97
C HIS A 1214 7.96 -25.36 36.47
N THR A 1215 8.48 -24.19 36.85
CA THR A 1215 7.98 -22.89 36.36
C THR A 1215 8.21 -22.71 34.85
N LYS A 1216 9.38 -23.10 34.31
CA LYS A 1216 9.59 -23.12 32.84
C LYS A 1216 8.63 -24.08 32.12
N SER A 1217 8.43 -25.29 32.66
CA SER A 1217 7.48 -26.28 32.11
C SER A 1217 6.03 -25.79 32.14
N LYS A 1218 5.62 -25.07 33.20
CA LYS A 1218 4.30 -24.44 33.34
C LYS A 1218 4.04 -23.41 32.23
N ILE A 1219 5.03 -22.58 31.91
CA ILE A 1219 4.97 -21.60 30.81
C ILE A 1219 4.88 -22.33 29.45
N ILE A 1220 5.77 -23.28 29.17
CA ILE A 1220 5.75 -24.08 27.92
C ILE A 1220 4.38 -24.74 27.70
N SER A 1221 3.83 -25.36 28.76
CA SER A 1221 2.53 -26.03 28.73
C SER A 1221 1.36 -25.08 28.53
N TYR A 1222 1.46 -23.85 29.05
CA TYR A 1222 0.45 -22.81 28.82
C TYR A 1222 0.48 -22.33 27.36
N LEU A 1223 1.66 -21.98 26.83
CA LEU A 1223 1.82 -21.50 25.46
C LEU A 1223 1.34 -22.55 24.44
N ALA A 1224 1.72 -23.82 24.63
CA ALA A 1224 1.29 -24.94 23.78
C ALA A 1224 -0.23 -25.13 23.71
N LYS A 1225 -0.96 -24.71 24.76
CA LYS A 1225 -2.42 -24.78 24.82
C LYS A 1225 -3.13 -23.62 24.11
N GLU A 1226 -2.51 -22.44 24.09
CA GLU A 1226 -3.12 -21.23 23.52
C GLU A 1226 -2.88 -21.06 22.02
N ILE A 1227 -1.98 -21.85 21.42
CA ILE A 1227 -1.80 -22.01 19.97
C ILE A 1227 -2.97 -22.84 19.41
N GLY A 1228 -3.54 -22.46 18.26
CA GLY A 1228 -4.72 -23.06 17.64
C GLY A 1228 -6.06 -22.47 18.09
N GLU A 1229 -6.12 -21.84 19.26
CA GLU A 1229 -7.33 -21.23 19.84
C GLU A 1229 -7.79 -19.99 19.07
N LEU A 1230 -9.10 -19.84 18.81
CA LEU A 1230 -9.64 -18.71 18.02
C LEU A 1230 -9.27 -17.32 18.60
N LYS A 1231 -9.07 -17.24 19.92
CA LYS A 1231 -8.65 -16.04 20.66
C LYS A 1231 -7.20 -15.60 20.42
N SER A 1232 -6.30 -16.48 19.96
CA SER A 1232 -4.91 -16.13 19.63
C SER A 1232 -4.70 -15.80 18.15
N LYS A 1233 -5.65 -16.14 17.28
CA LYS A 1233 -5.66 -15.76 15.85
C LYS A 1233 -5.84 -14.26 15.58
N LYS A 1234 -5.70 -13.41 16.60
CA LYS A 1234 -5.80 -11.94 16.51
C LYS A 1234 -4.52 -11.34 15.91
N PRO A 1235 -4.61 -10.30 15.07
CA PRO A 1235 -3.45 -9.55 14.63
C PRO A 1235 -2.86 -8.69 15.77
N ILE A 1236 -1.54 -8.52 15.78
CA ILE A 1236 -0.85 -7.57 16.67
C ILE A 1236 -0.59 -6.29 15.86
N ASN A 1237 -1.38 -5.26 16.17
CA ASN A 1237 -1.36 -3.99 15.45
C ASN A 1237 -0.60 -2.92 16.25
N TYR A 1238 0.61 -2.58 15.79
CA TYR A 1238 1.29 -1.38 16.27
C TYR A 1238 0.78 -0.15 15.54
N TYR A 1239 -0.08 0.61 16.21
CA TYR A 1239 -0.48 1.94 15.75
C TYR A 1239 0.65 2.92 16.06
N TYR A 1240 1.50 3.16 15.07
CA TYR A 1240 2.27 4.39 14.98
C TYR A 1240 1.36 5.50 14.44
N THR A 1241 1.69 6.77 14.66
CA THR A 1241 0.75 7.90 14.43
C THR A 1241 0.30 8.04 12.98
N ASP A 1242 1.17 7.80 11.99
CA ASP A 1242 0.93 8.23 10.60
C ASP A 1242 0.97 7.10 9.57
N ILE A 1243 1.34 5.87 9.97
CA ILE A 1243 1.46 4.72 9.04
C ILE A 1243 0.75 3.49 9.63
N LYS A 1244 -0.21 2.95 8.87
CA LYS A 1244 -0.77 1.61 9.10
C LYS A 1244 0.26 0.57 8.66
N ILE A 1245 1.26 0.32 9.52
CA ILE A 1245 2.31 -0.68 9.28
C ILE A 1245 1.62 -2.01 8.92
N PRO A 1246 1.96 -2.66 7.79
CA PRO A 1246 1.33 -3.91 7.38
C PRO A 1246 1.49 -4.97 8.48
N PHE A 1247 0.45 -5.79 8.67
CA PHE A 1247 0.27 -6.65 9.85
C PHE A 1247 1.53 -7.40 10.26
N THR A 1248 2.19 -6.89 11.31
CA THR A 1248 3.54 -7.36 11.68
C THR A 1248 3.57 -8.84 12.05
N THR A 1249 2.48 -9.36 12.65
CA THR A 1249 2.30 -10.76 13.02
C THR A 1249 0.90 -11.02 13.63
N THR A 1250 0.56 -12.28 13.92
CA THR A 1250 -0.58 -12.68 14.77
C THR A 1250 -0.08 -13.09 16.16
N LEU A 1251 -0.95 -13.00 17.18
CA LEU A 1251 -0.59 -13.45 18.52
C LEU A 1251 -0.27 -14.96 18.57
N GLU A 1252 -0.95 -15.77 17.74
CA GLU A 1252 -0.65 -17.19 17.53
C GLU A 1252 0.78 -17.44 17.02
N ASN A 1253 1.24 -16.66 16.03
CA ASN A 1253 2.60 -16.75 15.52
C ASN A 1253 3.65 -16.38 16.59
N GLU A 1254 3.38 -15.37 17.42
CA GLU A 1254 4.30 -14.98 18.49
C GLU A 1254 4.27 -15.93 19.69
N LEU A 1255 3.11 -16.54 20.01
CA LEU A 1255 3.01 -17.67 20.94
C LEU A 1255 3.87 -18.84 20.45
N TYR A 1256 3.80 -19.17 19.16
CA TYR A 1256 4.59 -20.24 18.54
C TYR A 1256 6.09 -19.93 18.54
N LYS A 1257 6.53 -18.75 18.07
CA LYS A 1257 7.94 -18.31 18.14
C LYS A 1257 8.47 -18.36 19.58
N THR A 1258 7.70 -17.87 20.54
CA THR A 1258 8.05 -17.90 21.98
C THR A 1258 8.20 -19.33 22.46
N TRP A 1259 7.22 -20.20 22.18
CA TRP A 1259 7.25 -21.61 22.57
C TRP A 1259 8.46 -22.37 21.98
N VAL A 1260 8.74 -22.20 20.68
CA VAL A 1260 9.92 -22.81 20.03
C VAL A 1260 11.23 -22.31 20.65
N LYS A 1261 11.35 -20.99 20.87
CA LYS A 1261 12.56 -20.38 21.46
C LYS A 1261 12.84 -20.90 22.86
N ILE A 1262 11.80 -21.10 23.68
CA ILE A 1262 11.93 -21.65 25.03
C ILE A 1262 12.28 -23.14 24.98
N GLN A 1263 11.58 -23.94 24.15
CA GLN A 1263 11.85 -25.38 24.03
C GLN A 1263 13.28 -25.67 23.55
N GLY A 1264 13.74 -24.98 22.51
CA GLY A 1264 15.07 -25.18 21.92
C GLY A 1264 16.23 -24.90 22.90
N LEU A 1265 15.99 -24.11 23.94
CA LEU A 1265 16.98 -23.84 25.00
C LEU A 1265 16.90 -24.86 26.14
N SER A 1266 15.70 -25.30 26.53
CA SER A 1266 15.58 -26.43 27.49
C SER A 1266 16.22 -27.72 26.95
N GLY A 1267 16.15 -27.97 25.63
CA GLY A 1267 16.85 -29.11 25.01
C GLY A 1267 18.37 -29.00 25.11
N LYS A 1268 18.96 -27.82 24.89
CA LYS A 1268 20.41 -27.62 25.00
C LYS A 1268 20.93 -27.87 26.42
N ALA A 1269 20.19 -27.48 27.45
CA ALA A 1269 20.58 -27.72 28.83
C ALA A 1269 20.66 -29.23 29.17
N GLN A 1270 19.68 -30.03 28.71
CA GLN A 1270 19.69 -31.49 28.93
C GLN A 1270 20.86 -32.19 28.21
N TYR A 1271 21.22 -31.74 27.00
CA TYR A 1271 22.36 -32.29 26.27
C TYR A 1271 23.73 -31.92 26.86
N GLN A 1272 23.82 -30.96 27.80
CA GLN A 1272 25.06 -30.68 28.51
C GLN A 1272 25.18 -31.50 29.82
N THR A 1273 24.09 -31.74 30.54
CA THR A 1273 24.12 -32.58 31.75
C THR A 1273 24.47 -34.03 31.44
N ASP A 1274 24.00 -34.56 30.31
CA ASP A 1274 24.24 -35.95 29.88
C ASP A 1274 25.65 -36.15 29.26
N THR A 1275 26.55 -35.16 29.40
CA THR A 1275 27.96 -35.25 28.94
C THR A 1275 29.01 -35.17 30.07
N GLU A 1276 28.59 -35.10 31.35
CA GLU A 1276 29.49 -35.17 32.52
C GLU A 1276 29.21 -36.39 33.44
N THR A 1277 28.64 -37.48 32.89
CA THR A 1277 28.53 -38.80 33.55
C THR A 1277 28.84 -39.96 32.60
#